data_AF-A0A2S4ZS07-F1
#
_entry.id   AF-A0A2S4ZS07-F1
#
_cell.length_a   1.000
_cell.length_b   1.000
_cell.length_c   1.000
_cell.angle_alpha   90.00
_cell.angle_beta   90.00
_cell.angle_gamma   90.00
#
_symmetry.space_group_name_H-M   'P 1'
#
loop_
_entity.id
_entity.type
_entity.pdbx_description
1 polymer ?
#
loop_
_entity_poly.entity_id
_entity_poly.type
_entity_poly.pdbx_seq_one_letter_code
_entity_poly.pdbx_strand_id
1 'polypeptide(L)'
;MHDTPAAHEDVPAVAVIGMAGRFPGADDLDAFWENLTAGRESVRPVSDEEFLAAGGDPRDLDDPSLVRMASVVEGMDRFDSGFFGYSPAEAAVVDPQQRLLLETAYHALEDAGCLGEGRTTGAFGVYAGSGDSRYYPAHVHPRFAGQPGSVALVHAATANSLGTLATRVSYELGLTGPSVSLQTACSTALVAVHTACQDLLDHRCDTALAAAVSLNPSAALGYRHVPDGPFSPDGHCRAFAADAAGTSSGDGVGAVVLKRLEDALADGDRIRAVIRGSAVNNDGRRKVGFSAPSAAGQTEVILAAQAEAMVDADTIGLVEAHGTATKLGDPIEVAALTEAFRHSTDQRGFCALGSVKTNIGHLGAAAGIAGLIKAVLALEHRQIPPSLHFDRPNPLIDFDSSPFRVPTALEDWPERDHPRRAAVSAFGIGGTNAHVILEEAPPVTPAASRPAEDRRRLVLPVSARTAGALRGQADALARHLERRPGLRLDDIAYSLRAERPALRHRLTVTAASREEAVAALRSAAPVTPPVGDDPAGVAFLLPGGGTQYAGMGAELYREHAVYRDTVDECARILRPVLGGDLRGTLVERRPADDTDALLGLVVTEYALARTLMEAGVRPDALIGHSLGEYTAACLAGVIDLEEMLPLVTERIRLISSAGGATTGVAAPAEEVLPLLDEQLSLTAVNGPTACTVAGHLDAVERFEAGLARRGTPFRRLRIPVAAHSHVLDPVLPAFESHLRQVTLRPPRIPYVTNVTGAWITDAQATSVQHWLDHTRHTVRFADGIAALWDRLHPVLVEIGPGDTLTKLAVSRLADEAPVTVTTMRHAKAEAADSFVLAEALGRLWCAGVDAALPPVPGAARRVPLPPYAFERHRHWIDAPGVRTDTPAPDDPVAAPAGSALAPRPRLTTEHVPPRSEREEAVTRVWEETLGIGGIGVHDNFFDLGGDSMRAVLLAGRLRQTGVLDVPAAKLLAAPTVAGLLAEEPAGGAPDARPVTALGPLLPLRTEGTATPLFCLHPGAGVSWRYAGLLPHLGGDQPVYGVQALGLDGTRPPAADAAAMVGAYLDLVREVQPHGPYRLLGWSYGGFVAHAMACALQEAGERVELLAMLDAPQPRGTSYDPETAERQVAALLARVAGLPLPPGAAPEVESVLDRIDAALAADPASSPVTRAEAAAIAAVMRNNLRIAPQFAPGRFRGDVLFFSAAQEPATEFSGDLAVQPGKADGWRPYVDGTLHDHQVPCGHYEMTEPEPIARIGETVAKALRALRY
;
A
#
# COMPACT_ATOMS: atom_id res chain seq x y z
N MET A 1 -41.81 -9.51 43.96
CA MET A 1 -40.93 -8.41 43.55
C MET A 1 -39.52 -8.97 43.61
N HIS A 2 -39.05 -9.50 42.50
CA HIS A 2 -37.66 -9.89 42.33
C HIS A 2 -36.95 -8.68 41.75
N ASP A 3 -35.99 -8.12 42.50
CA ASP A 3 -35.07 -7.11 42.02
C ASP A 3 -34.22 -7.72 40.90
N THR A 4 -34.46 -7.22 39.69
CA THR A 4 -33.50 -7.27 38.59
C THR A 4 -32.26 -6.49 39.04
N PRO A 5 -31.03 -7.02 38.93
CA PRO A 5 -29.83 -6.22 39.19
C PRO A 5 -29.85 -5.03 38.23
N ALA A 6 -29.71 -3.82 38.78
CA ALA A 6 -29.57 -2.61 37.98
C ALA A 6 -28.36 -2.76 37.05
N ALA A 7 -28.54 -2.43 35.77
CA ALA A 7 -27.43 -2.24 34.85
C ALA A 7 -26.47 -1.20 35.47
N HIS A 8 -25.21 -1.59 35.68
CA HIS A 8 -24.16 -0.64 36.01
C HIS A 8 -24.15 0.45 34.92
N GLU A 9 -24.32 1.72 35.31
CA GLU A 9 -24.16 2.86 34.42
C GLU A 9 -22.81 2.75 33.68
N ASP A 10 -22.80 2.99 32.36
CA ASP A 10 -21.66 2.78 31.45
C ASP A 10 -20.46 3.63 31.86
N VAL A 11 -19.57 3.07 32.68
CA VAL A 11 -18.28 3.67 33.01
C VAL A 11 -17.42 3.68 31.74
N PRO A 12 -16.91 4.85 31.31
CA PRO A 12 -16.04 4.92 30.15
C PRO A 12 -14.82 4.01 30.33
N ALA A 13 -14.55 3.16 29.35
CA ALA A 13 -13.48 2.17 29.39
C ALA A 13 -12.79 2.05 28.02
N VAL A 14 -11.57 1.52 28.02
CA VAL A 14 -10.75 1.40 26.81
C VAL A 14 -10.45 -0.07 26.53
N ALA A 15 -10.83 -0.55 25.35
CA ALA A 15 -10.52 -1.89 24.87
C ALA A 15 -9.09 -1.97 24.34
N VAL A 16 -8.40 -3.06 24.67
CA VAL A 16 -7.20 -3.50 23.95
C VAL A 16 -7.65 -4.35 22.77
N ILE A 17 -7.47 -3.85 21.55
CA ILE A 17 -7.98 -4.49 20.32
C ILE A 17 -6.91 -5.19 19.49
N GLY A 18 -5.63 -4.90 19.71
CA GLY A 18 -4.51 -5.61 19.08
C GLY A 18 -3.22 -5.45 19.86
N MET A 19 -2.32 -6.42 19.75
CA MET A 19 -1.02 -6.40 20.44
C MET A 19 0.07 -7.09 19.62
N ALA A 20 1.30 -6.58 19.73
CA ALA A 20 2.50 -7.26 19.24
C ALA A 20 3.69 -7.00 20.17
N GLY A 21 4.68 -7.89 20.15
CA GLY A 21 5.90 -7.72 20.92
C GLY A 21 6.98 -8.71 20.53
N ARG A 22 8.23 -8.30 20.77
CA ARG A 22 9.42 -9.14 20.66
C ARG A 22 10.20 -9.03 21.97
N PHE A 23 10.42 -10.18 22.58
CA PHE A 23 11.03 -10.31 23.89
C PHE A 23 12.17 -11.33 23.83
N PRO A 24 13.08 -11.36 24.81
CA PRO A 24 14.17 -12.33 24.85
C PRO A 24 13.63 -13.76 24.79
N GLY A 25 14.11 -14.55 23.82
CA GLY A 25 13.65 -15.92 23.56
C GLY A 25 12.26 -16.04 22.93
N ALA A 26 11.63 -14.94 22.50
CA ALA A 26 10.31 -14.93 21.87
C ALA A 26 10.18 -13.83 20.80
N ASP A 27 10.10 -14.25 19.53
CA ASP A 27 9.88 -13.35 18.39
C ASP A 27 8.40 -12.97 18.17
N ASP A 28 7.47 -13.62 18.86
CA ASP A 28 6.04 -13.33 18.82
C ASP A 28 5.36 -13.62 20.18
N LEU A 29 4.08 -13.26 20.29
CA LEU A 29 3.31 -13.42 21.53
C LEU A 29 2.93 -14.88 21.83
N ASP A 30 2.85 -15.74 20.82
CA ASP A 30 2.60 -17.18 21.01
C ASP A 30 3.82 -17.82 21.72
N ALA A 31 5.02 -17.57 21.21
CA ALA A 31 6.28 -18.01 21.82
C ALA A 31 6.49 -17.39 23.21
N PHE A 32 6.12 -16.11 23.39
CA PHE A 32 6.19 -15.46 24.70
C PHE A 32 5.28 -16.14 25.72
N TRP A 33 4.03 -16.42 25.37
CA TRP A 33 3.11 -17.13 26.26
C TRP A 33 3.56 -18.56 26.58
N GLU A 34 4.07 -19.30 25.59
CA GLU A 34 4.66 -20.61 25.80
C GLU A 34 5.86 -20.55 26.76
N ASN A 35 6.71 -19.52 26.67
CA ASN A 35 7.84 -19.33 27.58
C ASN A 35 7.36 -19.05 29.02
N LEU A 36 6.37 -18.18 29.19
CA LEU A 36 5.82 -17.83 30.50
C LEU A 36 5.18 -19.04 31.20
N THR A 37 4.31 -19.77 30.48
CA THR A 37 3.59 -20.93 31.03
C THR A 37 4.51 -22.11 31.34
N ALA A 38 5.58 -22.29 30.56
CA ALA A 38 6.61 -23.29 30.84
C ALA A 38 7.62 -22.85 31.92
N GLY A 39 7.52 -21.63 32.45
CA GLY A 39 8.44 -21.10 33.44
C GLY A 39 9.89 -20.96 32.92
N ARG A 40 10.06 -20.56 31.66
CA ARG A 40 11.39 -20.38 31.05
C ARG A 40 12.00 -19.02 31.41
N GLU A 41 13.29 -19.04 31.76
CA GLU A 41 14.13 -17.85 31.90
C GLU A 41 14.93 -17.66 30.61
N SER A 42 14.84 -16.45 30.04
CA SER A 42 15.54 -16.06 28.81
C SER A 42 16.87 -15.35 29.08
N VAL A 43 17.14 -14.99 30.34
CA VAL A 43 18.44 -14.45 30.75
C VAL A 43 19.46 -15.58 30.67
N ARG A 44 20.58 -15.35 29.97
CA ARG A 44 21.61 -16.37 29.75
C ARG A 44 23.03 -15.83 30.01
N PRO A 45 23.99 -16.70 30.31
CA PRO A 45 25.40 -16.31 30.34
C PRO A 45 25.90 -15.87 28.96
N VAL A 46 26.87 -14.95 28.97
CA VAL A 46 27.63 -14.53 27.79
C VAL A 46 28.98 -15.24 27.81
N SER A 47 29.30 -15.96 26.74
CA SER A 47 30.57 -16.68 26.59
C SER A 47 31.76 -15.73 26.44
N ASP A 48 32.98 -16.25 26.65
CA ASP A 48 34.22 -15.48 26.43
C ASP A 48 34.32 -14.99 24.98
N GLU A 49 33.92 -15.82 24.01
CA GLU A 49 33.90 -15.47 22.58
C GLU A 49 32.93 -14.32 22.29
N GLU A 50 31.68 -14.40 22.77
CA GLU A 50 30.68 -13.34 22.60
C GLU A 50 31.11 -12.02 23.26
N PHE A 51 31.70 -12.08 24.45
CA PHE A 51 32.20 -10.91 25.16
C PHE A 51 33.34 -10.22 24.39
N LEU A 52 34.31 -11.00 23.88
CA LEU A 52 35.41 -10.49 23.09
C LEU A 52 34.96 -9.94 21.73
N ALA A 53 34.01 -10.63 21.08
CA ALA A 53 33.42 -10.17 19.82
C ALA A 53 32.65 -8.85 19.98
N ALA A 54 32.04 -8.61 21.16
CA ALA A 54 31.38 -7.35 21.49
C ALA A 54 32.35 -6.20 21.84
N GLY A 55 33.66 -6.44 21.80
CA GLY A 55 34.70 -5.44 22.11
C GLY A 55 35.16 -5.44 23.57
N GLY A 56 34.88 -6.50 24.32
CA GLY A 56 35.35 -6.66 25.70
C GLY A 56 36.87 -6.79 25.79
N ASP A 57 37.45 -6.27 26.88
CA ASP A 57 38.89 -6.39 27.13
C ASP A 57 39.21 -7.80 27.65
N PRO A 58 40.13 -8.56 27.04
CA PRO A 58 40.54 -9.87 27.54
C PRO A 58 40.97 -9.88 29.02
N ARG A 59 41.46 -8.75 29.54
CA ARG A 59 41.86 -8.60 30.95
C ARG A 59 40.67 -8.64 31.92
N ASP A 60 39.46 -8.36 31.43
CA ASP A 60 38.24 -8.33 32.22
C ASP A 60 37.60 -9.71 32.38
N LEU A 61 38.03 -10.72 31.60
CA LEU A 61 37.49 -12.09 31.68
C LEU A 61 37.69 -12.73 33.06
N ASP A 62 38.77 -12.37 33.75
CA ASP A 62 39.13 -12.85 35.08
C ASP A 62 38.59 -11.94 36.21
N ASP A 63 37.87 -10.86 35.90
CA ASP A 63 37.38 -9.93 36.91
C ASP A 63 36.09 -10.45 37.59
N PRO A 64 36.13 -10.78 38.90
CA PRO A 64 34.97 -11.33 39.60
C PRO A 64 33.83 -10.33 39.81
N SER A 65 34.06 -9.04 39.57
CA SER A 65 33.01 -8.02 39.63
C SER A 65 32.19 -7.91 38.33
N LEU A 66 32.68 -8.49 37.23
CA LEU A 66 32.01 -8.45 35.95
C LEU A 66 30.95 -9.56 35.85
N VAL A 67 29.68 -9.17 35.81
CA VAL A 67 28.55 -10.05 35.60
C VAL A 67 28.24 -10.13 34.11
N ARG A 68 28.50 -11.29 33.51
CA ARG A 68 28.32 -11.55 32.07
C ARG A 68 27.03 -12.31 31.79
N MET A 69 25.91 -11.61 31.96
CA MET A 69 24.57 -12.12 31.66
C MET A 69 23.86 -11.19 30.68
N ALA A 70 23.12 -11.76 29.73
CA ALA A 70 22.39 -11.01 28.71
C ALA A 70 20.96 -11.55 28.54
N SER A 71 20.04 -10.64 28.28
CA SER A 71 18.64 -10.92 27.93
C SER A 71 18.27 -10.01 26.78
N VAL A 72 18.45 -10.49 25.55
CA VAL A 72 18.43 -9.65 24.33
C VAL A 72 17.35 -10.10 23.35
N VAL A 73 16.83 -9.14 22.59
CA VAL A 73 16.01 -9.45 21.40
C VAL A 73 16.96 -9.90 20.28
N GLU A 74 16.66 -11.03 19.67
CA GLU A 74 17.47 -11.55 18.56
C GLU A 74 17.29 -10.71 17.29
N GLY A 75 18.37 -10.55 16.52
CA GLY A 75 18.33 -9.83 15.25
C GLY A 75 17.98 -8.34 15.37
N MET A 76 18.41 -7.65 16.44
CA MET A 76 18.25 -6.19 16.57
C MET A 76 18.93 -5.39 15.44
N ASP A 77 19.90 -6.01 14.75
CA ASP A 77 20.57 -5.47 13.58
C ASP A 77 19.79 -5.71 12.29
N ARG A 78 18.66 -6.44 12.32
CA ARG A 78 17.87 -6.81 11.14
C ARG A 78 16.59 -6.01 11.02
N PHE A 79 16.26 -5.58 9.80
CA PHE A 79 15.06 -4.79 9.49
C PHE A 79 14.68 -4.96 8.02
N ASP A 80 13.40 -4.91 7.68
CA ASP A 80 12.92 -4.89 6.29
C ASP A 80 12.86 -3.45 5.77
N SER A 81 14.02 -2.91 5.39
CA SER A 81 14.13 -1.51 4.95
C SER A 81 13.30 -1.21 3.70
N GLY A 82 13.25 -2.16 2.76
CA GLY A 82 12.50 -2.03 1.51
C GLY A 82 10.99 -1.97 1.72
N PHE A 83 10.46 -2.67 2.73
CA PHE A 83 9.05 -2.57 3.10
C PHE A 83 8.67 -1.13 3.49
N PHE A 84 9.51 -0.45 4.26
CA PHE A 84 9.27 0.91 4.74
C PHE A 84 9.93 2.01 3.88
N GLY A 85 10.39 1.70 2.66
CA GLY A 85 10.93 2.71 1.73
C GLY A 85 12.33 3.22 2.05
N TYR A 86 13.05 2.61 2.99
CA TYR A 86 14.42 2.99 3.37
C TYR A 86 15.47 2.37 2.44
N SER A 87 16.47 3.17 2.06
CA SER A 87 17.70 2.62 1.47
C SER A 87 18.51 1.88 2.55
N PRO A 88 19.35 0.89 2.17
CA PRO A 88 20.17 0.17 3.14
C PRO A 88 21.11 1.06 3.97
N ALA A 89 21.64 2.13 3.37
CA ALA A 89 22.51 3.09 4.03
C ALA A 89 21.76 3.94 5.07
N GLU A 90 20.52 4.32 4.76
CA GLU A 90 19.67 5.08 5.68
C GLU A 90 19.26 4.22 6.87
N ALA A 91 18.76 3.01 6.61
CA ALA A 91 18.35 2.08 7.66
C ALA A 91 19.50 1.71 8.62
N ALA A 92 20.75 1.72 8.16
CA ALA A 92 21.91 1.47 9.01
C ALA A 92 22.20 2.60 10.02
N VAL A 93 21.80 3.84 9.70
CA VAL A 93 21.96 5.01 10.59
C VAL A 93 20.82 5.09 11.61
N VAL A 94 19.62 4.63 11.26
CA VAL A 94 18.44 4.66 12.14
C VAL A 94 18.66 3.76 13.36
N ASP A 95 18.33 4.27 14.55
CA ASP A 95 18.41 3.53 15.80
C ASP A 95 17.62 2.20 15.68
N PRO A 96 18.21 1.03 16.03
CA PRO A 96 17.48 -0.25 16.04
C PRO A 96 16.18 -0.19 16.86
N GLN A 97 16.10 0.67 17.88
CA GLN A 97 14.88 0.90 18.65
C GLN A 97 13.74 1.42 17.75
N GLN A 98 14.01 2.38 16.87
CA GLN A 98 13.00 2.93 15.96
C GLN A 98 12.57 1.89 14.91
N ARG A 99 13.53 1.12 14.39
CA ARG A 99 13.28 0.05 13.39
C ARG A 99 12.38 -1.05 13.95
N LEU A 100 12.73 -1.61 15.12
CA LEU A 100 11.95 -2.67 15.75
C LEU A 100 10.58 -2.17 16.22
N LEU A 101 10.49 -0.93 16.71
CA LEU A 101 9.20 -0.32 17.08
C LEU A 101 8.28 -0.19 15.87
N LEU A 102 8.81 0.19 14.70
CA LEU A 102 8.03 0.34 13.48
C LEU A 102 7.44 -0.99 12.98
N GLU A 103 8.26 -2.06 12.95
CA GLU A 103 7.75 -3.41 12.64
C GLU A 103 6.70 -3.88 13.66
N THR A 104 6.94 -3.63 14.96
CA THR A 104 6.04 -4.05 16.04
C THR A 104 4.72 -3.27 16.00
N ALA A 105 4.77 -1.97 15.69
CA ALA A 105 3.60 -1.14 15.48
C ALA A 105 2.75 -1.67 14.31
N TYR A 106 3.38 -1.98 13.18
CA TYR A 106 2.70 -2.57 12.03
C TYR A 106 2.00 -3.88 12.41
N HIS A 107 2.70 -4.80 13.09
CA HIS A 107 2.12 -6.07 13.55
C HIS A 107 0.97 -5.88 14.55
N ALA A 108 1.04 -4.90 15.44
CA ALA A 108 -0.04 -4.61 16.38
C ALA A 108 -1.30 -4.09 15.67
N LEU A 109 -1.15 -3.25 14.65
CA LEU A 109 -2.25 -2.79 13.80
C LEU A 109 -2.83 -3.92 12.95
N GLU A 110 -1.99 -4.84 12.50
CA GLU A 110 -2.41 -6.04 11.76
C GLU A 110 -3.22 -7.01 12.65
N ASP A 111 -2.80 -7.19 13.91
CA ASP A 111 -3.53 -7.98 14.92
C ASP A 111 -4.87 -7.33 15.30
N ALA A 112 -4.93 -5.99 15.31
CA ALA A 112 -6.17 -5.24 15.51
C ALA A 112 -7.12 -5.26 14.30
N GLY A 113 -6.66 -5.76 13.15
CA GLY A 113 -7.40 -5.71 11.88
C GLY A 113 -7.63 -4.27 11.39
N CYS A 114 -6.72 -3.35 11.72
CA CYS A 114 -6.80 -1.94 11.32
C CYS A 114 -6.26 -1.68 9.90
N LEU A 115 -5.49 -2.61 9.32
CA LEU A 115 -4.85 -2.42 8.01
C LEU A 115 -5.74 -2.74 6.79
N GLY A 116 -7.00 -3.12 7.01
CA GLY A 116 -7.97 -3.33 5.92
C GLY A 116 -8.45 -2.00 5.31
N GLU A 117 -8.96 -2.06 4.08
CA GLU A 117 -9.52 -0.86 3.43
C GLU A 117 -10.60 -0.19 4.30
N GLY A 118 -10.48 1.12 4.47
CA GLY A 118 -11.43 1.93 5.26
C GLY A 118 -11.36 1.76 6.78
N ARG A 119 -10.48 0.90 7.32
CA ARG A 119 -10.40 0.58 8.75
C ARG A 119 -9.52 1.53 9.57
N THR A 120 -8.65 2.31 8.92
CA THR A 120 -7.88 3.41 9.54
C THR A 120 -8.49 4.79 9.23
N THR A 121 -9.81 4.88 9.12
CA THR A 121 -10.49 6.17 8.97
C THR A 121 -10.60 6.85 10.33
N GLY A 122 -10.37 8.17 10.40
CA GLY A 122 -10.41 8.95 11.65
C GLY A 122 -9.04 9.31 12.21
N ALA A 123 -9.03 9.91 13.41
CA ALA A 123 -7.79 10.38 14.04
C ALA A 123 -7.10 9.25 14.79
N PHE A 124 -5.94 8.80 14.30
CA PHE A 124 -5.18 7.70 14.91
C PHE A 124 -3.99 8.23 15.72
N GLY A 125 -4.07 8.14 17.05
CA GLY A 125 -3.01 8.61 17.95
C GLY A 125 -1.84 7.64 18.11
N VAL A 126 -0.63 8.14 18.34
CA VAL A 126 0.60 7.38 18.54
C VAL A 126 1.33 7.90 19.78
N TYR A 127 1.48 7.05 20.79
CA TYR A 127 2.14 7.34 22.06
C TYR A 127 3.29 6.34 22.22
N ALA A 128 4.50 6.78 21.91
CA ALA A 128 5.67 5.91 21.87
C ALA A 128 6.71 6.33 22.91
N GLY A 129 7.41 5.37 23.51
CA GLY A 129 8.56 5.67 24.36
C GLY A 129 9.74 4.76 24.08
N SER A 130 10.96 5.28 24.26
CA SER A 130 12.17 4.47 24.13
C SER A 130 13.20 4.80 25.18
N GLY A 131 14.02 3.83 25.57
CA GLY A 131 15.26 4.11 26.30
C GLY A 131 16.19 5.04 25.50
N ASP A 132 17.16 5.64 26.20
CA ASP A 132 18.17 6.48 25.55
C ASP A 132 18.90 5.70 24.44
N SER A 133 19.15 6.37 23.31
CA SER A 133 19.90 5.75 22.22
C SER A 133 21.33 5.47 22.66
N ARG A 134 21.64 4.18 22.83
CA ARG A 134 23.02 3.70 23.03
C ARG A 134 23.73 3.47 21.70
N TYR A 135 22.96 3.24 20.64
CA TYR A 135 23.48 3.04 19.29
C TYR A 135 24.12 4.32 18.73
N TYR A 136 23.45 5.47 18.88
CA TYR A 136 23.98 6.73 18.36
C TYR A 136 25.38 7.09 18.91
N PRO A 137 25.63 7.19 20.23
CA PRO A 137 26.94 7.59 20.74
C PRO A 137 28.04 6.54 20.50
N ALA A 138 27.71 5.24 20.53
CA ALA A 138 28.70 4.17 20.42
C ALA A 138 29.03 3.76 18.97
N HIS A 139 28.07 3.87 18.05
CA HIS A 139 28.21 3.37 16.68
C HIS A 139 28.15 4.50 15.64
N VAL A 140 27.19 5.42 15.75
CA VAL A 140 26.89 6.40 14.69
C VAL A 140 27.75 7.67 14.83
N HIS A 141 27.69 8.34 15.98
CA HIS A 141 28.37 9.60 16.27
C HIS A 141 29.90 9.56 16.06
N PRO A 142 30.63 8.48 16.41
CA PRO A 142 32.08 8.42 16.19
C PRO A 142 32.51 8.62 14.72
N ARG A 143 31.63 8.32 13.74
CA ARG A 143 31.89 8.57 12.32
C ARG A 143 31.92 10.05 11.94
N PHE A 144 31.35 10.91 12.78
CA PHE A 144 31.30 12.36 12.59
C PHE A 144 32.27 13.12 13.51
N ALA A 145 33.10 12.40 14.27
CA ALA A 145 34.11 13.00 15.14
C ALA A 145 35.04 13.92 14.32
N GLY A 146 35.19 15.17 14.74
CA GLY A 146 36.00 16.17 14.04
C GLY A 146 35.29 16.93 12.91
N GLN A 147 34.01 16.68 12.65
CA GLN A 147 33.19 17.38 11.64
C GLN A 147 31.98 18.12 12.27
N PRO A 148 32.19 19.20 13.05
CA PRO A 148 31.08 19.94 13.65
C PRO A 148 30.23 20.65 12.56
N GLY A 149 28.91 20.56 12.66
CA GLY A 149 27.97 21.36 11.85
C GLY A 149 27.62 20.83 10.46
N SER A 150 27.69 19.52 10.21
CA SER A 150 27.24 18.93 8.94
C SER A 150 25.76 18.54 8.97
N VAL A 151 25.11 18.58 7.82
CA VAL A 151 23.72 18.09 7.66
C VAL A 151 23.63 16.58 7.91
N ALA A 152 24.72 15.84 7.69
CA ALA A 152 24.83 14.41 7.96
C ALA A 152 24.60 14.12 9.43
N LEU A 153 25.25 14.93 10.27
CA LEU A 153 25.21 14.81 11.70
C LEU A 153 23.81 15.17 12.23
N VAL A 154 23.17 16.20 11.67
CA VAL A 154 21.79 16.57 12.01
C VAL A 154 20.84 15.43 11.64
N HIS A 155 20.93 14.89 10.43
CA HIS A 155 20.11 13.76 10.00
C HIS A 155 20.32 12.53 10.89
N ALA A 156 21.57 12.16 11.16
CA ALA A 156 21.91 11.05 12.04
C ALA A 156 21.39 11.28 13.47
N ALA A 157 21.49 12.50 14.01
CA ALA A 157 20.93 12.83 15.31
C ALA A 157 19.40 12.71 15.32
N THR A 158 18.71 13.20 14.30
CA THR A 158 17.25 13.10 14.14
C THR A 158 16.80 11.64 14.01
N ALA A 159 17.53 10.80 13.27
CA ALA A 159 17.26 9.37 13.09
C ALA A 159 17.50 8.51 14.35
N ASN A 160 18.07 9.10 15.40
CA ASN A 160 18.32 8.43 16.68
C ASN A 160 17.71 9.20 17.88
N SER A 161 16.94 10.26 17.62
CA SER A 161 16.33 11.08 18.65
C SER A 161 15.05 10.44 19.17
N LEU A 162 14.84 10.47 20.49
CA LEU A 162 13.55 10.12 21.10
C LEU A 162 12.41 10.98 20.52
N GLY A 163 12.68 12.25 20.23
CA GLY A 163 11.68 13.21 19.75
C GLY A 163 11.06 12.87 18.39
N THR A 164 11.67 11.95 17.64
CA THR A 164 11.14 11.49 16.33
C THR A 164 10.54 10.09 16.37
N LEU A 165 10.55 9.42 17.53
CA LEU A 165 10.09 8.04 17.66
C LEU A 165 8.62 7.85 17.25
N ALA A 166 7.70 8.60 17.87
CA ALA A 166 6.28 8.53 17.57
C ALA A 166 5.97 9.08 16.16
N THR A 167 6.58 10.21 15.80
CA THR A 167 6.30 10.87 14.52
C THR A 167 6.78 10.07 13.32
N ARG A 168 7.85 9.27 13.47
CA ARG A 168 8.27 8.31 12.44
C ARG A 168 7.23 7.22 12.26
N VAL A 169 6.70 6.64 13.33
CA VAL A 169 5.60 5.64 13.22
C VAL A 169 4.39 6.26 12.51
N SER A 170 3.99 7.48 12.89
CA SER A 170 2.90 8.20 12.22
C SER A 170 3.17 8.44 10.75
N TYR A 171 4.37 8.91 10.39
CA TYR A 171 4.76 9.20 9.01
C TYR A 171 4.76 7.95 8.13
N GLU A 172 5.42 6.89 8.58
CA GLU A 172 5.59 5.65 7.80
C GLU A 172 4.30 4.86 7.62
N LEU A 173 3.34 5.01 8.54
CA LEU A 173 2.07 4.29 8.54
C LEU A 173 0.87 5.17 8.15
N GLY A 174 1.09 6.46 7.84
CA GLY A 174 0.04 7.39 7.43
C GLY A 174 -0.98 7.72 8.52
N LEU A 175 -0.57 7.78 9.80
CA LEU A 175 -1.44 8.01 10.95
C LEU A 175 -1.48 9.51 11.31
N THR A 176 -2.69 10.07 11.50
CA THR A 176 -2.90 11.53 11.51
C THR A 176 -3.37 12.11 12.85
N GLY A 177 -3.48 11.32 13.92
CA GLY A 177 -3.84 11.78 15.26
C GLY A 177 -2.66 12.34 16.07
N PRO A 178 -2.84 12.57 17.39
CA PRO A 178 -1.76 13.03 18.27
C PRO A 178 -0.55 12.07 18.22
N SER A 179 0.66 12.60 18.07
CA SER A 179 1.88 11.79 17.97
C SER A 179 2.91 12.27 18.99
N VAL A 180 3.08 11.52 20.09
CA VAL A 180 3.83 11.95 21.28
C VAL A 180 4.89 10.93 21.67
N SER A 181 6.14 11.38 21.76
CA SER A 181 7.24 10.61 22.34
C SER A 181 7.38 10.89 23.85
N LEU A 182 7.45 9.84 24.67
CA LEU A 182 7.46 9.90 26.15
C LEU A 182 8.67 9.17 26.75
N GLN A 183 9.17 9.66 27.90
CA GLN A 183 10.22 9.00 28.69
C GLN A 183 10.07 9.32 30.18
N THR A 184 9.74 8.31 30.98
CA THR A 184 9.58 8.38 32.44
C THR A 184 10.34 7.25 33.15
N ALA A 185 11.49 6.88 32.61
CA ALA A 185 12.27 5.70 32.94
C ALA A 185 11.46 4.40 32.85
N CYS A 186 11.39 3.62 33.92
CA CYS A 186 10.81 2.28 33.93
C CYS A 186 9.27 2.30 33.79
N SER A 187 8.61 3.44 34.04
CA SER A 187 7.17 3.63 33.87
C SER A 187 6.75 4.07 32.47
N THR A 188 7.69 4.31 31.55
CA THR A 188 7.46 4.92 30.22
C THR A 188 6.29 4.30 29.48
N ALA A 189 6.29 2.97 29.32
CA ALA A 189 5.22 2.26 28.63
C ALA A 189 3.82 2.46 29.24
N LEU A 190 3.68 2.38 30.57
CA LEU A 190 2.37 2.55 31.20
C LEU A 190 1.90 4.00 31.22
N VAL A 191 2.83 4.96 31.25
CA VAL A 191 2.48 6.38 31.04
C VAL A 191 1.97 6.58 29.61
N ALA A 192 2.59 5.97 28.60
CA ALA A 192 2.10 6.03 27.22
C ALA A 192 0.70 5.43 27.07
N VAL A 193 0.44 4.28 27.71
CA VAL A 193 -0.89 3.64 27.75
C VAL A 193 -1.90 4.55 28.45
N HIS A 194 -1.55 5.13 29.60
CA HIS A 194 -2.42 6.06 30.32
C HIS A 194 -2.75 7.29 29.46
N THR A 195 -1.76 7.95 28.86
CA THR A 195 -1.98 9.10 27.98
C THR A 195 -2.87 8.75 26.79
N ALA A 196 -2.65 7.61 26.16
CA ALA A 196 -3.50 7.12 25.08
C ALA A 196 -4.95 6.90 25.55
N CYS A 197 -5.16 6.31 26.73
CA CYS A 197 -6.50 6.14 27.31
C CYS A 197 -7.17 7.49 27.57
N GLN A 198 -6.47 8.46 28.16
CA GLN A 198 -7.03 9.78 28.42
C GLN A 198 -7.43 10.48 27.11
N ASP A 199 -6.59 10.45 26.07
CA ASP A 199 -6.90 11.09 24.80
C ASP A 199 -8.03 10.39 24.03
N LEU A 200 -8.19 9.06 24.18
CA LEU A 200 -9.35 8.33 23.66
C LEU A 200 -10.65 8.73 24.38
N LEU A 201 -10.62 8.79 25.71
CA LEU A 201 -11.78 9.17 26.53
C LEU A 201 -12.15 10.66 26.37
N ASP A 202 -11.17 11.52 26.08
CA ASP A 202 -11.36 12.94 25.74
C ASP A 202 -11.73 13.15 24.25
N HIS A 203 -11.89 12.09 23.46
CA HIS A 203 -12.19 12.14 22.02
C HIS A 203 -11.18 12.95 21.18
N ARG A 204 -9.90 12.98 21.58
CA ARG A 204 -8.80 13.57 20.78
C ARG A 204 -8.30 12.63 19.68
N CYS A 205 -8.58 11.34 19.81
CA CYS A 205 -8.38 10.32 18.79
C CYS A 205 -9.46 9.24 18.88
N ASP A 206 -9.61 8.45 17.82
CA ASP A 206 -10.60 7.38 17.72
C ASP A 206 -9.98 6.00 17.97
N THR A 207 -8.70 5.87 17.66
CA THR A 207 -7.88 4.69 17.93
C THR A 207 -6.48 5.18 18.29
N ALA A 208 -5.81 4.48 19.20
CA ALA A 208 -4.48 4.87 19.66
C ALA A 208 -3.52 3.68 19.67
N LEU A 209 -2.28 3.91 19.25
CA LEU A 209 -1.17 2.99 19.43
C LEU A 209 -0.35 3.45 20.64
N ALA A 210 -0.22 2.60 21.65
CA ALA A 210 0.72 2.81 22.75
C ALA A 210 1.86 1.78 22.64
N ALA A 211 3.09 2.25 22.54
CA ALA A 211 4.24 1.37 22.28
C ALA A 211 5.48 1.79 23.05
N ALA A 212 6.35 0.83 23.38
CA ALA A 212 7.61 1.12 24.03
C ALA A 212 8.72 0.14 23.62
N VAL A 213 9.94 0.64 23.57
CA VAL A 213 11.14 -0.13 23.20
C VAL A 213 12.31 0.21 24.12
N SER A 214 13.17 -0.76 24.41
CA SER A 214 14.45 -0.54 25.07
C SER A 214 15.42 -1.58 24.57
N LEU A 215 16.50 -1.17 23.92
CA LEU A 215 17.52 -2.07 23.40
C LEU A 215 18.91 -1.65 23.88
N ASN A 216 19.78 -2.63 24.15
CA ASN A 216 21.16 -2.40 24.55
C ASN A 216 22.13 -3.11 23.59
N PRO A 217 22.67 -2.41 22.58
CA PRO A 217 23.67 -2.93 21.66
C PRO A 217 24.93 -3.51 22.34
N SER A 218 25.19 -3.12 23.58
CA SER A 218 26.35 -3.54 24.37
C SER A 218 26.01 -4.60 25.43
N ALA A 219 24.85 -5.27 25.35
CA ALA A 219 24.42 -6.24 26.37
C ALA A 219 25.42 -7.38 26.60
N ALA A 220 26.13 -7.82 25.54
CA ALA A 220 27.15 -8.85 25.63
C ALA A 220 28.39 -8.44 26.45
N LEU A 221 28.61 -7.14 26.71
CA LEU A 221 29.68 -6.69 27.59
C LEU A 221 29.35 -6.86 29.08
N GLY A 222 28.12 -7.25 29.42
CA GLY A 222 27.67 -7.39 30.81
C GLY A 222 27.67 -6.07 31.57
N TYR A 223 27.76 -6.15 32.89
CA TYR A 223 27.90 -4.99 33.78
C TYR A 223 28.76 -5.34 34.98
N ARG A 224 29.32 -4.31 35.63
CA ARG A 224 30.11 -4.49 36.85
C ARG A 224 29.19 -4.34 38.06
N HIS A 225 29.15 -5.36 38.91
CA HIS A 225 28.36 -5.33 40.13
C HIS A 225 28.95 -4.33 41.12
N VAL A 226 28.09 -3.43 41.60
CA VAL A 226 28.41 -2.47 42.65
C VAL A 226 27.63 -2.89 43.90
N PRO A 227 28.29 -3.18 45.04
CA PRO A 227 27.61 -3.48 46.29
C PRO A 227 26.55 -2.42 46.63
N ASP A 228 25.36 -2.89 47.02
CA ASP A 228 24.17 -2.06 47.32
C ASP A 228 23.65 -1.22 46.13
N GLY A 229 24.13 -1.52 44.91
CA GLY A 229 23.58 -1.00 43.66
C GLY A 229 22.26 -1.68 43.25
N PRO A 230 21.63 -1.21 42.16
CA PRO A 230 20.35 -1.74 41.70
C PRO A 230 20.46 -3.07 40.94
N PHE A 231 21.65 -3.42 40.45
CA PHE A 231 21.87 -4.59 39.61
C PHE A 231 22.28 -5.83 40.41
N SER A 232 21.80 -6.98 39.95
CA SER A 232 22.04 -8.29 40.57
C SER A 232 23.53 -8.68 40.56
N PRO A 233 24.05 -9.38 41.57
CA PRO A 233 25.43 -9.90 41.55
C PRO A 233 25.63 -11.10 40.62
N ASP A 234 24.55 -11.74 40.17
CA ASP A 234 24.60 -12.95 39.32
C ASP A 234 23.70 -12.85 38.08
N GLY A 235 23.06 -11.70 37.87
CA GLY A 235 22.23 -11.44 36.69
C GLY A 235 20.87 -12.11 36.68
N HIS A 236 20.41 -12.72 37.79
CA HIS A 236 19.03 -13.20 37.91
C HIS A 236 18.14 -12.20 38.67
N CYS A 237 16.88 -12.10 38.27
CA CYS A 237 15.84 -11.32 38.95
C CYS A 237 15.01 -12.24 39.86
N ARG A 238 15.18 -12.14 41.19
CA ARG A 238 14.47 -12.96 42.18
C ARG A 238 13.40 -12.17 42.92
N ALA A 239 12.38 -11.70 42.20
CA ALA A 239 11.37 -10.83 42.78
C ALA A 239 10.69 -11.48 43.98
N PHE A 240 10.63 -10.75 45.09
CA PHE A 240 10.00 -11.11 46.37
C PHE A 240 10.67 -12.26 47.15
N ALA A 241 11.74 -12.86 46.63
CA ALA A 241 12.44 -13.96 47.27
C ALA A 241 13.37 -13.49 48.40
N ALA A 242 13.73 -14.40 49.31
CA ALA A 242 14.62 -14.14 50.45
C ALA A 242 16.03 -13.68 50.05
N ASP A 243 16.48 -14.10 48.87
CA ASP A 243 17.79 -13.80 48.29
C ASP A 243 17.71 -12.77 47.14
N ALA A 244 16.62 -11.99 47.07
CA ALA A 244 16.51 -10.83 46.20
C ALA A 244 17.70 -9.87 46.40
N ALA A 245 18.49 -9.66 45.34
CA ALA A 245 19.78 -8.96 45.42
C ALA A 245 19.98 -7.88 44.34
N GLY A 246 18.96 -7.59 43.53
CA GLY A 246 19.00 -6.62 42.44
C GLY A 246 18.34 -7.15 41.17
N THR A 247 18.25 -6.28 40.16
CA THR A 247 17.66 -6.60 38.86
C THR A 247 18.71 -6.99 37.83
N SER A 248 18.31 -7.71 36.80
CA SER A 248 19.05 -7.90 35.55
C SER A 248 18.49 -6.99 34.47
N SER A 249 19.33 -6.55 33.53
CA SER A 249 18.88 -5.75 32.38
C SER A 249 18.35 -6.65 31.27
N GLY A 250 17.39 -6.17 30.49
CA GLY A 250 16.97 -6.85 29.27
C GLY A 250 16.51 -5.89 28.18
N ASP A 251 16.37 -6.44 26.99
CA ASP A 251 15.88 -5.75 25.80
C ASP A 251 14.46 -6.18 25.47
N GLY A 252 13.66 -5.27 24.91
CA GLY A 252 12.33 -5.64 24.45
C GLY A 252 11.61 -4.52 23.73
N VAL A 253 10.62 -4.91 22.95
CA VAL A 253 9.68 -4.00 22.29
C VAL A 253 8.28 -4.56 22.38
N GLY A 254 7.30 -3.70 22.62
CA GLY A 254 5.89 -4.08 22.63
C GLY A 254 5.00 -2.91 22.23
N ALA A 255 3.85 -3.23 21.65
CA ALA A 255 2.84 -2.28 21.25
C ALA A 255 1.44 -2.84 21.51
N VAL A 256 0.51 -1.96 21.89
CA VAL A 256 -0.92 -2.24 22.02
C VAL A 256 -1.73 -1.22 21.24
N VAL A 257 -2.81 -1.67 20.61
CA VAL A 257 -3.79 -0.83 19.93
C VAL A 257 -5.01 -0.72 20.82
N LEU A 258 -5.44 0.51 21.07
CA LEU A 258 -6.44 0.88 22.04
C LEU A 258 -7.59 1.63 21.35
N LYS A 259 -8.80 1.39 21.83
CA LYS A 259 -10.02 2.04 21.34
C LYS A 259 -11.02 2.15 22.47
N ARG A 260 -11.90 3.16 22.45
CA ARG A 260 -13.01 3.22 23.40
C ARG A 260 -13.80 1.91 23.31
N LEU A 261 -14.21 1.35 24.46
CA LEU A 261 -14.87 0.03 24.50
C LEU A 261 -16.16 0.03 23.66
N GLU A 262 -16.94 1.10 23.75
CA GLU A 262 -18.17 1.29 22.97
C GLU A 262 -17.93 1.24 21.45
N ASP A 263 -16.88 1.90 20.97
CA ASP A 263 -16.54 1.93 19.54
C ASP A 263 -15.97 0.59 19.07
N ALA A 264 -15.17 -0.07 19.92
CA ALA A 264 -14.65 -1.41 19.61
C ALA A 264 -15.79 -2.44 19.47
N LEU A 265 -16.81 -2.34 20.32
CA LEU A 265 -18.02 -3.17 20.23
C LEU A 265 -18.84 -2.83 18.98
N ALA A 266 -19.01 -1.53 18.67
CA ALA A 266 -19.74 -1.07 17.50
C ALA A 266 -19.11 -1.54 16.18
N ASP A 267 -17.77 -1.52 16.09
CA ASP A 267 -17.03 -1.90 14.89
C ASP A 267 -16.76 -3.42 14.77
N GLY A 268 -17.23 -4.19 15.77
CA GLY A 268 -17.04 -5.62 15.85
C GLY A 268 -15.56 -6.01 15.96
N ASP A 269 -14.76 -5.18 16.63
CA ASP A 269 -13.34 -5.43 16.86
C ASP A 269 -13.16 -6.56 17.88
N ARG A 270 -12.02 -7.26 17.77
CA ARG A 270 -11.67 -8.28 18.76
C ARG A 270 -11.16 -7.59 20.01
N ILE A 271 -11.94 -7.65 21.09
CA ILE A 271 -11.52 -7.16 22.40
C ILE A 271 -10.70 -8.26 23.10
N ARG A 272 -9.42 -7.99 23.36
CA ARG A 272 -8.51 -8.91 24.06
C ARG A 272 -8.61 -8.77 25.58
N ALA A 273 -8.71 -7.52 26.05
CA ALA A 273 -8.98 -7.15 27.43
C ALA A 273 -9.52 -5.71 27.46
N VAL A 274 -9.92 -5.24 28.64
CA VAL A 274 -10.39 -3.86 28.83
C VAL A 274 -9.61 -3.19 29.95
N ILE A 275 -9.07 -2.01 29.68
CA ILE A 275 -8.51 -1.10 30.68
C ILE A 275 -9.67 -0.36 31.32
N ARG A 276 -9.90 -0.61 32.61
CA ARG A 276 -10.98 0.02 33.39
C ARG A 276 -10.56 1.34 34.02
N GLY A 277 -9.29 1.49 34.37
CA GLY A 277 -8.76 2.72 34.93
C GLY A 277 -7.25 2.69 34.99
N SER A 278 -6.64 3.87 34.93
CA SER A 278 -5.18 4.01 34.97
C SER A 278 -4.77 5.31 35.63
N ALA A 279 -3.79 5.28 36.53
CA ALA A 279 -3.32 6.50 37.19
C ALA A 279 -1.81 6.67 37.07
N VAL A 280 -1.37 7.92 37.06
CA VAL A 280 0.04 8.34 37.08
C VAL A 280 0.24 9.41 38.16
N ASN A 281 1.30 9.29 38.96
CA ASN A 281 1.70 10.34 39.91
C ASN A 281 3.23 10.49 40.00
N ASN A 282 3.71 11.33 40.95
CA ASN A 282 5.14 11.41 41.26
C ASN A 282 5.42 11.45 42.77
N ASP A 283 6.43 10.73 43.23
CA ASP A 283 6.85 10.65 44.63
C ASP A 283 7.27 12.02 45.23
N GLY A 284 7.76 12.95 44.41
CA GLY A 284 8.28 14.23 44.88
C GLY A 284 9.39 14.07 45.93
N ARG A 285 9.32 14.86 47.01
CA ARG A 285 10.28 14.81 48.13
C ARG A 285 9.92 13.80 49.24
N ARG A 286 8.92 12.94 49.03
CA ARG A 286 8.44 11.97 50.04
C ARG A 286 9.40 10.81 50.28
N LYS A 287 10.32 10.60 49.34
CA LYS A 287 11.38 9.59 49.36
C LYS A 287 12.68 10.12 49.96
N VAL A 288 13.50 9.22 50.50
CA VAL A 288 14.78 9.53 51.16
C VAL A 288 15.90 9.97 50.20
N GLY A 289 15.74 9.74 48.90
CA GLY A 289 16.70 10.12 47.87
C GLY A 289 16.09 10.02 46.48
N PHE A 290 16.72 10.62 45.47
CA PHE A 290 16.17 10.72 44.11
C PHE A 290 15.77 9.35 43.51
N SER A 291 16.59 8.33 43.74
CA SER A 291 16.42 6.96 43.23
C SER A 291 15.62 6.03 44.15
N ALA A 292 15.27 6.46 45.36
CA ALA A 292 14.52 5.63 46.30
C ALA A 292 13.02 5.63 45.96
N PRO A 293 12.31 4.51 46.10
CA PRO A 293 10.85 4.51 45.95
C PRO A 293 10.14 5.12 47.16
N SER A 294 8.86 5.45 47.04
CA SER A 294 7.99 5.92 48.12
C SER A 294 6.77 5.02 48.27
N ALA A 295 6.61 4.37 49.43
CA ALA A 295 5.42 3.56 49.73
C ALA A 295 4.13 4.38 49.58
N ALA A 296 4.08 5.59 50.17
CA ALA A 296 2.91 6.47 50.08
C ALA A 296 2.58 6.88 48.64
N GLY A 297 3.60 7.14 47.80
CA GLY A 297 3.39 7.49 46.40
C GLY A 297 2.81 6.33 45.59
N GLN A 298 3.27 5.11 45.87
CA GLN A 298 2.75 3.89 45.26
C GLN A 298 1.32 3.60 45.75
N THR A 299 1.05 3.70 47.05
CA THR A 299 -0.31 3.52 47.61
C THR A 299 -1.30 4.48 46.95
N GLU A 300 -0.95 5.76 46.81
CA GLU A 300 -1.81 6.77 46.18
C GLU A 300 -2.13 6.46 44.71
N VAL A 301 -1.15 6.05 43.91
CA VAL A 301 -1.41 5.77 42.48
C VAL A 301 -2.25 4.51 42.31
N ILE A 302 -2.07 3.50 43.18
CA ILE A 302 -2.87 2.28 43.18
C ILE A 302 -4.33 2.61 43.53
N LEU A 303 -4.55 3.37 44.61
CA LEU A 303 -5.89 3.82 45.01
C LEU A 303 -6.55 4.69 43.94
N ALA A 304 -5.80 5.60 43.29
CA ALA A 304 -6.32 6.44 42.23
C ALA A 304 -6.80 5.61 41.01
N ALA A 305 -6.02 4.62 40.58
CA ALA A 305 -6.39 3.75 39.47
C ALA A 305 -7.60 2.85 39.83
N GLN A 306 -7.67 2.35 41.07
CA GLN A 306 -8.83 1.59 41.56
C GLN A 306 -10.10 2.45 41.63
N ALA A 307 -9.97 3.69 42.08
CA ALA A 307 -11.07 4.65 42.14
C ALA A 307 -11.56 5.03 40.73
N GLU A 308 -10.65 5.29 39.78
CA GLU A 308 -10.99 5.56 38.38
C GLU A 308 -11.71 4.36 37.74
N ALA A 309 -11.22 3.14 38.00
CA ALA A 309 -11.84 1.92 37.53
C ALA A 309 -13.16 1.57 38.23
N MET A 310 -13.45 2.21 39.38
CA MET A 310 -14.56 1.87 40.29
C MET A 310 -14.60 0.37 40.62
N VAL A 311 -13.45 -0.21 40.95
CA VAL A 311 -13.31 -1.63 41.29
C VAL A 311 -12.77 -1.83 42.70
N ASP A 312 -13.40 -2.73 43.44
CA ASP A 312 -12.91 -3.18 44.74
C ASP A 312 -11.72 -4.13 44.57
N ALA A 313 -10.77 -4.07 45.50
CA ALA A 313 -9.49 -4.76 45.39
C ALA A 313 -9.61 -6.29 45.54
N ASP A 314 -10.66 -6.80 46.18
CA ASP A 314 -10.94 -8.24 46.28
C ASP A 314 -11.32 -8.90 44.95
N THR A 315 -11.69 -8.09 43.96
CA THR A 315 -11.97 -8.56 42.60
C THR A 315 -10.72 -8.72 41.73
N ILE A 316 -9.58 -8.15 42.16
CA ILE A 316 -8.30 -8.22 41.45
C ILE A 316 -7.60 -9.53 41.80
N GLY A 317 -7.52 -10.45 40.84
CA GLY A 317 -6.96 -11.78 41.02
C GLY A 317 -5.45 -11.89 40.75
N LEU A 318 -4.88 -10.94 40.00
CA LEU A 318 -3.47 -10.90 39.63
C LEU A 318 -2.93 -9.47 39.71
N VAL A 319 -1.79 -9.27 40.36
CA VAL A 319 -0.96 -8.09 40.24
C VAL A 319 0.34 -8.48 39.54
N GLU A 320 0.53 -7.96 38.34
CA GLU A 320 1.82 -7.93 37.65
C GLU A 320 2.59 -6.70 38.16
N ALA A 321 3.50 -6.96 39.07
CA ALA A 321 4.20 -5.95 39.84
C ALA A 321 5.32 -5.25 39.05
N HIS A 322 5.83 -4.15 39.58
CA HIS A 322 7.11 -3.61 39.18
C HIS A 322 8.24 -4.59 39.53
N GLY A 323 8.24 -5.16 40.74
CA GLY A 323 8.98 -6.36 41.15
C GLY A 323 10.39 -6.48 40.57
N THR A 324 11.29 -5.57 40.99
CA THR A 324 12.67 -5.47 40.47
C THR A 324 13.67 -6.32 41.23
N ALA A 325 13.23 -7.13 42.20
CA ALA A 325 14.09 -8.00 42.99
C ALA A 325 15.12 -7.22 43.82
N THR A 326 14.84 -5.95 44.15
CA THR A 326 15.73 -5.14 44.97
C THR A 326 15.39 -5.30 46.45
N LYS A 327 16.43 -5.37 47.31
CA LYS A 327 16.27 -5.59 48.76
C LYS A 327 15.31 -4.61 49.43
N LEU A 328 15.29 -3.36 48.95
CA LEU A 328 14.44 -2.30 49.50
C LEU A 328 13.14 -2.11 48.71
N GLY A 329 13.17 -2.27 47.39
CA GLY A 329 12.01 -1.99 46.53
C GLY A 329 10.89 -2.99 46.71
N ASP A 330 11.19 -4.29 46.75
CA ASP A 330 10.17 -5.33 46.85
C ASP A 330 9.33 -5.22 48.14
N PRO A 331 9.91 -5.02 49.35
CA PRO A 331 9.11 -4.79 50.55
C PRO A 331 8.27 -3.51 50.50
N ILE A 332 8.78 -2.44 49.90
CA ILE A 332 8.04 -1.17 49.76
C ILE A 332 6.83 -1.36 48.85
N GLU A 333 7.01 -2.04 47.72
CA GLU A 333 5.93 -2.30 46.78
C GLU A 333 4.83 -3.17 47.37
N VAL A 334 5.18 -4.28 48.04
CA VAL A 334 4.17 -5.15 48.66
C VAL A 334 3.47 -4.46 49.83
N ALA A 335 4.18 -3.62 50.60
CA ALA A 335 3.56 -2.81 51.65
C ALA A 335 2.54 -1.82 51.08
N ALA A 336 2.90 -1.10 50.01
CA ALA A 336 2.02 -0.12 49.36
C ALA A 336 0.78 -0.78 48.73
N LEU A 337 0.97 -1.91 48.04
CA LEU A 337 -0.13 -2.73 47.50
C LEU A 337 -1.04 -3.23 48.63
N THR A 338 -0.46 -3.71 49.73
CA THR A 338 -1.24 -4.20 50.88
C THR A 338 -2.06 -3.07 51.51
N GLU A 339 -1.45 -1.89 51.72
CA GLU A 339 -2.15 -0.72 52.26
C GLU A 339 -3.31 -0.26 51.37
N ALA A 340 -3.10 -0.23 50.04
CA ALA A 340 -4.14 0.13 49.09
C ALA A 340 -5.28 -0.91 49.09
N PHE A 341 -4.96 -2.21 49.03
CA PHE A 341 -5.99 -3.27 49.00
C PHE A 341 -6.80 -3.34 50.30
N ARG A 342 -6.20 -3.02 51.45
CA ARG A 342 -6.87 -2.99 52.75
C ARG A 342 -7.94 -1.91 52.88
N HIS A 343 -8.03 -0.96 51.94
CA HIS A 343 -9.12 0.01 51.94
C HIS A 343 -10.48 -0.61 51.61
N SER A 344 -10.51 -1.68 50.80
CA SER A 344 -11.77 -2.32 50.36
C SER A 344 -11.92 -3.77 50.81
N THR A 345 -10.85 -4.45 51.23
CA THR A 345 -10.95 -5.86 51.63
C THR A 345 -10.00 -6.28 52.74
N ASP A 346 -10.48 -7.22 53.57
CA ASP A 346 -9.68 -7.88 54.60
C ASP A 346 -9.14 -9.27 54.22
N GLN A 347 -9.45 -9.75 53.00
CA GLN A 347 -9.05 -11.07 52.54
C GLN A 347 -7.53 -11.22 52.44
N ARG A 348 -7.04 -12.46 52.54
CA ARG A 348 -5.61 -12.82 52.57
C ARG A 348 -5.30 -13.88 51.53
N GLY A 349 -4.09 -13.83 50.95
CA GLY A 349 -3.56 -14.84 50.02
C GLY A 349 -4.38 -15.12 48.75
N PHE A 350 -5.38 -14.29 48.42
CA PHE A 350 -6.29 -14.54 47.30
C PHE A 350 -5.76 -14.00 45.97
N CYS A 351 -4.93 -12.95 46.00
CA CYS A 351 -4.39 -12.29 44.82
C CYS A 351 -3.00 -12.83 44.47
N ALA A 352 -2.80 -13.26 43.23
CA ALA A 352 -1.48 -13.66 42.76
C ALA A 352 -0.60 -12.41 42.54
N LEU A 353 0.66 -12.46 42.98
CA LEU A 353 1.65 -11.41 42.79
C LEU A 353 2.83 -11.96 42.00
N GLY A 354 3.06 -11.44 40.80
CA GLY A 354 4.13 -11.91 39.91
C GLY A 354 4.92 -10.77 39.29
N SER A 355 6.06 -11.11 38.67
CA SER A 355 6.85 -10.18 37.85
C SER A 355 7.45 -10.91 36.65
N VAL A 356 7.16 -10.42 35.45
CA VAL A 356 7.72 -10.86 34.17
C VAL A 356 9.24 -10.73 34.13
N LYS A 357 9.81 -9.86 34.98
CA LYS A 357 11.26 -9.62 35.03
C LYS A 357 12.04 -10.84 35.49
N THR A 358 11.38 -11.77 36.19
CA THR A 358 11.96 -13.07 36.56
C THR A 358 12.20 -13.97 35.34
N ASN A 359 11.47 -13.77 34.24
CA ASN A 359 11.64 -14.50 32.98
C ASN A 359 12.63 -13.81 32.03
N ILE A 360 12.52 -12.49 31.84
CA ILE A 360 13.18 -11.77 30.75
C ILE A 360 14.09 -10.61 31.20
N GLY A 361 14.29 -10.42 32.50
CA GLY A 361 14.99 -9.26 33.03
C GLY A 361 14.17 -7.97 32.95
N HIS A 362 14.78 -6.86 33.35
CA HIS A 362 14.13 -5.55 33.33
C HIS A 362 14.36 -4.82 32.01
N LEU A 363 13.28 -4.68 31.24
CA LEU A 363 13.31 -4.11 29.88
C LEU A 363 13.32 -2.57 29.83
N GLY A 364 13.90 -1.90 30.84
CA GLY A 364 13.92 -0.43 30.92
C GLY A 364 12.56 0.23 30.62
N ALA A 365 12.51 1.09 29.61
CA ALA A 365 11.30 1.79 29.17
C ALA A 365 10.17 0.86 28.68
N ALA A 366 10.51 -0.33 28.18
CA ALA A 366 9.57 -1.35 27.71
C ALA A 366 9.10 -2.32 28.81
N ALA A 367 9.54 -2.16 30.06
CA ALA A 367 9.16 -3.08 31.13
C ALA A 367 7.65 -3.10 31.40
N GLY A 368 7.02 -1.92 31.38
CA GLY A 368 5.58 -1.80 31.58
C GLY A 368 4.74 -2.47 30.49
N ILE A 369 5.16 -2.38 29.22
CA ILE A 369 4.38 -2.97 28.11
C ILE A 369 4.46 -4.50 28.14
N ALA A 370 5.62 -5.07 28.51
CA ALA A 370 5.76 -6.52 28.69
C ALA A 370 4.87 -7.06 29.82
N GLY A 371 4.80 -6.34 30.95
CA GLY A 371 3.90 -6.67 32.05
C GLY A 371 2.42 -6.55 31.66
N LEU A 372 2.05 -5.50 30.93
CA LEU A 372 0.70 -5.32 30.40
C LEU A 372 0.30 -6.48 29.47
N ILE A 373 1.16 -6.82 28.51
CA ILE A 373 0.92 -7.91 27.56
C ILE A 373 0.80 -9.25 28.30
N LYS A 374 1.67 -9.55 29.28
CA LYS A 374 1.54 -10.75 30.12
C LYS A 374 0.19 -10.80 30.84
N ALA A 375 -0.25 -9.69 31.43
CA ALA A 375 -1.52 -9.61 32.14
C ALA A 375 -2.73 -9.81 31.21
N VAL A 376 -2.69 -9.22 30.00
CA VAL A 376 -3.73 -9.45 28.97
C VAL A 376 -3.75 -10.91 28.53
N LEU A 377 -2.59 -11.53 28.26
CA LEU A 377 -2.51 -12.95 27.89
C LEU A 377 -3.02 -13.86 29.03
N ALA A 378 -2.73 -13.54 30.29
CA ALA A 378 -3.26 -14.27 31.44
C ALA A 378 -4.79 -14.21 31.53
N LEU A 379 -5.40 -13.07 31.21
CA LEU A 379 -6.86 -12.91 31.11
C LEU A 379 -7.43 -13.70 29.93
N GLU A 380 -6.83 -13.60 28.74
CA GLU A 380 -7.25 -14.32 27.52
C GLU A 380 -7.21 -15.84 27.70
N HIS A 381 -6.11 -16.36 28.25
CA HIS A 381 -5.92 -17.78 28.48
C HIS A 381 -6.56 -18.28 29.78
N ARG A 382 -7.02 -17.37 30.65
CA ARG A 382 -7.60 -17.67 31.97
C ARG A 382 -6.66 -18.50 32.85
N GLN A 383 -5.38 -18.15 32.83
CA GLN A 383 -4.31 -18.85 33.55
C GLN A 383 -3.29 -17.86 34.11
N ILE A 384 -2.70 -18.19 35.25
CA ILE A 384 -1.68 -17.37 35.93
C ILE A 384 -0.32 -18.07 35.79
N PRO A 385 0.64 -17.50 35.03
CA PRO A 385 1.98 -18.07 34.89
C PRO A 385 2.80 -18.01 36.20
N PRO A 386 3.75 -18.94 36.39
CA PRO A 386 4.66 -18.89 37.54
C PRO A 386 5.58 -17.66 37.50
N SER A 387 5.93 -17.16 38.69
CA SER A 387 7.06 -16.26 38.90
C SER A 387 8.30 -17.09 39.28
N LEU A 388 9.42 -16.85 38.60
CA LEU A 388 10.62 -17.69 38.77
C LEU A 388 11.43 -17.29 40.01
N HIS A 389 12.32 -18.20 40.42
CA HIS A 389 13.31 -18.02 41.49
C HIS A 389 12.73 -17.70 42.87
N PHE A 390 11.50 -18.14 43.15
CA PHE A 390 10.82 -17.93 44.44
C PHE A 390 10.80 -19.21 45.29
N ASP A 391 11.92 -19.51 45.96
CA ASP A 391 12.01 -20.67 46.87
C ASP A 391 11.49 -20.36 48.27
N ARG A 392 11.85 -19.19 48.80
CA ARG A 392 11.47 -18.71 50.13
C ARG A 392 11.09 -17.23 50.08
N PRO A 393 10.06 -16.80 50.82
CA PRO A 393 9.65 -15.39 50.84
C PRO A 393 10.69 -14.50 51.51
N ASN A 394 10.79 -13.25 51.04
CA ASN A 394 11.59 -12.22 51.70
C ASN A 394 11.08 -11.96 53.13
N PRO A 395 11.92 -12.09 54.18
CA PRO A 395 11.48 -11.93 55.56
C PRO A 395 11.05 -10.50 55.93
N LEU A 396 11.33 -9.52 55.07
CA LEU A 396 10.84 -8.15 55.21
C LEU A 396 9.40 -7.97 54.69
N ILE A 397 8.81 -9.00 54.09
CA ILE A 397 7.46 -9.01 53.54
C ILE A 397 6.59 -9.95 54.37
N ASP A 398 5.54 -9.42 55.00
CA ASP A 398 4.57 -10.21 55.75
C ASP A 398 3.50 -10.79 54.82
N PHE A 399 3.85 -11.82 54.05
CA PHE A 399 2.93 -12.47 53.13
C PHE A 399 1.71 -13.10 53.83
N ASP A 400 1.89 -13.65 55.03
CA ASP A 400 0.84 -14.35 55.80
C ASP A 400 -0.33 -13.42 56.18
N SER A 401 -0.04 -12.13 56.38
CA SER A 401 -1.07 -11.11 56.64
C SER A 401 -1.47 -10.32 55.39
N SER A 402 -0.79 -10.50 54.27
CA SER A 402 -1.06 -9.77 53.02
C SER A 402 -2.21 -10.38 52.19
N PRO A 403 -2.81 -9.61 51.26
CA PRO A 403 -3.68 -10.15 50.20
C PRO A 403 -3.00 -11.10 49.23
N PHE A 404 -1.67 -11.14 49.21
CA PHE A 404 -0.88 -11.64 48.08
C PHE A 404 -0.27 -13.02 48.32
N ARG A 405 -0.10 -13.79 47.24
CA ARG A 405 0.75 -14.99 47.17
C ARG A 405 1.56 -14.97 45.87
N VAL A 406 2.75 -15.55 45.86
CA VAL A 406 3.57 -15.66 44.63
C VAL A 406 3.34 -17.03 43.99
N PRO A 407 2.82 -17.10 42.75
CA PRO A 407 2.61 -18.38 42.07
C PRO A 407 3.94 -18.98 41.62
N THR A 408 4.19 -20.26 41.93
CA THR A 408 5.43 -20.98 41.55
C THR A 408 5.19 -22.07 40.50
N ALA A 409 3.94 -22.30 40.11
CA ALA A 409 3.52 -23.17 39.02
C ALA A 409 2.43 -22.48 38.19
N LEU A 410 2.14 -23.00 37.00
CA LEU A 410 1.00 -22.56 36.21
C LEU A 410 -0.31 -22.89 36.93
N GLU A 411 -1.15 -21.89 37.18
CA GLU A 411 -2.44 -22.03 37.86
C GLU A 411 -3.59 -21.71 36.88
N ASP A 412 -4.68 -22.49 36.92
CA ASP A 412 -5.93 -22.08 36.28
C ASP A 412 -6.53 -20.89 37.04
N TRP A 413 -7.08 -19.92 36.30
CA TRP A 413 -7.74 -18.75 36.87
C TRP A 413 -9.26 -18.94 36.79
N PRO A 414 -9.94 -19.44 37.83
CA PRO A 414 -11.38 -19.72 37.76
C PRO A 414 -12.23 -18.44 37.70
N GLU A 415 -13.40 -18.58 37.09
CA GLU A 415 -14.44 -17.53 37.07
C GLU A 415 -15.06 -17.41 38.47
N ARG A 416 -15.45 -16.18 38.83
CA ARG A 416 -16.11 -15.86 40.10
C ARG A 416 -17.39 -15.08 39.81
N ASP A 417 -18.04 -14.56 40.86
CA ASP A 417 -19.23 -13.70 40.74
C ASP A 417 -18.94 -12.32 40.12
N HIS A 418 -17.69 -12.08 39.69
CA HIS A 418 -17.21 -10.89 39.00
C HIS A 418 -16.23 -11.30 37.88
N PRO A 419 -16.04 -10.44 36.85
CA PRO A 419 -15.02 -10.67 35.82
C PRO A 419 -13.62 -10.80 36.41
N ARG A 420 -12.75 -11.58 35.75
CA ARG A 420 -11.32 -11.64 36.09
C ARG A 420 -10.70 -10.27 35.89
N ARG A 421 -9.95 -9.80 36.89
CA ARG A 421 -9.24 -8.53 36.85
C ARG A 421 -7.77 -8.70 37.20
N ALA A 422 -6.92 -8.02 36.46
CA ALA A 422 -5.50 -7.91 36.72
C ALA A 422 -5.12 -6.45 36.99
N ALA A 423 -4.02 -6.22 37.68
CA ALA A 423 -3.41 -4.90 37.78
C ALA A 423 -1.94 -4.95 37.37
N VAL A 424 -1.44 -3.84 36.82
CA VAL A 424 -0.05 -3.74 36.33
C VAL A 424 0.61 -2.50 36.90
N SER A 425 1.75 -2.66 37.55
CA SER A 425 2.53 -1.58 38.16
C SER A 425 3.85 -1.31 37.44
N ALA A 426 4.20 -0.04 37.27
CA ALA A 426 5.54 0.36 36.86
C ALA A 426 5.99 1.64 37.56
N PHE A 427 7.16 1.59 38.20
CA PHE A 427 7.69 2.69 39.01
C PHE A 427 9.03 3.16 38.45
N GLY A 428 9.07 4.36 37.90
CA GLY A 428 10.26 4.95 37.31
C GLY A 428 11.24 5.49 38.35
N ILE A 429 12.54 5.31 38.09
CA ILE A 429 13.57 6.07 38.83
C ILE A 429 13.31 7.57 38.66
N GLY A 430 13.45 8.35 39.74
CA GLY A 430 12.94 9.73 39.79
C GLY A 430 11.50 9.86 40.28
N GLY A 431 10.79 8.74 40.45
CA GLY A 431 9.56 8.59 41.23
C GLY A 431 8.25 8.76 40.49
N THR A 432 8.25 8.72 39.14
CA THR A 432 7.00 8.69 38.38
C THR A 432 6.42 7.28 38.47
N ASN A 433 5.22 7.15 39.03
CA ASN A 433 4.56 5.87 39.21
C ASN A 433 3.37 5.75 38.28
N ALA A 434 3.13 4.57 37.73
CA ALA A 434 1.96 4.26 36.92
C ALA A 434 1.34 2.94 37.37
N HIS A 435 0.00 2.89 37.42
CA HIS A 435 -0.77 1.71 37.75
C HIS A 435 -1.99 1.59 36.83
N VAL A 436 -2.24 0.40 36.28
CA VAL A 436 -3.33 0.12 35.32
C VAL A 436 -4.17 -1.05 35.82
N ILE A 437 -5.50 -0.90 35.80
CA ILE A 437 -6.45 -1.98 36.10
C ILE A 437 -7.05 -2.53 34.80
N LEU A 438 -6.90 -3.83 34.60
CA LEU A 438 -7.40 -4.61 33.48
C LEU A 438 -8.55 -5.51 33.91
N GLU A 439 -9.48 -5.75 32.98
CA GLU A 439 -10.56 -6.72 33.10
C GLU A 439 -10.60 -7.62 31.86
N GLU A 440 -11.03 -8.87 32.02
CA GLU A 440 -11.25 -9.76 30.88
C GLU A 440 -12.25 -9.17 29.87
N ALA A 441 -12.11 -9.55 28.60
CA ALA A 441 -12.99 -9.08 27.55
C ALA A 441 -14.46 -9.42 27.86
N PRO A 442 -15.43 -8.56 27.49
CA PRO A 442 -16.85 -8.86 27.67
C PRO A 442 -17.21 -10.21 27.05
N PRO A 443 -18.09 -11.00 27.71
CA PRO A 443 -18.49 -12.29 27.17
C PRO A 443 -19.11 -12.09 25.80
N VAL A 444 -18.51 -12.73 24.79
CA VAL A 444 -19.12 -12.80 23.47
C VAL A 444 -20.40 -13.61 23.62
N THR A 445 -21.57 -12.99 23.42
CA THR A 445 -22.86 -13.69 23.44
C THR A 445 -22.72 -14.99 22.64
N PRO A 446 -22.98 -16.17 23.24
CA PRO A 446 -22.83 -17.44 22.54
C PRO A 446 -23.71 -17.42 21.30
N ALA A 447 -23.09 -17.12 20.17
CA ALA A 447 -23.79 -17.11 18.91
C ALA A 447 -24.30 -18.54 18.67
N ALA A 448 -25.50 -18.65 18.11
CA ALA A 448 -26.16 -19.92 17.85
C ALA A 448 -25.19 -20.95 17.25
N SER A 449 -25.34 -22.22 17.63
CA SER A 449 -24.53 -23.33 17.11
C SER A 449 -24.41 -23.21 15.59
N ARG A 450 -23.20 -22.92 15.10
CA ARG A 450 -22.96 -22.74 13.67
C ARG A 450 -23.24 -24.06 12.95
N PRO A 451 -23.81 -24.03 11.74
CA PRO A 451 -23.91 -25.22 10.92
C PRO A 451 -22.51 -25.83 10.70
N ALA A 452 -22.49 -27.14 10.45
CA ALA A 452 -21.26 -27.85 10.10
C ALA A 452 -20.55 -27.12 8.95
N GLU A 453 -19.21 -27.14 8.97
CA GLU A 453 -18.42 -26.52 7.92
C GLU A 453 -18.82 -27.08 6.55
N ASP A 454 -19.20 -26.18 5.65
CA ASP A 454 -19.50 -26.57 4.28
C ASP A 454 -18.20 -27.02 3.63
N ARG A 455 -18.19 -28.22 3.04
CA ARG A 455 -16.99 -28.79 2.39
C ARG A 455 -16.72 -28.17 1.00
N ARG A 456 -17.26 -26.98 0.75
CA ARG A 456 -16.95 -26.19 -0.44
C ARG A 456 -15.48 -25.79 -0.42
N ARG A 457 -14.90 -25.73 -1.61
CA ARG A 457 -13.53 -25.22 -1.77
C ARG A 457 -13.54 -23.71 -1.60
N LEU A 458 -12.65 -23.22 -0.74
CA LEU A 458 -12.46 -21.80 -0.48
C LEU A 458 -11.12 -21.35 -1.07
N VAL A 459 -11.07 -20.09 -1.51
CA VAL A 459 -9.85 -19.43 -1.95
C VAL A 459 -9.26 -18.67 -0.77
N LEU A 460 -8.03 -19.01 -0.36
CA LEU A 460 -7.28 -18.28 0.66
C LEU A 460 -6.28 -17.35 -0.03
N PRO A 461 -6.50 -16.02 0.00
CA PRO A 461 -5.56 -15.06 -0.57
C PRO A 461 -4.41 -14.78 0.39
N VAL A 462 -3.21 -14.70 -0.16
CA VAL A 462 -1.99 -14.30 0.54
C VAL A 462 -1.28 -13.26 -0.33
N SER A 463 -0.79 -12.18 0.28
CA SER A 463 -0.03 -11.18 -0.45
C SER A 463 1.16 -10.64 0.36
N ALA A 464 2.14 -10.11 -0.35
CA ALA A 464 3.29 -9.44 0.24
C ALA A 464 3.89 -8.36 -0.67
N ARG A 465 4.84 -7.56 -0.13
CA ARG A 465 5.60 -6.58 -0.92
C ARG A 465 6.71 -7.21 -1.75
N THR A 466 7.17 -8.42 -1.45
CA THR A 466 8.21 -9.12 -2.21
C THR A 466 7.85 -10.59 -2.40
N ALA A 467 8.47 -11.26 -3.39
CA ALA A 467 8.34 -12.70 -3.57
C ALA A 467 8.96 -13.52 -2.41
N GLY A 468 9.95 -12.95 -1.70
CA GLY A 468 10.52 -13.53 -0.49
C GLY A 468 9.52 -13.53 0.66
N ALA A 469 8.99 -12.35 1.00
CA ALA A 469 7.97 -12.18 2.03
C ALA A 469 6.68 -12.99 1.72
N LEU A 470 6.28 -13.12 0.45
CA LEU A 470 5.10 -13.93 0.07
C LEU A 470 5.26 -15.40 0.45
N ARG A 471 6.45 -15.98 0.21
CA ARG A 471 6.78 -17.35 0.63
C ARG A 471 6.81 -17.47 2.15
N GLY A 472 7.40 -16.48 2.83
CA GLY A 472 7.41 -16.40 4.29
C GLY A 472 5.98 -16.36 4.87
N GLN A 473 5.08 -15.59 4.26
CA GLN A 473 3.70 -15.47 4.69
C GLN A 473 2.91 -16.77 4.49
N ALA A 474 3.11 -17.45 3.35
CA ALA A 474 2.47 -18.74 3.09
C ALA A 474 2.90 -19.80 4.12
N ASP A 475 4.20 -19.85 4.45
CA ASP A 475 4.72 -20.75 5.48
C ASP A 475 4.22 -20.39 6.90
N ALA A 476 4.18 -19.11 7.24
CA ALA A 476 3.63 -18.63 8.50
C ALA A 476 2.15 -19.03 8.67
N LEU A 477 1.35 -18.90 7.61
CA LEU A 477 -0.05 -19.34 7.59
C LEU A 477 -0.18 -20.86 7.71
N ALA A 478 0.66 -21.63 7.02
CA ALA A 478 0.68 -23.09 7.15
C ALA A 478 0.95 -23.53 8.60
N ARG A 479 1.99 -22.97 9.24
CA ARG A 479 2.33 -23.25 10.65
C ARG A 479 1.24 -22.79 11.61
N HIS A 480 0.56 -21.69 11.32
CA HIS A 480 -0.56 -21.20 12.12
C HIS A 480 -1.72 -22.19 12.11
N LEU A 481 -2.08 -22.72 10.93
CA LEU A 481 -3.15 -23.71 10.79
C LEU A 481 -2.81 -25.03 11.51
N GLU A 482 -1.56 -25.48 11.45
CA GLU A 482 -1.10 -26.70 12.14
C GLU A 482 -1.22 -26.58 13.67
N ARG A 483 -0.85 -25.42 14.23
CA ARG A 483 -0.90 -25.17 15.68
C ARG A 483 -2.32 -25.02 16.23
N ARG A 484 -3.31 -24.71 15.37
CA ARG A 484 -4.68 -24.37 15.78
C ARG A 484 -5.72 -25.23 15.05
N PRO A 485 -5.85 -26.52 15.41
CA PRO A 485 -6.76 -27.44 14.73
C PRO A 485 -8.26 -27.13 14.93
N GLY A 486 -8.61 -26.17 15.80
CA GLY A 486 -9.99 -25.72 16.00
C GLY A 486 -10.44 -24.60 15.04
N LEU A 487 -9.53 -24.02 14.24
CA LEU A 487 -9.88 -22.96 13.29
C LEU A 487 -10.59 -23.53 12.07
N ARG A 488 -11.69 -22.87 11.69
CA ARG A 488 -12.45 -23.19 10.48
C ARG A 488 -11.87 -22.45 9.29
N LEU A 489 -11.90 -23.08 8.13
CA LEU A 489 -11.35 -22.54 6.89
C LEU A 489 -12.17 -21.35 6.37
N ASP A 490 -13.48 -21.31 6.61
CA ASP A 490 -14.35 -20.18 6.27
C ASP A 490 -13.96 -18.90 7.03
N ASP A 491 -13.66 -19.02 8.32
CA ASP A 491 -13.18 -17.91 9.15
C ASP A 491 -11.81 -17.40 8.66
N ILE A 492 -10.90 -18.31 8.28
CA ILE A 492 -9.57 -17.95 7.75
C ILE A 492 -9.68 -17.23 6.41
N ALA A 493 -10.48 -17.76 5.48
CA ALA A 493 -10.71 -17.14 4.18
C ALA A 493 -11.33 -15.74 4.34
N TYR A 494 -12.21 -15.56 5.33
CA TYR A 494 -12.84 -14.28 5.63
C TYR A 494 -11.83 -13.28 6.20
N SER A 495 -11.07 -13.64 7.23
CA SER A 495 -10.07 -12.73 7.83
C SER A 495 -8.97 -12.34 6.85
N LEU A 496 -8.50 -13.26 5.98
CA LEU A 496 -7.51 -12.93 4.96
C LEU A 496 -7.99 -11.88 3.96
N ARG A 497 -9.31 -11.76 3.75
CA ARG A 497 -9.91 -10.78 2.82
C ARG A 497 -10.31 -9.49 3.52
N ALA A 498 -10.82 -9.59 4.74
CA ALA A 498 -11.36 -8.45 5.47
C ALA A 498 -10.29 -7.66 6.25
N GLU A 499 -9.22 -8.31 6.68
CA GLU A 499 -8.26 -7.73 7.64
C GLU A 499 -6.84 -7.57 7.07
N ARG A 500 -6.59 -8.03 5.84
CA ARG A 500 -5.26 -7.97 5.23
C ARG A 500 -5.29 -7.18 3.92
N PRO A 501 -4.33 -6.27 3.70
CA PRO A 501 -4.24 -5.53 2.46
C PRO A 501 -3.85 -6.45 1.29
N ALA A 502 -4.37 -6.17 0.09
CA ALA A 502 -4.03 -6.90 -1.13
C ALA A 502 -2.75 -6.32 -1.78
N LEU A 503 -1.58 -6.70 -1.27
CA LEU A 503 -0.27 -6.23 -1.72
C LEU A 503 0.10 -6.77 -3.12
N ARG A 504 1.16 -6.21 -3.73
CA ARG A 504 1.51 -6.45 -5.16
C ARG A 504 1.92 -7.88 -5.51
N HIS A 505 2.64 -8.60 -4.63
CA HIS A 505 2.97 -10.01 -4.86
C HIS A 505 1.86 -10.85 -4.27
N ARG A 506 1.14 -11.60 -5.09
CA ARG A 506 -0.08 -12.29 -4.69
C ARG A 506 0.03 -13.78 -4.96
N LEU A 507 -0.52 -14.56 -4.03
CA LEU A 507 -0.68 -16.00 -4.13
C LEU A 507 -2.08 -16.37 -3.63
N THR A 508 -2.69 -17.38 -4.25
CA THR A 508 -3.92 -17.98 -3.75
C THR A 508 -3.76 -19.49 -3.62
N VAL A 509 -4.42 -20.07 -2.63
CA VAL A 509 -4.58 -21.52 -2.51
C VAL A 509 -6.06 -21.86 -2.44
N THR A 510 -6.44 -22.97 -3.07
CA THR A 510 -7.81 -23.48 -3.03
C THR A 510 -7.87 -24.76 -2.20
N ALA A 511 -8.74 -24.81 -1.19
CA ALA A 511 -8.80 -25.95 -0.28
C ALA A 511 -10.23 -26.19 0.23
N ALA A 512 -10.60 -27.46 0.42
CA ALA A 512 -11.85 -27.87 1.09
C ALA A 512 -11.63 -28.34 2.53
N SER A 513 -10.38 -28.37 2.98
CA SER A 513 -9.99 -28.75 4.34
C SER A 513 -8.70 -28.06 4.75
N ARG A 514 -8.45 -28.02 6.05
CA ARG A 514 -7.21 -27.49 6.61
C ARG A 514 -5.99 -28.26 6.11
N GLU A 515 -6.06 -29.59 6.04
CA GLU A 515 -4.97 -30.45 5.59
C GLU A 515 -4.59 -30.15 4.13
N GLU A 516 -5.60 -29.99 3.27
CA GLU A 516 -5.39 -29.54 1.88
C GLU A 516 -4.78 -28.13 1.83
N ALA A 517 -5.25 -27.19 2.67
CA ALA A 517 -4.72 -25.83 2.72
C ALA A 517 -3.25 -25.79 3.13
N VAL A 518 -2.85 -26.54 4.17
CA VAL A 518 -1.46 -26.61 4.63
C VAL A 518 -0.55 -27.20 3.55
N ALA A 519 -0.98 -28.29 2.89
CA ALA A 519 -0.22 -28.88 1.80
C ALA A 519 -0.06 -27.89 0.63
N ALA A 520 -1.15 -27.24 0.22
CA ALA A 520 -1.15 -26.27 -0.86
C ALA A 520 -0.25 -25.06 -0.57
N LEU A 521 -0.35 -24.47 0.64
CA LEU A 521 0.47 -23.31 1.05
C LEU A 521 1.97 -23.60 1.00
N ARG A 522 2.39 -24.82 1.37
CA ARG A 522 3.80 -25.23 1.38
C ARG A 522 4.36 -25.51 -0.02
N SER A 523 3.52 -25.93 -0.95
CA SER A 523 3.92 -26.20 -2.35
C SER A 523 3.70 -25.02 -3.29
N ALA A 524 2.95 -24.01 -2.85
CA ALA A 524 2.49 -22.93 -3.70
C ALA A 524 3.63 -22.01 -4.15
N ALA A 525 3.57 -21.61 -5.42
CA ALA A 525 4.46 -20.62 -6.01
C ALA A 525 3.61 -19.54 -6.70
N PRO A 526 4.06 -18.27 -6.71
CA PRO A 526 3.39 -17.23 -7.47
C PRO A 526 3.40 -17.59 -8.96
N VAL A 527 2.23 -17.59 -9.59
CA VAL A 527 2.05 -17.95 -11.02
C VAL A 527 1.79 -16.71 -11.88
N THR A 528 1.54 -15.56 -11.27
CA THR A 528 1.34 -14.27 -11.94
C THR A 528 2.52 -13.34 -11.63
N PRO A 529 2.84 -12.41 -12.56
CA PRO A 529 3.74 -11.31 -12.24
C PRO A 529 3.14 -10.44 -11.11
N PRO A 530 3.98 -9.67 -10.40
CA PRO A 530 3.47 -8.73 -9.40
C PRO A 530 2.52 -7.72 -10.07
N VAL A 531 1.43 -7.42 -9.35
CA VAL A 531 0.39 -6.48 -9.79
C VAL A 531 1.04 -5.10 -9.96
N GLY A 532 0.75 -4.44 -11.10
CA GLY A 532 1.16 -3.06 -11.37
C GLY A 532 0.25 -2.04 -10.69
N ASP A 533 0.55 -0.76 -10.85
CA ASP A 533 -0.23 0.32 -10.23
C ASP A 533 -1.55 0.60 -10.99
N ASP A 534 -1.61 0.26 -12.27
CA ASP A 534 -2.82 0.37 -13.09
C ASP A 534 -3.80 -0.79 -12.80
N PRO A 535 -5.12 -0.53 -12.74
CA PRO A 535 -6.13 -1.58 -12.66
C PRO A 535 -5.98 -2.59 -13.80
N ALA A 536 -6.05 -3.88 -13.46
CA ALA A 536 -5.95 -4.94 -14.45
C ALA A 536 -7.17 -4.96 -15.37
N GLY A 537 -6.96 -4.69 -16.67
CA GLY A 537 -8.00 -4.87 -17.67
C GLY A 537 -8.34 -6.34 -17.88
N VAL A 538 -9.61 -6.67 -18.09
CA VAL A 538 -10.10 -8.04 -18.26
C VAL A 538 -10.76 -8.22 -19.62
N ALA A 539 -10.37 -9.27 -20.35
CA ALA A 539 -11.01 -9.65 -21.60
C ALA A 539 -11.62 -11.05 -21.50
N PHE A 540 -12.91 -11.18 -21.85
CA PHE A 540 -13.55 -12.49 -21.94
C PHE A 540 -13.40 -13.07 -23.33
N LEU A 541 -12.92 -14.32 -23.38
CA LEU A 541 -12.73 -15.13 -24.58
C LEU A 541 -13.82 -16.21 -24.60
N LEU A 542 -14.74 -16.14 -25.56
CA LEU A 542 -15.89 -17.03 -25.65
C LEU A 542 -15.65 -18.09 -26.73
N PRO A 543 -15.51 -19.38 -26.38
CA PRO A 543 -15.17 -20.43 -27.32
C PRO A 543 -16.20 -20.63 -28.43
N GLY A 544 -15.78 -21.34 -29.48
CA GLY A 544 -16.66 -21.80 -30.55
C GLY A 544 -17.04 -23.27 -30.37
N GLY A 545 -17.74 -23.83 -31.35
CA GLY A 545 -18.06 -25.26 -31.37
C GLY A 545 -16.79 -26.13 -31.39
N GLY A 546 -16.76 -27.17 -30.56
CA GLY A 546 -15.70 -28.18 -30.49
C GLY A 546 -15.25 -28.55 -29.07
N THR A 547 -15.63 -27.76 -28.05
CA THR A 547 -15.27 -27.95 -26.64
C THR A 547 -16.41 -28.50 -25.78
N GLN A 548 -17.64 -28.51 -26.30
CA GLN A 548 -18.85 -28.95 -25.59
C GLN A 548 -18.83 -30.44 -25.24
N TYR A 549 -19.46 -30.78 -24.12
CA TYR A 549 -19.68 -32.16 -23.70
C TYR A 549 -20.93 -32.29 -22.80
N ALA A 550 -21.53 -33.48 -22.78
CA ALA A 550 -22.72 -33.73 -21.96
C ALA A 550 -22.39 -33.59 -20.45
N GLY A 551 -23.22 -32.86 -19.71
CA GLY A 551 -23.01 -32.62 -18.29
C GLY A 551 -22.05 -31.48 -17.93
N MET A 552 -21.64 -30.65 -18.88
CA MET A 552 -20.81 -29.48 -18.59
C MET A 552 -21.59 -28.48 -17.72
N GLY A 553 -21.02 -28.09 -16.58
CA GLY A 553 -21.59 -27.06 -15.73
C GLY A 553 -22.70 -27.58 -14.81
N ALA A 554 -22.94 -28.89 -14.80
CA ALA A 554 -23.91 -29.54 -13.91
C ALA A 554 -23.56 -29.38 -12.42
N GLU A 555 -22.27 -29.25 -12.09
CA GLU A 555 -21.80 -28.94 -10.73
C GLU A 555 -22.08 -27.47 -10.39
N LEU A 556 -21.73 -26.56 -11.31
CA LEU A 556 -21.98 -25.12 -11.15
C LEU A 556 -23.48 -24.83 -10.98
N TYR A 557 -24.35 -25.50 -11.73
CA TYR A 557 -25.81 -25.41 -11.59
C TYR A 557 -26.30 -25.80 -10.18
N ARG A 558 -25.65 -26.76 -9.52
CA ARG A 558 -26.02 -27.18 -8.16
C ARG A 558 -25.49 -26.21 -7.10
N GLU A 559 -24.30 -25.68 -7.31
CA GLU A 559 -23.54 -24.97 -6.25
C GLU A 559 -23.67 -23.44 -6.30
N HIS A 560 -23.94 -22.86 -7.48
CA HIS A 560 -23.97 -21.41 -7.71
C HIS A 560 -25.34 -20.93 -8.18
N ALA A 561 -25.96 -20.04 -7.40
CA ALA A 561 -27.31 -19.55 -7.66
C ALA A 561 -27.43 -18.77 -8.98
N VAL A 562 -26.51 -17.82 -9.23
CA VAL A 562 -26.51 -17.00 -10.46
C VAL A 562 -26.40 -17.86 -11.71
N TYR A 563 -25.51 -18.85 -11.70
CA TYR A 563 -25.34 -19.80 -12.80
C TYR A 563 -26.64 -20.59 -13.04
N ARG A 564 -27.21 -21.14 -11.97
CA ARG A 564 -28.46 -21.92 -12.03
C ARG A 564 -29.62 -21.13 -12.60
N ASP A 565 -29.86 -19.94 -12.06
CA ASP A 565 -30.99 -19.09 -12.43
C ASP A 565 -30.86 -18.63 -13.89
N THR A 566 -29.64 -18.35 -14.35
CA THR A 566 -29.34 -18.02 -15.75
C THR A 566 -29.59 -19.21 -16.69
N VAL A 567 -29.18 -20.43 -16.30
CA VAL A 567 -29.44 -21.64 -17.09
C VAL A 567 -30.94 -21.92 -17.18
N ASP A 568 -31.68 -21.74 -16.08
CA ASP A 568 -33.14 -21.93 -16.06
C ASP A 568 -33.86 -20.93 -16.96
N GLU A 569 -33.39 -19.67 -17.00
CA GLU A 569 -33.90 -18.65 -17.93
C GLU A 569 -33.63 -19.03 -19.39
N CYS A 570 -32.40 -19.40 -19.74
CA CYS A 570 -32.03 -19.84 -21.08
C CYS A 570 -32.86 -21.06 -21.52
N ALA A 571 -33.06 -22.04 -20.63
CA ALA A 571 -33.87 -23.23 -20.91
C ALA A 571 -35.33 -22.87 -21.17
N ARG A 572 -35.89 -21.89 -20.43
CA ARG A 572 -37.25 -21.37 -20.67
C ARG A 572 -37.37 -20.73 -22.06
N ILE A 573 -36.39 -19.94 -22.47
CA ILE A 573 -36.37 -19.27 -23.79
C ILE A 573 -36.27 -20.29 -24.93
N LEU A 574 -35.43 -21.31 -24.78
CA LEU A 574 -35.18 -22.31 -25.82
C LEU A 574 -36.28 -23.37 -25.96
N ARG A 575 -37.06 -23.62 -24.90
CA ARG A 575 -38.08 -24.68 -24.87
C ARG A 575 -39.08 -24.65 -26.05
N PRO A 576 -39.64 -23.50 -26.45
CA PRO A 576 -40.54 -23.44 -27.61
C PRO A 576 -39.85 -23.73 -28.94
N VAL A 577 -38.54 -23.43 -29.03
CA VAL A 577 -37.75 -23.58 -30.27
C VAL A 577 -37.24 -25.02 -30.43
N LEU A 578 -36.83 -25.65 -29.33
CA LEU A 578 -36.30 -27.02 -29.31
C LEU A 578 -37.37 -28.10 -29.21
N GLY A 579 -38.54 -27.78 -28.64
CA GLY A 579 -39.56 -28.79 -28.32
C GLY A 579 -39.18 -29.70 -27.14
N GLY A 580 -38.06 -29.41 -26.46
CA GLY A 580 -37.50 -30.13 -25.33
C GLY A 580 -36.86 -29.19 -24.31
N ASP A 581 -36.34 -29.75 -23.21
CA ASP A 581 -35.67 -29.00 -22.15
C ASP A 581 -34.16 -29.26 -22.19
N LEU A 582 -33.37 -28.24 -22.52
CA LEU A 582 -31.91 -28.31 -22.65
C LEU A 582 -31.22 -28.78 -21.36
N ARG A 583 -31.86 -28.61 -20.20
CA ARG A 583 -31.34 -29.10 -18.91
C ARG A 583 -31.22 -30.62 -18.85
N GLY A 584 -32.01 -31.35 -19.64
CA GLY A 584 -31.84 -32.80 -19.79
C GLY A 584 -30.43 -33.17 -20.30
N THR A 585 -29.86 -32.36 -21.18
CA THR A 585 -28.50 -32.53 -21.70
C THR A 585 -27.44 -31.97 -20.76
N LEU A 586 -27.62 -30.72 -20.30
CA LEU A 586 -26.62 -30.00 -19.50
C LEU A 586 -26.51 -30.52 -18.06
N VAL A 587 -27.62 -30.89 -17.43
CA VAL A 587 -27.67 -31.26 -16.02
C VAL A 587 -27.87 -32.77 -15.85
N GLU A 588 -28.82 -33.35 -16.57
CA GLU A 588 -29.16 -34.78 -16.44
C GLU A 588 -28.31 -35.72 -17.31
N ARG A 589 -27.40 -35.16 -18.12
CA ARG A 589 -26.45 -35.91 -18.97
C ARG A 589 -27.10 -36.87 -19.97
N ARG A 590 -28.30 -36.54 -20.45
CA ARG A 590 -28.95 -37.31 -21.52
C ARG A 590 -28.17 -37.12 -22.83
N PRO A 591 -28.20 -38.12 -23.74
CA PRO A 591 -27.61 -37.98 -25.07
C PRO A 591 -28.23 -36.76 -25.79
N ALA A 592 -27.39 -35.89 -26.30
CA ALA A 592 -27.78 -34.71 -27.06
C ALA A 592 -27.52 -34.93 -28.55
N ASP A 593 -28.34 -34.31 -29.40
CA ASP A 593 -27.93 -34.09 -30.79
C ASP A 593 -26.91 -32.94 -30.88
N ASP A 594 -26.35 -32.71 -32.07
CA ASP A 594 -25.33 -31.68 -32.28
C ASP A 594 -25.86 -30.25 -32.01
N THR A 595 -27.16 -30.02 -32.17
CA THR A 595 -27.79 -28.72 -31.92
C THR A 595 -27.87 -28.44 -30.43
N ASP A 596 -28.38 -29.39 -29.65
CA ASP A 596 -28.45 -29.31 -28.19
C ASP A 596 -27.05 -29.17 -27.57
N ALA A 597 -26.04 -29.85 -28.12
CA ALA A 597 -24.68 -29.74 -27.62
C ALA A 597 -24.08 -28.33 -27.83
N LEU A 598 -24.28 -27.73 -29.01
CA LEU A 598 -23.79 -26.38 -29.33
C LEU A 598 -24.56 -25.29 -28.59
N LEU A 599 -25.87 -25.44 -28.42
CA LEU A 599 -26.67 -24.52 -27.58
C LEU A 599 -26.30 -24.65 -26.11
N GLY A 600 -26.01 -25.86 -25.65
CA GLY A 600 -25.45 -26.10 -24.35
C GLY A 600 -24.22 -25.23 -24.10
N LEU A 601 -23.32 -25.12 -25.09
CA LEU A 601 -22.11 -24.31 -24.98
C LEU A 601 -22.45 -22.84 -24.78
N VAL A 602 -23.28 -22.26 -25.66
CA VAL A 602 -23.71 -20.85 -25.59
C VAL A 602 -24.36 -20.54 -24.24
N VAL A 603 -25.22 -21.42 -23.73
CA VAL A 603 -25.87 -21.25 -22.43
C VAL A 603 -24.86 -21.32 -21.28
N THR A 604 -23.91 -22.26 -21.33
CA THR A 604 -22.83 -22.36 -20.35
C THR A 604 -21.93 -21.12 -20.36
N GLU A 605 -21.52 -20.63 -21.54
CA GLU A 605 -20.72 -19.42 -21.69
C GLU A 605 -21.43 -18.21 -21.07
N TYR A 606 -22.70 -17.99 -21.44
CA TYR A 606 -23.49 -16.87 -20.94
C TYR A 606 -23.68 -16.95 -19.42
N ALA A 607 -24.06 -18.11 -18.88
CA ALA A 607 -24.27 -18.30 -17.44
C ALA A 607 -22.97 -18.12 -16.64
N LEU A 608 -21.83 -18.56 -17.17
CA LEU A 608 -20.53 -18.41 -16.52
C LEU A 608 -20.04 -16.95 -16.55
N ALA A 609 -20.17 -16.27 -17.69
CA ALA A 609 -19.90 -14.83 -17.78
C ALA A 609 -20.75 -14.04 -16.77
N ARG A 610 -22.06 -14.29 -16.72
CA ARG A 610 -22.96 -13.65 -15.75
C ARG A 610 -22.57 -13.92 -14.31
N THR A 611 -22.14 -15.14 -14.00
CA THR A 611 -21.65 -15.51 -12.65
C THR A 611 -20.41 -14.72 -12.25
N LEU A 612 -19.45 -14.55 -13.16
CA LEU A 612 -18.24 -13.74 -12.91
C LEU A 612 -18.55 -12.25 -12.82
N MET A 613 -19.39 -11.72 -13.70
CA MET A 613 -19.80 -10.32 -13.70
C MET A 613 -20.54 -9.94 -12.42
N GLU A 614 -21.40 -10.82 -11.91
CA GLU A 614 -22.11 -10.63 -10.63
C GLU A 614 -21.14 -10.70 -9.44
N ALA A 615 -20.09 -11.52 -9.53
CA ALA A 615 -19.02 -11.54 -8.54
C ALA A 615 -18.13 -10.28 -8.57
N GLY A 616 -18.29 -9.40 -9.56
CA GLY A 616 -17.54 -8.15 -9.69
C GLY A 616 -16.46 -8.16 -10.78
N VAL A 617 -16.24 -9.29 -11.47
CA VAL A 617 -15.30 -9.40 -12.59
C VAL A 617 -15.95 -8.86 -13.86
N ARG A 618 -15.77 -7.58 -14.12
CA ARG A 618 -16.34 -6.90 -15.30
C ARG A 618 -15.37 -6.99 -16.48
N PRO A 619 -15.81 -7.45 -17.66
CA PRO A 619 -14.97 -7.43 -18.84
C PRO A 619 -14.88 -6.01 -19.42
N ASP A 620 -13.66 -5.56 -19.67
CA ASP A 620 -13.35 -4.34 -20.44
C ASP A 620 -13.45 -4.58 -21.95
N ALA A 621 -13.27 -5.84 -22.36
CA ALA A 621 -13.44 -6.27 -23.74
C ALA A 621 -13.96 -7.70 -23.85
N LEU A 622 -14.57 -8.01 -24.99
CA LEU A 622 -15.00 -9.36 -25.35
C LEU A 622 -14.40 -9.77 -26.69
N ILE A 623 -14.16 -11.07 -26.87
CA ILE A 623 -13.92 -11.69 -28.17
C ILE A 623 -14.53 -13.09 -28.14
N GLY A 624 -15.36 -13.40 -29.12
CA GLY A 624 -15.93 -14.75 -29.27
C GLY A 624 -15.38 -15.42 -30.51
N HIS A 625 -15.25 -16.75 -30.52
CA HIS A 625 -14.86 -17.51 -31.70
C HIS A 625 -16.08 -18.08 -32.38
N SER A 626 -16.42 -17.59 -33.57
CA SER A 626 -17.56 -18.04 -34.37
C SER A 626 -18.88 -17.98 -33.59
N LEU A 627 -19.29 -19.10 -32.98
CA LEU A 627 -20.51 -19.17 -32.20
C LEU A 627 -20.44 -18.28 -30.95
N GLY A 628 -19.27 -18.21 -30.30
CA GLY A 628 -19.07 -17.39 -29.11
C GLY A 628 -19.21 -15.88 -29.35
N GLU A 629 -19.11 -15.40 -30.60
CA GLU A 629 -19.31 -13.97 -30.91
C GLU A 629 -20.76 -13.54 -30.69
N TYR A 630 -21.73 -14.45 -30.84
CA TYR A 630 -23.13 -14.18 -30.47
C TYR A 630 -23.30 -14.03 -28.96
N THR A 631 -22.60 -14.86 -28.17
CA THR A 631 -22.57 -14.71 -26.71
C THR A 631 -21.90 -13.39 -26.32
N ALA A 632 -20.78 -13.02 -26.97
CA ALA A 632 -20.08 -11.75 -26.77
C ALA A 632 -20.98 -10.55 -27.07
N ALA A 633 -21.65 -10.56 -28.22
CA ALA A 633 -22.57 -9.51 -28.63
C ALA A 633 -23.78 -9.40 -27.69
N CYS A 634 -24.29 -10.53 -27.16
CA CYS A 634 -25.36 -10.52 -26.17
C CYS A 634 -24.92 -9.88 -24.85
N LEU A 635 -23.74 -10.26 -24.33
CA LEU A 635 -23.16 -9.65 -23.13
C LEU A 635 -22.88 -8.14 -23.33
N ALA A 636 -22.42 -7.74 -24.52
CA ALA A 636 -22.24 -6.34 -24.90
C ALA A 636 -23.57 -5.57 -25.05
N GLY A 637 -24.72 -6.25 -25.09
CA GLY A 637 -26.04 -5.63 -25.27
C GLY A 637 -26.40 -5.30 -26.72
N VAL A 638 -25.70 -5.89 -27.70
CA VAL A 638 -26.05 -5.75 -29.13
C VAL A 638 -27.33 -6.51 -29.45
N ILE A 639 -27.50 -7.70 -28.86
CA ILE A 639 -28.67 -8.57 -29.06
C ILE A 639 -29.19 -9.00 -27.69
N ASP A 640 -30.51 -8.92 -27.47
CA ASP A 640 -31.09 -9.39 -26.22
C ASP A 640 -31.06 -10.94 -26.15
N LEU A 641 -30.93 -11.50 -24.94
CA LEU A 641 -30.83 -12.95 -24.74
C LEU A 641 -32.01 -13.72 -25.37
N GLU A 642 -33.21 -13.14 -25.27
CA GLU A 642 -34.47 -13.70 -25.77
C GLU A 642 -34.55 -13.76 -27.30
N GLU A 643 -33.79 -12.90 -27.99
CA GLU A 643 -33.68 -12.87 -29.45
C GLU A 643 -32.45 -13.67 -29.93
N MET A 644 -31.34 -13.61 -29.18
CA MET A 644 -30.08 -14.28 -29.52
C MET A 644 -30.22 -15.81 -29.53
N LEU A 645 -30.85 -16.40 -28.50
CA LEU A 645 -30.96 -17.86 -28.38
C LEU A 645 -31.76 -18.51 -29.53
N PRO A 646 -32.96 -18.01 -29.91
CA PRO A 646 -33.66 -18.49 -31.10
C PRO A 646 -32.88 -18.28 -32.40
N LEU A 647 -32.26 -17.10 -32.59
CA LEU A 647 -31.47 -16.80 -33.79
C LEU A 647 -30.30 -17.77 -33.95
N VAL A 648 -29.57 -18.03 -32.87
CA VAL A 648 -28.44 -18.97 -32.86
C VAL A 648 -28.92 -20.41 -33.11
N THR A 649 -30.08 -20.78 -32.58
CA THR A 649 -30.68 -22.10 -32.85
C THR A 649 -30.93 -22.29 -34.35
N GLU A 650 -31.51 -21.29 -35.02
CA GLU A 650 -31.76 -21.33 -36.46
C GLU A 650 -30.45 -21.29 -37.27
N ARG A 651 -29.44 -20.53 -36.83
CA ARG A 651 -28.10 -20.55 -37.44
C ARG A 651 -27.51 -21.97 -37.42
N ILE A 652 -27.56 -22.64 -36.27
CA ILE A 652 -27.01 -24.00 -36.11
C ILE A 652 -27.76 -24.99 -37.02
N ARG A 653 -29.10 -24.92 -37.08
CA ARG A 653 -29.93 -25.76 -37.96
C ARG A 653 -29.62 -25.55 -39.43
N LEU A 654 -29.53 -24.30 -39.88
CA LEU A 654 -29.24 -23.96 -41.27
C LEU A 654 -27.84 -24.44 -41.69
N ILE A 655 -26.82 -24.17 -40.87
CA ILE A 655 -25.45 -24.65 -41.11
C ILE A 655 -25.40 -26.18 -41.16
N SER A 656 -26.08 -26.85 -40.23
CA SER A 656 -26.15 -28.32 -40.20
C SER A 656 -26.86 -28.88 -41.44
N SER A 657 -27.90 -28.22 -41.93
CA SER A 657 -28.63 -28.63 -43.13
C SER A 657 -27.81 -28.49 -44.43
N ALA A 658 -26.85 -27.55 -44.46
CA ALA A 658 -25.96 -27.36 -45.60
C ALA A 658 -24.87 -28.45 -45.68
N GLY A 659 -24.49 -29.04 -44.54
CA GLY A 659 -23.50 -30.11 -44.44
C GLY A 659 -22.08 -29.67 -44.80
N GLY A 660 -21.30 -30.58 -45.38
CA GLY A 660 -19.90 -30.36 -45.73
C GLY A 660 -18.92 -30.85 -44.65
N ALA A 661 -17.69 -30.37 -44.69
CA ALA A 661 -16.71 -30.73 -43.69
C ALA A 661 -15.66 -29.64 -43.45
N THR A 662 -15.01 -29.70 -42.28
CA THR A 662 -13.96 -28.77 -41.87
C THR A 662 -12.72 -29.53 -41.39
N THR A 663 -11.54 -29.07 -41.78
CA THR A 663 -10.24 -29.62 -41.39
C THR A 663 -9.32 -28.54 -40.85
N GLY A 664 -8.73 -28.78 -39.68
CA GLY A 664 -7.67 -27.94 -39.13
C GLY A 664 -6.31 -28.29 -39.73
N VAL A 665 -5.53 -27.28 -40.06
CA VAL A 665 -4.23 -27.37 -40.72
C VAL A 665 -3.20 -26.67 -39.86
N ALA A 666 -2.11 -27.38 -39.52
CA ALA A 666 -1.00 -26.82 -38.75
C ALA A 666 -0.02 -26.08 -39.69
N ALA A 667 -0.47 -24.98 -40.29
CA ALA A 667 0.33 -24.11 -41.15
C ALA A 667 -0.20 -22.66 -41.12
N PRO A 668 0.65 -21.66 -41.45
CA PRO A 668 0.25 -20.26 -41.56
C PRO A 668 -0.71 -20.03 -42.73
N ALA A 669 -1.51 -18.96 -42.64
CA ALA A 669 -2.51 -18.64 -43.65
C ALA A 669 -1.86 -18.39 -45.03
N GLU A 670 -0.68 -17.76 -45.10
CA GLU A 670 0.03 -17.55 -46.37
C GLU A 670 0.43 -18.85 -47.09
N GLU A 671 0.64 -19.95 -46.36
CA GLU A 671 0.96 -21.25 -46.95
C GLU A 671 -0.30 -22.04 -47.33
N VAL A 672 -1.41 -21.83 -46.62
CA VAL A 672 -2.69 -22.52 -46.88
C VAL A 672 -3.44 -21.89 -48.05
N LEU A 673 -3.48 -20.55 -48.14
CA LEU A 673 -4.23 -19.82 -49.16
C LEU A 673 -3.93 -20.27 -50.61
N PRO A 674 -2.65 -20.46 -51.02
CA PRO A 674 -2.32 -20.94 -52.37
C PRO A 674 -2.77 -22.37 -52.67
N LEU A 675 -3.20 -23.12 -51.66
CA LEU A 675 -3.64 -24.52 -51.78
C LEU A 675 -5.16 -24.64 -51.93
N LEU A 676 -5.90 -23.54 -51.80
CA LEU A 676 -7.35 -23.52 -51.87
C LEU A 676 -7.82 -23.32 -53.31
N ASP A 677 -8.79 -24.11 -53.75
CA ASP A 677 -9.54 -23.90 -54.99
C ASP A 677 -10.90 -23.24 -54.68
N GLU A 678 -11.71 -22.98 -55.70
CA GLU A 678 -13.05 -22.36 -55.54
C GLU A 678 -14.03 -23.22 -54.73
N GLN A 679 -13.72 -24.50 -54.49
CA GLN A 679 -14.54 -25.44 -53.71
C GLN A 679 -14.11 -25.53 -52.24
N LEU A 680 -13.15 -24.68 -51.82
CA LEU A 680 -12.67 -24.60 -50.46
C LEU A 680 -12.69 -23.14 -49.98
N SER A 681 -12.83 -22.96 -48.67
CA SER A 681 -12.76 -21.65 -48.04
C SER A 681 -11.87 -21.74 -46.81
N LEU A 682 -11.04 -20.72 -46.62
CA LEU A 682 -10.35 -20.53 -45.34
C LEU A 682 -11.41 -20.11 -44.31
N THR A 683 -11.61 -20.93 -43.29
CA THR A 683 -12.69 -20.70 -42.31
C THR A 683 -12.24 -19.96 -41.07
N ALA A 684 -11.00 -20.18 -40.62
CA ALA A 684 -10.45 -19.43 -39.49
C ALA A 684 -8.92 -19.34 -39.56
N VAL A 685 -8.40 -18.23 -39.07
CA VAL A 685 -6.99 -18.03 -38.73
C VAL A 685 -6.91 -17.92 -37.21
N ASN A 686 -6.58 -19.03 -36.56
CA ASN A 686 -6.64 -19.19 -35.10
C ASN A 686 -5.30 -18.84 -34.42
N GLY A 687 -4.21 -18.88 -35.17
CA GLY A 687 -2.89 -18.51 -34.69
C GLY A 687 -1.87 -18.50 -35.84
N PRO A 688 -0.61 -18.15 -35.56
CA PRO A 688 0.44 -18.05 -36.57
C PRO A 688 0.63 -19.32 -37.40
N THR A 689 0.36 -20.50 -36.83
CA THR A 689 0.51 -21.80 -37.49
C THR A 689 -0.75 -22.65 -37.40
N ALA A 690 -1.92 -22.04 -37.18
CA ALA A 690 -3.17 -22.75 -36.95
C ALA A 690 -4.31 -22.15 -37.78
N CYS A 691 -4.64 -22.82 -38.88
CA CYS A 691 -5.75 -22.44 -39.77
C CYS A 691 -6.80 -23.55 -39.84
N THR A 692 -8.01 -23.21 -40.26
CA THR A 692 -9.04 -24.19 -40.62
C THR A 692 -9.57 -23.94 -42.02
N VAL A 693 -9.87 -25.02 -42.75
CA VAL A 693 -10.37 -25.01 -44.13
C VAL A 693 -11.65 -25.84 -44.20
N ALA A 694 -12.64 -25.36 -44.93
CA ALA A 694 -13.89 -26.10 -45.15
C ALA A 694 -14.40 -26.01 -46.58
N GLY A 695 -15.24 -26.97 -46.93
CA GLY A 695 -15.90 -27.06 -48.22
C GLY A 695 -16.81 -28.28 -48.26
N HIS A 696 -17.22 -28.67 -49.47
CA HIS A 696 -17.90 -29.95 -49.66
C HIS A 696 -16.99 -31.13 -49.27
N LEU A 697 -17.59 -32.24 -48.86
CA LEU A 697 -16.88 -33.38 -48.27
C LEU A 697 -15.76 -33.90 -49.18
N ASP A 698 -16.04 -34.05 -50.47
CA ASP A 698 -15.11 -34.54 -51.48
C ASP A 698 -13.95 -33.56 -51.74
N ALA A 699 -14.21 -32.25 -51.74
CA ALA A 699 -13.19 -31.22 -51.87
C ALA A 699 -12.22 -31.25 -50.68
N VAL A 700 -12.74 -31.38 -49.46
CA VAL A 700 -11.92 -31.47 -48.25
C VAL A 700 -11.09 -32.78 -48.24
N GLU A 701 -11.66 -33.92 -48.66
CA GLU A 701 -10.91 -35.17 -48.80
C GLU A 701 -9.74 -35.05 -49.81
N ARG A 702 -9.97 -34.40 -50.96
CA ARG A 702 -8.90 -34.11 -51.93
C ARG A 702 -7.82 -33.21 -51.34
N PHE A 703 -8.22 -32.20 -50.58
CA PHE A 703 -7.31 -31.28 -49.90
C PHE A 703 -6.46 -32.01 -48.84
N GLU A 704 -7.07 -32.86 -48.01
CA GLU A 704 -6.38 -33.68 -47.02
C GLU A 704 -5.36 -34.63 -47.64
N ALA A 705 -5.71 -35.28 -48.76
CA ALA A 705 -4.75 -36.09 -49.52
C ALA A 705 -3.59 -35.24 -50.09
N GLY A 706 -3.86 -33.98 -50.45
CA GLY A 706 -2.85 -32.99 -50.82
C GLY A 706 -1.90 -32.65 -49.67
N LEU A 707 -2.43 -32.37 -48.49
CA LEU A 707 -1.65 -32.07 -47.28
C LEU A 707 -0.81 -33.28 -46.83
N ALA A 708 -1.38 -34.48 -46.87
CA ALA A 708 -0.67 -35.72 -46.55
C ALA A 708 0.57 -35.93 -47.45
N ARG A 709 0.45 -35.64 -48.76
CA ARG A 709 1.57 -35.72 -49.71
C ARG A 709 2.66 -34.67 -49.44
N ARG A 710 2.30 -33.53 -48.85
CA ARG A 710 3.21 -32.44 -48.49
C ARG A 710 3.83 -32.60 -47.10
N GLY A 711 3.36 -33.57 -46.31
CA GLY A 711 3.79 -33.76 -44.93
C GLY A 711 3.26 -32.71 -43.95
N THR A 712 2.25 -31.92 -44.35
CA THR A 712 1.63 -30.89 -43.49
C THR A 712 0.66 -31.56 -42.51
N PRO A 713 0.82 -31.40 -41.18
CA PRO A 713 -0.10 -31.99 -40.23
C PRO A 713 -1.50 -31.37 -40.33
N PHE A 714 -2.53 -32.22 -40.31
CA PHE A 714 -3.92 -31.79 -40.34
C PHE A 714 -4.81 -32.72 -39.51
N ARG A 715 -6.00 -32.24 -39.17
CA ARG A 715 -7.00 -33.02 -38.44
C ARG A 715 -8.41 -32.61 -38.84
N ARG A 716 -9.20 -33.56 -39.34
CA ARG A 716 -10.64 -33.40 -39.56
C ARG A 716 -11.35 -33.06 -38.24
N LEU A 717 -12.17 -32.01 -38.24
CA LEU A 717 -13.02 -31.69 -37.10
C LEU A 717 -14.21 -32.66 -37.05
N ARG A 718 -14.66 -32.99 -35.83
CA ARG A 718 -15.74 -33.98 -35.61
C ARG A 718 -17.13 -33.46 -35.96
N ILE A 719 -17.25 -32.19 -36.34
CA ILE A 719 -18.52 -31.55 -36.66
C ILE A 719 -18.70 -31.63 -38.19
N PRO A 720 -19.73 -32.33 -38.71
CA PRO A 720 -19.91 -32.59 -40.15
C PRO A 720 -20.52 -31.40 -40.89
N VAL A 721 -19.93 -30.21 -40.70
CA VAL A 721 -20.39 -28.95 -41.31
C VAL A 721 -19.22 -28.15 -41.86
N ALA A 722 -19.50 -27.35 -42.90
CA ALA A 722 -18.57 -26.41 -43.50
C ALA A 722 -18.92 -24.96 -43.13
N ALA A 723 -18.88 -24.64 -41.83
CA ALA A 723 -19.12 -23.27 -41.35
C ALA A 723 -18.10 -22.28 -41.93
N HIS A 724 -18.47 -21.00 -42.10
CA HIS A 724 -17.60 -19.95 -42.63
C HIS A 724 -17.06 -20.22 -44.05
N SER A 725 -17.91 -20.80 -44.91
CA SER A 725 -17.53 -21.17 -46.27
C SER A 725 -18.64 -20.90 -47.29
N HIS A 726 -18.28 -20.95 -48.57
CA HIS A 726 -19.21 -20.87 -49.70
C HIS A 726 -20.33 -21.93 -49.67
N VAL A 727 -20.16 -23.05 -48.95
CA VAL A 727 -21.21 -24.07 -48.78
C VAL A 727 -22.47 -23.49 -48.14
N LEU A 728 -22.34 -22.38 -47.40
CA LEU A 728 -23.47 -21.72 -46.74
C LEU A 728 -24.27 -20.79 -47.66
N ASP A 729 -23.77 -20.42 -48.84
CA ASP A 729 -24.41 -19.46 -49.73
C ASP A 729 -25.91 -19.75 -50.00
N PRO A 730 -26.34 -21.02 -50.18
CA PRO A 730 -27.76 -21.35 -50.38
C PRO A 730 -28.66 -21.11 -49.16
N VAL A 731 -28.11 -21.12 -47.94
CA VAL A 731 -28.88 -20.97 -46.69
C VAL A 731 -28.82 -19.55 -46.11
N LEU A 732 -27.92 -18.69 -46.61
CA LEU A 732 -27.81 -17.29 -46.15
C LEU A 732 -29.10 -16.46 -46.29
N PRO A 733 -29.90 -16.56 -47.37
CA PRO A 733 -31.16 -15.80 -47.46
C PRO A 733 -32.19 -16.19 -46.38
N ALA A 734 -32.21 -17.47 -45.99
CA ALA A 734 -33.06 -17.94 -44.90
C ALA A 734 -32.57 -17.39 -43.57
N PHE A 735 -31.25 -17.35 -43.34
CA PHE A 735 -30.68 -16.76 -42.12
C PHE A 735 -30.89 -15.24 -42.05
N GLU A 736 -30.75 -14.52 -43.16
CA GLU A 736 -31.05 -13.09 -43.26
C GLU A 736 -32.48 -12.78 -42.80
N SER A 737 -33.44 -13.61 -43.19
CA SER A 737 -34.85 -13.44 -42.81
C SER A 737 -35.05 -13.52 -41.29
N HIS A 738 -34.27 -14.35 -40.60
CA HIS A 738 -34.28 -14.43 -39.12
C HIS A 738 -33.54 -13.25 -38.49
N LEU A 739 -32.39 -12.84 -39.04
CA LEU A 739 -31.64 -11.67 -38.55
C LEU A 739 -32.47 -10.38 -38.59
N ARG A 740 -33.31 -10.20 -39.62
CA ARG A 740 -34.18 -9.02 -39.75
C ARG A 740 -35.30 -8.96 -38.71
N GLN A 741 -35.55 -10.03 -37.97
CA GLN A 741 -36.54 -10.07 -36.89
C GLN A 741 -35.95 -9.69 -35.53
N VAL A 742 -34.63 -9.53 -35.45
CA VAL A 742 -33.90 -9.25 -34.21
C VAL A 742 -33.55 -7.76 -34.12
N THR A 743 -33.60 -7.22 -32.90
CA THR A 743 -33.21 -5.83 -32.63
C THR A 743 -31.71 -5.74 -32.35
N LEU A 744 -30.96 -5.15 -33.29
CA LEU A 744 -29.53 -4.90 -33.12
C LEU A 744 -29.26 -3.51 -32.52
N ARG A 745 -28.37 -3.42 -31.55
CA ARG A 745 -28.02 -2.18 -30.84
C ARG A 745 -26.50 -1.94 -30.80
N PRO A 746 -26.04 -0.69 -30.65
CA PRO A 746 -24.63 -0.41 -30.40
C PRO A 746 -24.12 -1.11 -29.13
N PRO A 747 -22.86 -1.60 -29.12
CA PRO A 747 -22.30 -2.30 -27.97
C PRO A 747 -22.06 -1.36 -26.79
N ARG A 748 -22.39 -1.82 -25.58
CA ARG A 748 -22.06 -1.16 -24.30
C ARG A 748 -20.72 -1.62 -23.73
N ILE A 749 -20.30 -2.83 -24.08
CA ILE A 749 -18.98 -3.38 -23.78
C ILE A 749 -18.26 -3.54 -25.12
N PRO A 750 -17.08 -2.94 -25.32
CA PRO A 750 -16.30 -3.10 -26.54
C PRO A 750 -16.01 -4.59 -26.83
N TYR A 751 -16.05 -4.98 -28.11
CA TYR A 751 -15.61 -6.31 -28.51
C TYR A 751 -14.94 -6.31 -29.88
N VAL A 752 -14.16 -7.36 -30.12
CA VAL A 752 -13.44 -7.58 -31.37
C VAL A 752 -14.23 -8.54 -32.25
N THR A 753 -14.54 -8.13 -33.48
CA THR A 753 -15.31 -8.96 -34.40
C THR A 753 -14.41 -9.91 -35.21
N ASN A 754 -14.88 -11.14 -35.42
CA ASN A 754 -14.18 -12.16 -36.19
C ASN A 754 -14.05 -11.82 -37.67
N VAL A 755 -14.93 -10.98 -38.22
CA VAL A 755 -14.93 -10.66 -39.66
C VAL A 755 -13.66 -9.90 -40.07
N THR A 756 -13.29 -8.89 -39.28
CA THR A 756 -12.14 -8.03 -39.57
C THR A 756 -10.93 -8.35 -38.71
N GLY A 757 -11.12 -9.00 -37.56
CA GLY A 757 -10.06 -9.16 -36.56
C GLY A 757 -9.72 -7.83 -35.86
N ALA A 758 -10.64 -6.87 -35.88
CA ALA A 758 -10.47 -5.54 -35.27
C ALA A 758 -11.69 -5.18 -34.41
N TRP A 759 -11.57 -4.09 -33.65
CA TRP A 759 -12.66 -3.54 -32.83
C TRP A 759 -13.90 -3.28 -33.67
N ILE A 760 -15.05 -3.78 -33.23
CA ILE A 760 -16.30 -3.54 -33.94
C ILE A 760 -16.75 -2.09 -33.78
N THR A 761 -17.34 -1.54 -34.84
CA THR A 761 -18.00 -0.21 -34.80
C THR A 761 -19.50 -0.34 -34.56
N ASP A 762 -20.15 0.70 -34.05
CA ASP A 762 -21.60 0.75 -33.87
C ASP A 762 -22.36 0.42 -35.17
N ALA A 763 -21.86 0.91 -36.30
CA ALA A 763 -22.44 0.65 -37.61
C ALA A 763 -22.32 -0.81 -38.05
N GLN A 764 -21.22 -1.49 -37.71
CA GLN A 764 -21.06 -2.92 -37.98
C GLN A 764 -21.94 -3.75 -37.05
N ALA A 765 -21.94 -3.46 -35.74
CA ALA A 765 -22.75 -4.19 -34.75
C ALA A 765 -24.25 -4.17 -35.07
N THR A 766 -24.73 -3.04 -35.62
CA THR A 766 -26.14 -2.81 -35.98
C THR A 766 -26.49 -3.21 -37.42
N SER A 767 -25.55 -3.79 -38.17
CA SER A 767 -25.72 -4.17 -39.57
C SER A 767 -26.08 -5.65 -39.73
N VAL A 768 -27.22 -5.93 -40.36
CA VAL A 768 -27.59 -7.30 -40.77
C VAL A 768 -26.54 -7.89 -41.71
N GLN A 769 -25.97 -7.08 -42.61
CA GLN A 769 -24.93 -7.54 -43.54
C GLN A 769 -23.69 -8.03 -42.80
N HIS A 770 -23.28 -7.34 -41.74
CA HIS A 770 -22.14 -7.75 -40.94
C HIS A 770 -22.33 -9.15 -40.31
N TRP A 771 -23.55 -9.46 -39.83
CA TRP A 771 -23.86 -10.77 -39.26
C TRP A 771 -23.98 -11.90 -40.30
N LEU A 772 -24.35 -11.57 -41.54
CA LEU A 772 -24.24 -12.48 -42.68
C LEU A 772 -22.78 -12.74 -43.03
N ASP A 773 -21.98 -11.68 -43.10
CA ASP A 773 -20.55 -11.75 -43.36
C ASP A 773 -19.84 -12.58 -42.27
N HIS A 774 -20.20 -12.38 -41.00
CA HIS A 774 -19.74 -13.18 -39.86
C HIS A 774 -20.08 -14.67 -39.99
N THR A 775 -21.21 -15.01 -40.59
CA THR A 775 -21.59 -16.42 -40.80
C THR A 775 -20.84 -17.06 -41.97
N ARG A 776 -20.43 -16.25 -42.95
CA ARG A 776 -19.94 -16.69 -44.26
C ARG A 776 -18.42 -16.58 -44.43
N HIS A 777 -17.77 -15.63 -43.78
CA HIS A 777 -16.37 -15.29 -44.00
C HIS A 777 -15.46 -15.80 -42.89
N THR A 778 -14.15 -15.72 -43.14
CA THR A 778 -13.11 -16.27 -42.26
C THR A 778 -13.12 -15.62 -40.89
N VAL A 779 -13.04 -16.44 -39.85
CA VAL A 779 -12.82 -16.02 -38.45
C VAL A 779 -11.36 -15.60 -38.24
N ARG A 780 -11.11 -14.30 -38.09
CA ARG A 780 -9.78 -13.71 -37.89
C ARG A 780 -9.40 -13.61 -36.40
N PHE A 781 -9.46 -14.73 -35.69
CA PHE A 781 -9.22 -14.77 -34.24
C PHE A 781 -7.81 -14.33 -33.84
N ALA A 782 -6.78 -14.77 -34.58
CA ALA A 782 -5.39 -14.41 -34.30
C ALA A 782 -5.13 -12.90 -34.42
N ASP A 783 -5.74 -12.26 -35.41
CA ASP A 783 -5.68 -10.79 -35.58
C ASP A 783 -6.46 -10.11 -34.45
N GLY A 784 -7.61 -10.66 -34.08
CA GLY A 784 -8.42 -10.12 -33.01
C GLY A 784 -7.74 -10.15 -31.63
N ILE A 785 -6.99 -11.21 -31.32
CA ILE A 785 -6.17 -11.27 -30.10
C ILE A 785 -5.06 -10.21 -30.12
N ALA A 786 -4.42 -9.98 -31.27
CA ALA A 786 -3.41 -8.91 -31.38
C ALA A 786 -4.05 -7.53 -31.16
N ALA A 787 -5.17 -7.23 -31.83
CA ALA A 787 -5.88 -5.95 -31.68
C ALA A 787 -6.40 -5.71 -30.25
N LEU A 788 -6.75 -6.79 -29.55
CA LEU A 788 -7.16 -6.75 -28.15
C LEU A 788 -5.96 -6.47 -27.21
N TRP A 789 -4.82 -7.13 -27.46
CA TRP A 789 -3.58 -6.92 -26.71
C TRP A 789 -3.05 -5.50 -26.87
N ASP A 790 -2.92 -5.02 -28.11
CA ASP A 790 -2.33 -3.71 -28.45
C ASP A 790 -3.06 -2.53 -27.78
N ARG A 791 -4.36 -2.69 -27.47
CA ARG A 791 -5.16 -1.63 -26.85
C ARG A 791 -5.18 -1.70 -25.33
N LEU A 792 -5.19 -2.91 -24.75
CA LEU A 792 -5.58 -3.10 -23.34
C LEU A 792 -4.58 -3.91 -22.49
N HIS A 793 -3.69 -4.70 -23.09
CA HIS A 793 -2.86 -5.71 -22.40
C HIS A 793 -3.62 -6.49 -21.29
N PRO A 794 -4.80 -7.05 -21.58
CA PRO A 794 -5.70 -7.51 -20.53
C PRO A 794 -5.36 -8.92 -20.03
N VAL A 795 -5.88 -9.27 -18.86
CA VAL A 795 -6.01 -10.67 -18.43
C VAL A 795 -7.02 -11.37 -19.34
N LEU A 796 -6.59 -12.46 -19.96
CA LEU A 796 -7.39 -13.21 -20.94
C LEU A 796 -8.16 -14.34 -20.24
N VAL A 797 -9.48 -14.21 -20.14
CA VAL A 797 -10.35 -15.13 -19.40
C VAL A 797 -11.21 -15.95 -20.35
N GLU A 798 -10.92 -17.25 -20.49
CA GLU A 798 -11.74 -18.16 -21.30
C GLU A 798 -13.02 -18.52 -20.54
N ILE A 799 -14.16 -18.12 -21.09
CA ILE A 799 -15.49 -18.34 -20.53
C ILE A 799 -16.09 -19.58 -21.19
N GLY A 800 -15.84 -20.75 -20.62
CA GLY A 800 -16.35 -22.01 -21.18
C GLY A 800 -15.40 -23.18 -20.94
N PRO A 801 -15.73 -24.37 -21.47
CA PRO A 801 -15.02 -25.59 -21.15
C PRO A 801 -13.63 -25.67 -21.79
N GLY A 802 -12.61 -25.80 -20.94
CA GLY A 802 -11.23 -26.05 -21.36
C GLY A 802 -10.38 -24.78 -21.46
N ASP A 803 -9.37 -24.86 -22.33
CA ASP A 803 -8.28 -23.88 -22.43
C ASP A 803 -7.84 -23.66 -23.89
N THR A 804 -8.77 -23.81 -24.83
CA THR A 804 -8.45 -23.81 -26.27
C THR A 804 -8.13 -22.40 -26.74
N LEU A 805 -8.97 -21.42 -26.43
CA LEU A 805 -8.75 -20.04 -26.88
C LEU A 805 -7.56 -19.40 -26.18
N THR A 806 -7.36 -19.67 -24.89
CA THR A 806 -6.19 -19.21 -24.13
C THR A 806 -4.88 -19.79 -24.68
N LYS A 807 -4.83 -21.07 -25.07
CA LYS A 807 -3.66 -21.64 -25.77
C LYS A 807 -3.39 -20.97 -27.11
N LEU A 808 -4.44 -20.69 -27.89
CA LEU A 808 -4.31 -19.98 -29.16
C LEU A 808 -3.81 -18.54 -28.97
N ALA A 809 -4.32 -17.85 -27.94
CA ALA A 809 -3.89 -16.50 -27.60
C ALA A 809 -2.43 -16.47 -27.14
N VAL A 810 -2.01 -17.40 -26.27
CA VAL A 810 -0.59 -17.54 -25.87
C VAL A 810 0.30 -17.82 -27.08
N SER A 811 -0.14 -18.68 -28.00
CA SER A 811 0.63 -18.94 -29.23
C SER A 811 0.76 -17.69 -30.11
N ARG A 812 -0.22 -16.79 -30.10
CA ARG A 812 -0.18 -15.53 -30.85
C ARG A 812 0.70 -14.48 -30.17
N LEU A 813 0.76 -14.50 -28.85
CA LEU A 813 1.42 -13.54 -27.97
C LEU A 813 2.66 -14.15 -27.29
N ALA A 814 3.39 -15.02 -27.99
CA ALA A 814 4.47 -15.81 -27.40
C ALA A 814 5.57 -14.94 -26.74
N ASP A 815 5.79 -13.74 -27.26
CA ASP A 815 6.81 -12.80 -26.78
C ASP A 815 6.34 -11.96 -25.56
N GLU A 816 5.04 -11.98 -25.24
CA GLU A 816 4.42 -11.07 -24.26
C GLU A 816 4.09 -11.73 -22.91
N ALA A 817 4.09 -13.08 -22.87
CA ALA A 817 3.74 -13.89 -21.69
C ALA A 817 2.40 -13.49 -21.00
N PRO A 818 1.26 -13.53 -21.72
CA PRO A 818 -0.02 -13.06 -21.21
C PRO A 818 -0.54 -13.88 -20.02
N VAL A 819 -1.20 -13.21 -19.07
CA VAL A 819 -1.95 -13.90 -18.02
C VAL A 819 -3.24 -14.45 -18.59
N THR A 820 -3.40 -15.77 -18.52
CA THR A 820 -4.59 -16.49 -18.99
C THR A 820 -5.34 -17.13 -17.84
N VAL A 821 -6.66 -17.15 -17.89
CA VAL A 821 -7.53 -17.73 -16.87
C VAL A 821 -8.56 -18.64 -17.53
N THR A 822 -8.72 -19.85 -17.03
CA THR A 822 -9.73 -20.81 -17.52
C THR A 822 -10.76 -21.01 -16.42
N THR A 823 -12.04 -20.97 -16.80
CA THR A 823 -13.14 -20.88 -15.82
C THR A 823 -13.90 -22.19 -15.63
N MET A 824 -13.59 -23.19 -16.45
CA MET A 824 -14.25 -24.49 -16.44
C MET A 824 -13.33 -25.58 -16.99
N ARG A 825 -13.52 -26.82 -16.53
CA ARG A 825 -12.64 -27.93 -16.92
C ARG A 825 -12.78 -28.28 -18.41
N HIS A 826 -11.68 -28.82 -18.95
CA HIS A 826 -11.70 -29.49 -20.24
C HIS A 826 -12.43 -30.85 -20.14
N ALA A 827 -13.11 -31.30 -21.21
CA ALA A 827 -13.88 -32.55 -21.24
C ALA A 827 -13.12 -33.82 -20.82
N LYS A 828 -11.79 -33.81 -20.94
CA LYS A 828 -10.89 -34.93 -20.59
C LYS A 828 -10.26 -34.81 -19.18
N ALA A 829 -10.51 -33.72 -18.47
CA ALA A 829 -9.96 -33.51 -17.14
C ALA A 829 -10.87 -34.13 -16.06
N GLU A 830 -10.26 -34.70 -15.03
CA GLU A 830 -10.97 -35.27 -13.88
C GLU A 830 -11.32 -34.23 -12.80
N ALA A 831 -10.82 -33.00 -12.92
CA ALA A 831 -11.11 -31.91 -11.99
C ALA A 831 -12.60 -31.54 -11.98
N ALA A 832 -13.12 -31.09 -10.84
CA ALA A 832 -14.49 -30.55 -10.72
C ALA A 832 -14.61 -29.16 -11.35
N ASP A 833 -15.78 -28.80 -11.89
CA ASP A 833 -15.99 -27.47 -12.48
C ASP A 833 -15.88 -26.36 -11.42
N SER A 834 -16.37 -26.61 -10.20
CA SER A 834 -16.27 -25.65 -9.10
C SER A 834 -14.85 -25.48 -8.57
N PHE A 835 -13.99 -26.50 -8.71
CA PHE A 835 -12.56 -26.36 -8.43
C PHE A 835 -11.89 -25.42 -9.42
N VAL A 836 -12.12 -25.63 -10.73
CA VAL A 836 -11.54 -24.77 -11.78
C VAL A 836 -12.03 -23.34 -11.64
N LEU A 837 -13.31 -23.12 -11.32
CA LEU A 837 -13.84 -21.79 -11.06
C LEU A 837 -13.18 -21.13 -9.84
N ALA A 838 -13.00 -21.85 -8.72
CA ALA A 838 -12.32 -21.31 -7.54
C ALA A 838 -10.86 -20.91 -7.85
N GLU A 839 -10.14 -21.73 -8.62
CA GLU A 839 -8.78 -21.40 -9.10
C GLU A 839 -8.78 -20.19 -10.04
N ALA A 840 -9.79 -20.07 -10.90
CA ALA A 840 -9.96 -18.93 -11.81
C ALA A 840 -10.09 -17.62 -11.04
N LEU A 841 -10.96 -17.58 -10.02
CA LEU A 841 -11.16 -16.40 -9.16
C LEU A 841 -9.87 -16.04 -8.40
N GLY A 842 -9.16 -17.04 -7.89
CA GLY A 842 -7.87 -16.83 -7.24
C GLY A 842 -6.82 -16.25 -8.18
N ARG A 843 -6.74 -16.76 -9.42
CA ARG A 843 -5.80 -16.29 -10.44
C ARG A 843 -6.13 -14.88 -10.93
N LEU A 844 -7.41 -14.53 -11.05
CA LEU A 844 -7.86 -13.17 -11.36
C LEU A 844 -7.44 -12.18 -10.27
N TRP A 845 -7.65 -12.53 -9.00
CA TRP A 845 -7.19 -11.70 -7.89
C TRP A 845 -5.66 -11.55 -7.86
N CYS A 846 -4.93 -12.64 -8.12
CA CYS A 846 -3.47 -12.62 -8.26
C CYS A 846 -2.98 -11.74 -9.43
N ALA A 847 -3.82 -11.49 -10.43
CA ALA A 847 -3.53 -10.66 -11.58
C ALA A 847 -3.95 -9.19 -11.40
N GLY A 848 -4.49 -8.80 -10.24
CA GLY A 848 -4.90 -7.42 -9.95
C GLY A 848 -6.41 -7.14 -10.07
N VAL A 849 -7.24 -8.16 -10.27
CA VAL A 849 -8.70 -8.00 -10.28
C VAL A 849 -9.24 -8.18 -8.85
N ASP A 850 -9.16 -7.13 -8.03
CA ASP A 850 -9.47 -7.20 -6.59
C ASP A 850 -10.88 -7.71 -6.28
N ALA A 851 -11.85 -7.34 -7.12
CA ALA A 851 -13.24 -7.77 -7.00
C ALA A 851 -13.46 -9.27 -7.28
N ALA A 852 -12.47 -10.00 -7.79
CA ALA A 852 -12.66 -11.39 -8.22
C ALA A 852 -12.98 -12.38 -7.08
N LEU A 853 -12.72 -12.04 -5.81
CA LEU A 853 -13.02 -12.93 -4.69
C LEU A 853 -14.38 -12.57 -4.07
N PRO A 854 -15.48 -13.30 -4.39
CA PRO A 854 -16.79 -13.01 -3.83
C PRO A 854 -16.80 -13.24 -2.31
N PRO A 855 -17.72 -12.63 -1.54
CA PRO A 855 -17.81 -12.84 -0.09
C PRO A 855 -17.83 -14.32 0.30
N VAL A 856 -17.15 -14.65 1.41
CA VAL A 856 -17.15 -16.03 1.93
C VAL A 856 -18.58 -16.38 2.38
N PRO A 857 -19.19 -17.47 1.86
CA PRO A 857 -20.56 -17.84 2.21
C PRO A 857 -20.73 -18.15 3.71
N GLY A 858 -21.90 -17.82 4.26
CA GLY A 858 -22.28 -18.20 5.63
C GLY A 858 -21.97 -17.13 6.68
N ALA A 859 -21.82 -17.56 7.94
CA ALA A 859 -21.58 -16.69 9.10
C ALA A 859 -20.11 -16.79 9.56
N ALA A 860 -19.19 -16.55 8.61
CA ALA A 860 -17.75 -16.51 8.89
C ALA A 860 -17.44 -15.38 9.88
N ARG A 861 -16.40 -15.57 10.69
CA ARG A 861 -15.98 -14.64 11.74
C ARG A 861 -14.52 -14.31 11.59
N ARG A 862 -14.16 -13.14 12.14
CA ARG A 862 -12.77 -12.73 12.30
C ARG A 862 -12.04 -13.71 13.22
N VAL A 863 -10.87 -14.18 12.80
CA VAL A 863 -9.98 -15.03 13.59
C VAL A 863 -8.56 -14.48 13.49
N PRO A 864 -7.74 -14.63 14.56
CA PRO A 864 -6.35 -14.22 14.49
C PRO A 864 -5.60 -14.93 13.37
N LEU A 865 -4.79 -14.18 12.66
CA LEU A 865 -3.91 -14.64 11.59
C LEU A 865 -2.44 -14.36 11.97
N PRO A 866 -1.47 -15.08 11.40
CA PRO A 866 -0.06 -14.75 11.63
C PRO A 866 0.25 -13.34 11.08
N PRO A 867 1.16 -12.60 11.73
CA PRO A 867 1.56 -11.28 11.27
C PRO A 867 2.37 -11.34 9.97
N TYR A 868 2.59 -10.20 9.33
CA TYR A 868 3.38 -10.07 8.11
C TYR A 868 4.81 -10.60 8.26
N ALA A 869 5.22 -11.47 7.34
CA ALA A 869 6.56 -12.05 7.27
C ALA A 869 7.58 -11.08 6.63
N PHE A 870 8.10 -10.14 7.42
CA PHE A 870 9.16 -9.21 7.00
C PHE A 870 10.41 -9.91 6.45
N GLU A 871 10.93 -9.43 5.32
CA GLU A 871 12.17 -9.89 4.70
C GLU A 871 13.35 -9.09 5.25
N ARG A 872 13.80 -9.48 6.44
CA ARG A 872 14.76 -8.67 7.21
C ARG A 872 16.20 -8.85 6.73
N HIS A 873 16.90 -7.75 6.53
CA HIS A 873 18.32 -7.70 6.20
C HIS A 873 19.12 -6.99 7.28
N ARG A 874 20.43 -7.24 7.36
CA ARG A 874 21.32 -6.58 8.33
C ARG A 874 21.54 -5.11 7.96
N HIS A 875 21.21 -4.22 8.89
CA HIS A 875 21.47 -2.78 8.84
C HIS A 875 22.17 -2.37 10.13
N TRP A 876 23.48 -2.20 10.07
CA TRP A 876 24.29 -1.94 11.26
C TRP A 876 25.55 -1.15 10.93
N ILE A 877 25.98 -0.35 11.90
CA ILE A 877 27.24 0.37 11.92
C ILE A 877 28.07 -0.22 13.05
N ASP A 878 29.23 -0.79 12.73
CA ASP A 878 30.11 -1.35 13.76
C ASP A 878 30.77 -0.23 14.57
N ALA A 879 30.88 -0.43 15.89
CA ALA A 879 31.58 0.49 16.77
C ALA A 879 33.09 0.46 16.51
N PRO A 880 33.83 1.56 16.77
CA PRO A 880 35.28 1.57 16.64
C PRO A 880 35.94 0.52 17.55
N GLY A 881 36.78 -0.37 16.99
CA GLY A 881 37.57 -1.34 17.74
C GLY A 881 37.01 -2.77 17.84
N VAL A 882 35.86 -3.06 17.22
CA VAL A 882 35.29 -4.43 17.13
C VAL A 882 36.14 -5.30 16.21
N ARG A 883 36.51 -6.52 16.66
CA ARG A 883 37.23 -7.52 15.85
C ARG A 883 36.23 -8.35 15.06
N THR A 884 36.32 -8.35 13.72
CA THR A 884 35.52 -9.23 12.87
C THR A 884 36.29 -10.52 12.58
N ASP A 885 35.81 -11.66 13.08
CA ASP A 885 36.30 -12.96 12.62
C ASP A 885 35.75 -13.24 11.22
N THR A 886 36.66 -13.39 10.26
CA THR A 886 36.34 -13.74 8.88
C THR A 886 36.32 -15.28 8.76
N PRO A 887 35.29 -15.92 8.19
CA PRO A 887 35.35 -17.35 7.88
C PRO A 887 36.47 -17.63 6.86
N ALA A 888 37.15 -18.77 6.99
CA ALA A 888 38.34 -19.13 6.22
C ALA A 888 38.11 -19.13 4.68
N PRO A 889 39.12 -18.72 3.87
CA PRO A 889 39.02 -18.68 2.42
C PRO A 889 39.43 -20.02 1.80
N ASP A 890 38.47 -20.78 1.30
CA ASP A 890 38.67 -21.71 0.17
C ASP A 890 37.92 -21.13 -1.04
N ASP A 891 38.42 -20.00 -1.54
CA ASP A 891 38.30 -19.58 -2.94
C ASP A 891 39.34 -18.46 -3.21
N PRO A 892 39.91 -18.36 -4.42
CA PRO A 892 41.09 -17.55 -4.67
C PRO A 892 40.81 -16.06 -4.46
N VAL A 893 41.59 -15.47 -3.55
CA VAL A 893 41.53 -14.09 -3.07
C VAL A 893 41.65 -13.06 -4.20
N ALA A 894 40.60 -12.24 -4.35
CA ALA A 894 40.71 -10.88 -4.85
C ALA A 894 41.07 -9.94 -3.67
N ALA A 895 41.89 -8.93 -3.95
CA ALA A 895 42.47 -7.98 -3.00
C ALA A 895 41.40 -7.15 -2.22
N PRO A 896 41.77 -6.42 -1.13
CA PRO A 896 40.85 -6.03 -0.06
C PRO A 896 39.75 -5.09 -0.56
N ALA A 897 38.48 -5.43 -0.28
CA ALA A 897 37.32 -4.67 -0.70
C ALA A 897 37.07 -3.46 0.22
N GLY A 898 37.19 -2.25 -0.33
CA GLY A 898 36.53 -1.07 0.21
C GLY A 898 35.01 -1.22 0.10
N SER A 899 34.27 -0.50 0.95
CA SER A 899 32.82 -0.29 0.92
C SER A 899 32.19 -0.65 -0.43
N ALA A 900 31.54 -1.81 -0.54
CA ALA A 900 30.82 -2.19 -1.75
C ALA A 900 29.57 -1.29 -1.88
N LEU A 901 29.66 -0.28 -2.73
CA LEU A 901 28.54 0.57 -3.11
C LEU A 901 27.48 -0.28 -3.84
N ALA A 902 26.19 0.01 -3.61
CA ALA A 902 25.10 -0.66 -4.33
C ALA A 902 25.21 -0.36 -5.84
N PRO A 903 24.85 -1.29 -6.74
CA PRO A 903 24.93 -1.02 -8.18
C PRO A 903 23.95 0.09 -8.57
N ARG A 904 24.35 0.91 -9.56
CA ARG A 904 23.49 1.93 -10.17
C ARG A 904 22.09 1.35 -10.48
N PRO A 905 21.00 1.97 -9.98
CA PRO A 905 19.64 1.53 -10.27
C PRO A 905 19.34 1.59 -11.77
N ARG A 906 18.29 0.86 -12.23
CA ARG A 906 17.84 0.93 -13.63
C ARG A 906 17.21 2.31 -13.89
N LEU A 907 18.01 3.23 -14.40
CA LEU A 907 17.56 4.54 -14.88
C LEU A 907 17.32 4.49 -16.40
N THR A 908 16.37 5.28 -16.88
CA THR A 908 16.14 5.49 -18.33
C THR A 908 17.26 6.27 -19.00
N THR A 909 18.06 7.00 -18.21
CA THR A 909 19.27 7.71 -18.65
C THR A 909 20.37 6.71 -18.98
N GLU A 910 20.96 6.81 -20.18
CA GLU A 910 22.11 6.00 -20.57
C GLU A 910 23.31 6.28 -19.65
N HIS A 911 23.97 5.24 -19.16
CA HIS A 911 25.11 5.41 -18.25
C HIS A 911 26.32 5.96 -19.02
N VAL A 912 26.72 7.20 -18.70
CA VAL A 912 27.94 7.82 -19.23
C VAL A 912 28.95 7.98 -18.11
N PRO A 913 30.09 7.26 -18.12
CA PRO A 913 31.08 7.36 -17.05
C PRO A 913 31.76 8.75 -17.05
N PRO A 914 32.25 9.22 -15.89
CA PRO A 914 33.04 10.45 -15.80
C PRO A 914 34.29 10.36 -16.67
N ARG A 915 34.63 11.47 -17.36
CA ARG A 915 35.71 11.52 -18.38
C ARG A 915 36.87 12.41 -17.97
N SER A 916 36.68 13.27 -16.97
CA SER A 916 37.70 14.17 -16.44
C SER A 916 37.96 13.90 -14.96
N GLU A 917 39.16 14.24 -14.46
CA GLU A 917 39.51 14.10 -13.02
C GLU A 917 38.52 14.84 -12.11
N ARG A 918 37.94 15.94 -12.59
CA ARG A 918 36.96 16.74 -11.84
C ARG A 918 35.58 16.08 -11.80
N GLU A 919 35.13 15.52 -12.91
CA GLU A 919 33.90 14.69 -12.96
C GLU A 919 34.06 13.44 -12.10
N GLU A 920 35.21 12.76 -12.16
CA GLU A 920 35.49 11.58 -11.33
C GLU A 920 35.48 11.93 -9.84
N ALA A 921 36.05 13.07 -9.46
CA ALA A 921 36.06 13.53 -8.07
C ALA A 921 34.66 13.87 -7.56
N VAL A 922 33.83 14.57 -8.35
CA VAL A 922 32.43 14.88 -7.97
C VAL A 922 31.58 13.62 -7.93
N THR A 923 31.69 12.75 -8.94
CA THR A 923 30.98 11.47 -9.03
C THR A 923 31.30 10.61 -7.81
N ARG A 924 32.58 10.50 -7.42
CA ARG A 924 32.99 9.72 -6.24
C ARG A 924 32.36 10.24 -4.94
N VAL A 925 32.32 11.56 -4.74
CA VAL A 925 31.66 12.14 -3.56
C VAL A 925 30.14 11.90 -3.61
N TRP A 926 29.54 11.88 -4.80
CA TRP A 926 28.14 11.47 -5.00
C TRP A 926 27.89 10.01 -4.65
N GLU A 927 28.73 9.12 -5.17
CA GLU A 927 28.66 7.68 -4.94
C GLU A 927 28.80 7.37 -3.45
N GLU A 928 29.76 8.01 -2.77
CA GLU A 928 29.94 7.89 -1.32
C GLU A 928 28.79 8.49 -0.50
N THR A 929 28.09 9.51 -1.01
CA THR A 929 27.00 10.18 -0.29
C THR A 929 25.68 9.42 -0.46
N LEU A 930 25.46 8.81 -1.62
CA LEU A 930 24.26 8.03 -1.94
C LEU A 930 24.41 6.53 -1.64
N GLY A 931 25.65 6.05 -1.48
CA GLY A 931 25.95 4.62 -1.30
C GLY A 931 25.77 3.79 -2.58
N ILE A 932 25.80 4.43 -3.75
CA ILE A 932 25.56 3.82 -5.07
C ILE A 932 26.84 3.96 -5.90
N GLY A 933 27.24 2.92 -6.61
CA GLY A 933 28.44 2.88 -7.44
C GLY A 933 28.11 2.79 -8.92
N GLY A 934 28.99 3.32 -9.75
CA GLY A 934 28.79 3.46 -11.19
C GLY A 934 27.82 4.59 -11.52
N ILE A 935 27.87 5.72 -10.80
CA ILE A 935 27.05 6.89 -11.14
C ILE A 935 27.62 7.53 -12.42
N GLY A 936 26.75 7.75 -13.41
CA GLY A 936 27.08 8.45 -14.64
C GLY A 936 26.98 9.97 -14.49
N VAL A 937 27.71 10.72 -15.32
CA VAL A 937 27.78 12.20 -15.20
C VAL A 937 26.46 12.91 -15.49
N HIS A 938 25.53 12.24 -16.17
CA HIS A 938 24.18 12.73 -16.49
C HIS A 938 23.10 12.10 -15.61
N ASP A 939 23.48 11.25 -14.65
CA ASP A 939 22.51 10.70 -13.72
C ASP A 939 21.97 11.80 -12.83
N ASN A 940 20.65 11.87 -12.73
CA ASN A 940 20.00 12.85 -11.88
C ASN A 940 20.11 12.43 -10.42
N PHE A 941 20.51 13.36 -9.55
CA PHE A 941 20.69 13.15 -8.12
C PHE A 941 19.45 12.58 -7.44
N PHE A 942 18.25 13.02 -7.82
CA PHE A 942 17.01 12.57 -7.20
C PHE A 942 16.57 11.20 -7.70
N ASP A 943 16.80 10.90 -8.98
CA ASP A 943 16.51 9.58 -9.57
C ASP A 943 17.39 8.47 -8.96
N LEU A 944 18.55 8.86 -8.42
CA LEU A 944 19.43 7.98 -7.65
C LEU A 944 19.01 7.83 -6.18
N GLY A 945 17.84 8.33 -5.78
CA GLY A 945 17.37 8.31 -4.39
C GLY A 945 17.96 9.42 -3.52
N GLY A 946 18.42 10.51 -4.13
CA GLY A 946 18.75 11.75 -3.43
C GLY A 946 17.49 12.51 -3.01
N ASP A 947 17.55 13.24 -1.89
CA ASP A 947 16.50 14.13 -1.39
C ASP A 947 17.10 15.50 -1.03
N SER A 948 16.27 16.48 -0.66
CA SER A 948 16.72 17.83 -0.31
C SER A 948 17.76 17.85 0.82
N MET A 949 17.71 16.91 1.75
CA MET A 949 18.67 16.82 2.86
C MET A 949 20.00 16.23 2.39
N ARG A 950 19.96 15.17 1.58
CA ARG A 950 21.12 14.55 0.89
C ARG A 950 21.78 15.54 -0.08
N ALA A 951 21.00 16.43 -0.67
CA ALA A 951 21.49 17.49 -1.53
C ALA A 951 22.35 18.51 -0.74
N VAL A 952 21.89 18.94 0.43
CA VAL A 952 22.68 19.84 1.29
C VAL A 952 23.92 19.14 1.83
N LEU A 953 23.77 17.86 2.20
CA LEU A 953 24.83 16.95 2.61
C LEU A 953 25.96 16.84 1.59
N LEU A 954 25.60 16.55 0.35
CA LEU A 954 26.53 16.48 -0.75
C LEU A 954 27.24 17.82 -0.97
N ALA A 955 26.47 18.91 -1.04
CA ALA A 955 27.04 20.24 -1.25
C ALA A 955 28.05 20.61 -0.13
N GLY A 956 27.77 20.19 1.11
CA GLY A 956 28.68 20.30 2.23
C GLY A 956 29.95 19.45 2.05
N ARG A 957 29.83 18.18 1.61
CA ARG A 957 30.98 17.29 1.38
C ARG A 957 31.86 17.76 0.22
N LEU A 958 31.27 18.14 -0.91
CA LEU A 958 31.98 18.68 -2.08
C LEU A 958 32.84 19.90 -1.72
N ARG A 959 32.32 20.75 -0.82
CA ARG A 959 33.01 21.93 -0.29
C ARG A 959 34.13 21.55 0.68
N GLN A 960 33.86 20.63 1.62
CA GLN A 960 34.85 20.18 2.61
C GLN A 960 36.03 19.42 1.98
N THR A 961 35.79 18.64 0.93
CA THR A 961 36.84 17.89 0.22
C THR A 961 37.60 18.76 -0.80
N GLY A 962 37.21 20.03 -0.98
CA GLY A 962 37.84 20.94 -1.94
C GLY A 962 37.59 20.57 -3.40
N VAL A 963 36.65 19.66 -3.68
CA VAL A 963 36.32 19.18 -5.02
C VAL A 963 35.48 20.21 -5.78
N LEU A 964 34.48 20.80 -5.11
CA LEU A 964 33.60 21.81 -5.71
C LEU A 964 32.90 22.66 -4.63
N ASP A 965 33.02 23.99 -4.68
CA ASP A 965 32.32 24.91 -3.78
C ASP A 965 31.02 25.42 -4.44
N VAL A 966 29.91 24.74 -4.17
CA VAL A 966 28.59 25.07 -4.71
C VAL A 966 27.52 25.11 -3.61
N PRO A 967 26.58 26.08 -3.63
CA PRO A 967 25.44 26.09 -2.73
C PRO A 967 24.47 24.95 -3.07
N ALA A 968 23.78 24.40 -2.08
CA ALA A 968 22.81 23.31 -2.28
C ALA A 968 21.75 23.67 -3.34
N ALA A 969 21.35 24.94 -3.41
CA ALA A 969 20.45 25.44 -4.45
C ALA A 969 20.92 25.18 -5.90
N LYS A 970 22.25 25.21 -6.15
CA LYS A 970 22.81 24.90 -7.48
C LYS A 970 22.70 23.41 -7.79
N LEU A 971 22.82 22.53 -6.80
CA LEU A 971 22.58 21.10 -6.95
C LEU A 971 21.10 20.79 -7.20
N LEU A 972 20.18 21.51 -6.54
CA LEU A 972 18.74 21.38 -6.81
C LEU A 972 18.39 21.90 -8.22
N ALA A 973 19.08 22.93 -8.69
CA ALA A 973 18.85 23.55 -10.01
C ALA A 973 19.53 22.80 -11.18
N ALA A 974 20.64 22.12 -10.92
CA ALA A 974 21.40 21.34 -11.90
C ALA A 974 21.83 19.99 -11.29
N PRO A 975 20.87 19.05 -11.08
CA PRO A 975 21.09 17.84 -10.30
C PRO A 975 21.86 16.74 -11.06
N THR A 976 22.85 17.08 -11.86
CA THR A 976 23.74 16.15 -12.60
C THR A 976 25.22 16.51 -12.34
N VAL A 977 26.17 15.57 -12.38
CA VAL A 977 27.60 15.91 -12.25
C VAL A 977 28.01 16.91 -13.34
N ALA A 978 27.55 16.66 -14.56
CA ALA A 978 27.77 17.55 -15.70
C ALA A 978 27.16 18.94 -15.47
N GLY A 979 25.95 19.01 -14.89
CA GLY A 979 25.27 20.27 -14.58
C GLY A 979 25.94 21.07 -13.46
N LEU A 980 26.50 20.40 -12.45
CA LEU A 980 27.27 21.03 -11.39
C LEU A 980 28.60 21.63 -11.88
N LEU A 981 29.24 20.95 -12.84
CA LEU A 981 30.56 21.26 -13.37
C LEU A 981 30.57 22.15 -14.61
N ALA A 982 29.41 22.46 -15.18
CA ALA A 982 29.31 23.46 -16.24
C ALA A 982 29.85 24.82 -15.74
N GLU A 983 30.92 25.32 -16.36
CA GLU A 983 31.49 26.64 -16.03
C GLU A 983 30.58 27.77 -16.52
N GLU A 984 30.47 28.85 -15.74
CA GLU A 984 29.97 30.12 -16.28
C GLU A 984 31.00 30.67 -17.27
N PRO A 985 30.60 31.07 -18.50
CA PRO A 985 31.57 31.51 -19.49
C PRO A 985 32.25 32.82 -19.07
N ALA A 986 33.55 32.71 -18.81
CA ALA A 986 34.46 33.84 -18.68
C ALA A 986 34.65 34.53 -20.03
N GLY A 987 33.82 35.54 -20.31
CA GLY A 987 34.08 36.59 -21.28
C GLY A 987 33.89 36.25 -22.76
N GLY A 988 32.79 36.73 -23.34
CA GLY A 988 32.77 37.21 -24.74
C GLY A 988 31.65 36.72 -25.66
N ALA A 989 30.45 37.32 -25.55
CA ALA A 989 29.64 37.85 -26.67
C ALA A 989 28.38 38.55 -26.10
N PRO A 990 28.02 39.78 -26.53
CA PRO A 990 27.05 40.63 -25.83
C PRO A 990 25.59 40.45 -26.29
N ASP A 991 25.09 39.22 -26.49
CA ASP A 991 23.69 39.03 -26.93
C ASP A 991 22.95 37.77 -26.43
N ALA A 992 23.51 37.02 -25.48
CA ALA A 992 22.74 35.99 -24.76
C ALA A 992 22.39 36.53 -23.38
N ARG A 993 21.10 36.84 -23.15
CA ARG A 993 20.60 37.28 -21.84
C ARG A 993 20.95 36.19 -20.80
N PRO A 994 21.49 36.56 -19.63
CA PRO A 994 21.70 35.60 -18.54
C PRO A 994 20.36 34.95 -18.19
N VAL A 995 20.33 33.62 -18.11
CA VAL A 995 19.16 32.88 -17.61
C VAL A 995 19.08 33.14 -16.11
N THR A 996 18.31 34.16 -15.73
CA THR A 996 18.02 34.46 -14.34
C THR A 996 16.90 33.53 -13.85
N ALA A 997 16.95 33.10 -12.59
CA ALA A 997 15.90 32.25 -11.99
C ALA A 997 14.49 32.89 -12.01
N LEU A 998 14.43 34.21 -12.24
CA LEU A 998 13.20 35.01 -12.39
C LEU A 998 12.92 35.43 -13.84
N GLY A 999 13.67 34.89 -14.81
CA GLY A 999 13.51 35.20 -16.23
C GLY A 999 12.11 34.83 -16.75
N PRO A 1000 11.62 35.52 -17.80
CA PRO A 1000 10.26 35.39 -18.31
C PRO A 1000 9.96 33.98 -18.88
N LEU A 1001 10.99 33.27 -19.34
CA LEU A 1001 10.91 31.90 -19.80
C LEU A 1001 11.94 31.06 -19.03
N LEU A 1002 11.44 30.14 -18.20
CA LEU A 1002 12.22 29.29 -17.32
C LEU A 1002 12.37 27.89 -17.94
N PRO A 1003 13.57 27.49 -18.38
CA PRO A 1003 13.81 26.13 -18.84
C PRO A 1003 13.76 25.16 -17.64
N LEU A 1004 12.72 24.32 -17.55
CA LEU A 1004 12.62 23.28 -16.51
C LEU A 1004 13.29 21.99 -16.96
N ARG A 1005 13.11 21.61 -18.24
CA ARG A 1005 13.86 20.56 -18.92
C ARG A 1005 13.92 20.89 -20.41
N THR A 1006 15.11 21.16 -20.93
CA THR A 1006 15.30 21.50 -22.36
C THR A 1006 15.67 20.28 -23.21
N GLU A 1007 15.98 19.16 -22.57
CA GLU A 1007 16.35 17.91 -23.21
C GLU A 1007 15.11 17.17 -23.73
N GLY A 1008 15.26 16.49 -24.87
CA GLY A 1008 14.19 15.76 -25.55
C GLY A 1008 13.90 16.27 -26.97
N THR A 1009 13.28 15.41 -27.78
CA THR A 1009 12.91 15.69 -29.18
C THR A 1009 11.42 15.92 -29.38
N ALA A 1010 10.60 15.66 -28.36
CA ALA A 1010 9.16 15.87 -28.43
C ALA A 1010 8.78 17.35 -28.45
N THR A 1011 7.58 17.66 -28.94
CA THR A 1011 7.01 19.02 -28.86
C THR A 1011 7.02 19.52 -27.42
N PRO A 1012 7.58 20.71 -27.13
CA PRO A 1012 7.67 21.24 -25.77
C PRO A 1012 6.31 21.44 -25.08
N LEU A 1013 6.28 21.21 -23.78
CA LEU A 1013 5.15 21.54 -22.91
C LEU A 1013 5.41 22.89 -22.23
N PHE A 1014 4.55 23.87 -22.46
CA PHE A 1014 4.65 25.20 -21.85
C PHE A 1014 3.72 25.31 -20.65
N CYS A 1015 4.27 25.59 -19.48
CA CYS A 1015 3.55 25.66 -18.21
C CYS A 1015 3.40 27.12 -17.74
N LEU A 1016 2.17 27.61 -17.68
CA LEU A 1016 1.83 29.02 -17.43
C LEU A 1016 1.73 29.32 -15.94
N HIS A 1017 2.32 30.42 -15.50
CA HIS A 1017 2.39 30.79 -14.09
C HIS A 1017 1.01 30.88 -13.39
N PRO A 1018 0.93 30.55 -12.09
CA PRO A 1018 -0.24 30.86 -11.26
C PRO A 1018 -0.27 32.34 -10.87
N GLY A 1019 -1.25 32.76 -10.04
CA GLY A 1019 -1.45 34.18 -9.69
C GLY A 1019 -0.22 34.91 -9.16
N ALA A 1020 0.66 34.22 -8.42
CA ALA A 1020 1.91 34.75 -7.87
C ALA A 1020 3.03 34.98 -8.90
N GLY A 1021 2.92 34.39 -10.11
CA GLY A 1021 3.85 34.64 -11.21
C GLY A 1021 5.03 33.68 -11.36
N VAL A 1022 5.19 32.70 -10.45
CA VAL A 1022 6.32 31.75 -10.45
C VAL A 1022 5.96 30.38 -11.02
N SER A 1023 6.74 29.87 -11.98
CA SER A 1023 6.46 28.62 -12.70
C SER A 1023 7.34 27.42 -12.31
N TRP A 1024 8.24 27.56 -11.34
CA TRP A 1024 9.08 26.44 -10.86
C TRP A 1024 8.28 25.32 -10.18
N ARG A 1025 7.07 25.60 -9.71
CA ARG A 1025 6.15 24.62 -9.11
C ARG A 1025 5.81 23.45 -10.05
N TYR A 1026 5.95 23.64 -11.36
CA TYR A 1026 5.76 22.58 -12.35
C TYR A 1026 6.95 21.62 -12.47
N ALA A 1027 8.07 21.86 -11.79
CA ALA A 1027 9.20 20.93 -11.75
C ALA A 1027 8.79 19.54 -11.21
N GLY A 1028 7.78 19.49 -10.33
CA GLY A 1028 7.18 18.24 -9.85
C GLY A 1028 6.55 17.38 -10.94
N LEU A 1029 6.25 17.92 -12.14
CA LEU A 1029 5.76 17.13 -13.27
C LEU A 1029 6.88 16.32 -13.94
N LEU A 1030 8.13 16.80 -13.89
CA LEU A 1030 9.24 16.28 -14.70
C LEU A 1030 9.47 14.76 -14.54
N PRO A 1031 9.45 14.18 -13.32
CA PRO A 1031 9.65 12.74 -13.15
C PRO A 1031 8.59 11.88 -13.87
N HIS A 1032 7.40 12.43 -14.10
CA HIS A 1032 6.25 11.68 -14.61
C HIS A 1032 6.07 11.80 -16.13
N LEU A 1033 6.60 12.87 -16.74
CA LEU A 1033 6.42 13.17 -18.18
C LEU A 1033 7.35 12.36 -19.12
N GLY A 1034 8.28 11.57 -18.58
CA GLY A 1034 9.30 10.84 -19.34
C GLY A 1034 10.47 11.74 -19.78
N GLY A 1035 11.65 11.14 -19.99
CA GLY A 1035 12.90 11.87 -20.23
C GLY A 1035 12.99 12.65 -21.55
N ASP A 1036 12.16 12.32 -22.55
CA ASP A 1036 12.18 12.92 -23.90
C ASP A 1036 11.20 14.11 -24.06
N GLN A 1037 10.53 14.56 -23.00
CA GLN A 1037 9.56 15.65 -23.07
C GLN A 1037 10.15 16.98 -22.58
N PRO A 1038 10.47 17.94 -23.46
CA PRO A 1038 10.89 19.28 -23.04
C PRO A 1038 9.77 20.02 -22.31
N VAL A 1039 10.12 20.77 -21.27
CA VAL A 1039 9.18 21.55 -20.43
C VAL A 1039 9.76 22.94 -20.13
N TYR A 1040 8.96 23.97 -20.40
CA TYR A 1040 9.31 25.36 -20.15
C TYR A 1040 8.23 26.02 -19.29
N GLY A 1041 8.64 26.68 -18.21
CA GLY A 1041 7.75 27.53 -17.41
C GLY A 1041 7.70 28.95 -17.97
N VAL A 1042 6.52 29.52 -18.19
CA VAL A 1042 6.37 30.94 -18.54
C VAL A 1042 6.10 31.71 -17.26
N GLN A 1043 7.02 32.58 -16.83
CA GLN A 1043 6.89 33.39 -15.62
C GLN A 1043 6.12 34.68 -15.90
N ALA A 1044 5.58 35.30 -14.85
CA ALA A 1044 4.84 36.53 -15.00
C ALA A 1044 5.72 37.71 -15.44
N LEU A 1045 5.21 38.53 -16.38
CA LEU A 1045 5.87 39.78 -16.74
C LEU A 1045 6.06 40.69 -15.51
N GLY A 1046 7.28 41.20 -15.37
CA GLY A 1046 7.70 42.10 -14.31
C GLY A 1046 8.15 41.47 -13.01
N LEU A 1047 8.14 40.14 -12.93
CA LEU A 1047 8.74 39.41 -11.80
C LEU A 1047 10.28 39.48 -11.81
N ASP A 1048 10.90 39.60 -12.99
CA ASP A 1048 12.34 39.82 -13.16
C ASP A 1048 12.82 41.24 -12.76
N GLY A 1049 11.91 42.15 -12.44
CA GLY A 1049 12.20 43.55 -12.13
C GLY A 1049 12.74 44.38 -13.31
N THR A 1050 12.83 43.80 -14.52
CA THR A 1050 13.38 44.46 -15.71
C THR A 1050 12.32 45.17 -16.54
N ARG A 1051 11.07 44.74 -16.44
CA ARG A 1051 9.91 45.27 -17.18
C ARG A 1051 8.71 45.47 -16.25
N PRO A 1052 7.80 46.39 -16.56
CA PRO A 1052 6.55 46.49 -15.80
C PRO A 1052 5.64 45.26 -16.08
N PRO A 1053 4.75 44.90 -15.14
CA PRO A 1053 3.69 43.93 -15.41
C PRO A 1053 2.81 44.34 -16.59
N ALA A 1054 2.18 43.36 -17.25
CA ALA A 1054 1.31 43.60 -18.41
C ALA A 1054 0.19 44.59 -18.08
N ALA A 1055 -0.16 45.47 -19.03
CA ALA A 1055 -1.18 46.49 -18.83
C ALA A 1055 -2.61 45.91 -18.80
N ASP A 1056 -2.88 44.92 -19.66
CA ASP A 1056 -4.16 44.24 -19.84
C ASP A 1056 -3.95 42.77 -20.28
N ALA A 1057 -5.05 42.01 -20.36
CA ALA A 1057 -5.02 40.58 -20.71
C ALA A 1057 -4.49 40.32 -22.13
N ALA A 1058 -4.81 41.18 -23.10
CA ALA A 1058 -4.37 41.03 -24.49
C ALA A 1058 -2.84 41.22 -24.61
N ALA A 1059 -2.29 42.24 -23.91
CA ALA A 1059 -0.86 42.47 -23.83
C ALA A 1059 -0.13 41.30 -23.14
N MET A 1060 -0.73 40.69 -22.11
CA MET A 1060 -0.17 39.52 -21.43
C MET A 1060 -0.11 38.30 -22.36
N VAL A 1061 -1.23 37.97 -23.03
CA VAL A 1061 -1.29 36.85 -23.98
C VAL A 1061 -0.30 37.06 -25.13
N GLY A 1062 -0.25 38.25 -25.72
CA GLY A 1062 0.68 38.57 -26.80
C GLY A 1062 2.14 38.36 -26.39
N ALA A 1063 2.54 38.89 -25.22
CA ALA A 1063 3.91 38.74 -24.75
C ALA A 1063 4.28 37.28 -24.42
N TYR A 1064 3.36 36.49 -23.87
CA TYR A 1064 3.62 35.07 -23.61
C TYR A 1064 3.64 34.23 -24.89
N LEU A 1065 2.83 34.57 -25.89
CA LEU A 1065 2.90 33.97 -27.21
C LEU A 1065 4.25 34.24 -27.88
N ASP A 1066 4.77 35.46 -27.76
CA ASP A 1066 6.11 35.79 -28.27
C ASP A 1066 7.19 34.94 -27.58
N LEU A 1067 7.13 34.77 -26.25
CA LEU A 1067 8.08 33.92 -25.51
C LEU A 1067 8.02 32.45 -25.91
N VAL A 1068 6.83 31.85 -26.05
CA VAL A 1068 6.74 30.45 -26.47
C VAL A 1068 7.16 30.26 -27.93
N ARG A 1069 6.97 31.27 -28.78
CA ARG A 1069 7.45 31.27 -30.18
C ARG A 1069 8.96 31.40 -30.32
N GLU A 1070 9.65 31.96 -29.33
CA GLU A 1070 11.12 31.92 -29.28
C GLU A 1070 11.64 30.47 -29.22
N VAL A 1071 10.88 29.56 -28.60
CA VAL A 1071 11.23 28.12 -28.48
C VAL A 1071 10.57 27.27 -29.56
N GLN A 1072 9.30 27.55 -29.87
CA GLN A 1072 8.49 26.80 -30.82
C GLN A 1072 7.82 27.78 -31.81
N PRO A 1073 8.49 28.13 -32.93
CA PRO A 1073 8.00 29.17 -33.84
C PRO A 1073 6.64 28.87 -34.47
N HIS A 1074 6.34 27.59 -34.70
CA HIS A 1074 5.10 27.09 -35.29
C HIS A 1074 4.57 25.88 -34.52
N GLY A 1075 3.27 25.65 -34.60
CA GLY A 1075 2.61 24.53 -33.96
C GLY A 1075 3.10 23.17 -34.48
N PRO A 1076 2.81 22.10 -33.73
CA PRO A 1076 1.80 22.07 -32.68
C PRO A 1076 2.28 22.64 -31.33
N TYR A 1077 1.35 23.18 -30.53
CA TYR A 1077 1.59 23.72 -29.19
C TYR A 1077 0.92 22.86 -28.11
N ARG A 1078 1.58 22.76 -26.94
CA ARG A 1078 1.08 22.07 -25.74
C ARG A 1078 1.13 23.03 -24.56
N LEU A 1079 -0.02 23.33 -23.96
CA LEU A 1079 -0.15 24.33 -22.90
C LEU A 1079 -0.73 23.71 -21.63
N LEU A 1080 -0.17 24.06 -20.48
CA LEU A 1080 -0.65 23.66 -19.16
C LEU A 1080 -0.66 24.85 -18.22
N GLY A 1081 -1.74 25.04 -17.44
CA GLY A 1081 -1.80 26.15 -16.48
C GLY A 1081 -2.60 25.83 -15.22
N TRP A 1082 -2.08 26.22 -14.07
CA TRP A 1082 -2.70 26.07 -12.75
C TRP A 1082 -3.29 27.38 -12.25
N SER A 1083 -4.50 27.28 -11.67
CA SER A 1083 -5.23 28.40 -11.11
C SER A 1083 -5.39 29.50 -12.17
N TYR A 1084 -4.94 30.73 -11.88
CA TYR A 1084 -4.86 31.83 -12.85
C TYR A 1084 -4.18 31.42 -14.17
N GLY A 1085 -3.15 30.59 -14.13
CA GLY A 1085 -2.44 30.10 -15.31
C GLY A 1085 -3.35 29.32 -16.27
N GLY A 1086 -4.45 28.74 -15.78
CA GLY A 1086 -5.47 28.09 -16.61
C GLY A 1086 -6.21 29.08 -17.52
N PHE A 1087 -6.53 30.29 -17.04
CA PHE A 1087 -7.10 31.36 -17.89
C PHE A 1087 -6.13 31.75 -19.00
N VAL A 1088 -4.87 31.92 -18.64
CA VAL A 1088 -3.81 32.31 -19.56
C VAL A 1088 -3.59 31.24 -20.62
N ALA A 1089 -3.49 29.97 -20.20
CA ALA A 1089 -3.32 28.83 -21.11
C ALA A 1089 -4.49 28.70 -22.11
N HIS A 1090 -5.74 28.84 -21.64
CA HIS A 1090 -6.92 28.79 -22.49
C HIS A 1090 -6.96 29.96 -23.49
N ALA A 1091 -6.68 31.18 -23.04
CA ALA A 1091 -6.65 32.36 -23.90
C ALA A 1091 -5.53 32.28 -24.96
N MET A 1092 -4.34 31.82 -24.57
CA MET A 1092 -3.24 31.54 -25.51
C MET A 1092 -3.62 30.46 -26.52
N ALA A 1093 -4.27 29.38 -26.09
CA ALA A 1093 -4.72 28.32 -26.98
C ALA A 1093 -5.71 28.85 -28.04
N CYS A 1094 -6.69 29.66 -27.63
CA CYS A 1094 -7.64 30.30 -28.54
C CYS A 1094 -6.94 31.24 -29.54
N ALA A 1095 -6.04 32.11 -29.05
CA ALA A 1095 -5.29 33.04 -29.89
C ALA A 1095 -4.39 32.32 -30.91
N LEU A 1096 -3.78 31.18 -30.53
CA LEU A 1096 -3.03 30.33 -31.45
C LEU A 1096 -3.95 29.75 -32.54
N GLN A 1097 -5.13 29.22 -32.18
CA GLN A 1097 -6.09 28.68 -33.15
C GLN A 1097 -6.64 29.75 -34.10
N GLU A 1098 -6.87 30.97 -33.61
CA GLU A 1098 -7.28 32.11 -34.44
C GLU A 1098 -6.18 32.53 -35.42
N ALA A 1099 -4.91 32.39 -35.03
CA ALA A 1099 -3.75 32.61 -35.89
C ALA A 1099 -3.49 31.42 -36.86
N GLY A 1100 -4.31 30.36 -36.83
CA GLY A 1100 -4.18 29.19 -37.69
C GLY A 1100 -3.18 28.14 -37.21
N GLU A 1101 -2.69 28.26 -35.98
CA GLU A 1101 -1.74 27.31 -35.38
C GLU A 1101 -2.47 26.11 -34.74
N ARG A 1102 -1.82 24.94 -34.75
CA ARG A 1102 -2.36 23.74 -34.09
C ARG A 1102 -2.03 23.74 -32.60
N VAL A 1103 -3.03 23.49 -31.75
CA VAL A 1103 -2.84 23.20 -30.32
C VAL A 1103 -3.29 21.76 -30.09
N GLU A 1104 -2.37 20.91 -29.63
CA GLU A 1104 -2.59 19.45 -29.51
C GLU A 1104 -2.85 19.01 -28.07
N LEU A 1105 -2.50 19.84 -27.07
CA LEU A 1105 -2.84 19.62 -25.67
C LEU A 1105 -3.15 20.96 -24.99
N LEU A 1106 -4.29 21.03 -24.30
CA LEU A 1106 -4.62 22.06 -23.33
C LEU A 1106 -4.98 21.39 -22.00
N ALA A 1107 -4.18 21.64 -20.97
CA ALA A 1107 -4.39 21.15 -19.61
C ALA A 1107 -4.62 22.33 -18.64
N MET A 1108 -5.66 22.23 -17.82
CA MET A 1108 -6.08 23.28 -16.88
C MET A 1108 -6.20 22.68 -15.48
N LEU A 1109 -5.32 23.10 -14.58
CA LEU A 1109 -5.30 22.64 -13.20
C LEU A 1109 -6.09 23.62 -12.35
N ASP A 1110 -7.27 23.19 -11.90
CA ASP A 1110 -8.19 23.86 -11.00
C ASP A 1110 -8.39 25.35 -11.32
N ALA A 1111 -8.61 25.63 -12.61
CA ALA A 1111 -8.78 26.99 -13.12
C ALA A 1111 -10.11 27.59 -12.59
N PRO A 1112 -10.11 28.82 -12.05
CA PRO A 1112 -11.33 29.44 -11.54
C PRO A 1112 -12.41 29.58 -12.62
N GLN A 1113 -13.68 29.67 -12.23
CA GLN A 1113 -14.79 29.81 -13.16
C GLN A 1113 -14.66 31.09 -14.01
N PRO A 1114 -14.95 31.05 -15.32
CA PRO A 1114 -14.87 32.22 -16.19
C PRO A 1114 -16.02 33.23 -16.01
N ARG A 1115 -17.15 32.82 -15.42
CA ARG A 1115 -18.27 33.72 -15.11
C ARG A 1115 -18.25 34.04 -13.61
N GLY A 1116 -18.42 35.32 -13.25
CA GLY A 1116 -18.48 35.75 -11.86
C GLY A 1116 -17.17 36.31 -11.29
N THR A 1117 -16.10 36.37 -12.07
CA THR A 1117 -14.85 37.04 -11.69
C THR A 1117 -15.02 38.56 -11.71
N SER A 1118 -15.23 39.19 -10.55
CA SER A 1118 -15.13 40.64 -10.38
C SER A 1118 -13.88 41.00 -9.59
N TYR A 1119 -13.13 42.01 -10.04
CA TYR A 1119 -12.01 42.52 -9.26
C TYR A 1119 -12.53 43.30 -8.05
N ASP A 1120 -12.24 42.82 -6.85
CA ASP A 1120 -12.42 43.54 -5.60
C ASP A 1120 -11.03 43.86 -5.01
N PRO A 1121 -10.64 45.15 -4.93
CA PRO A 1121 -9.34 45.55 -4.38
C PRO A 1121 -9.10 45.03 -2.97
N GLU A 1122 -10.13 44.98 -2.13
CA GLU A 1122 -9.99 44.59 -0.73
C GLU A 1122 -9.72 43.07 -0.60
N THR A 1123 -10.47 42.26 -1.35
CA THR A 1123 -10.24 40.82 -1.44
C THR A 1123 -8.91 40.49 -2.11
N ALA A 1124 -8.50 41.24 -3.14
CA ALA A 1124 -7.21 41.05 -3.79
C ALA A 1124 -6.03 41.32 -2.82
N GLU A 1125 -6.09 42.39 -2.03
CA GLU A 1125 -5.06 42.66 -1.01
C GLU A 1125 -4.96 41.54 0.03
N ARG A 1126 -6.10 41.00 0.48
CA ARG A 1126 -6.12 39.87 1.42
C ARG A 1126 -5.51 38.60 0.83
N GLN A 1127 -5.85 38.27 -0.41
CA GLN A 1127 -5.28 37.12 -1.12
C GLN A 1127 -3.77 37.23 -1.28
N VAL A 1128 -3.27 38.44 -1.59
CA VAL A 1128 -1.83 38.71 -1.70
C VAL A 1128 -1.15 38.54 -0.35
N ALA A 1129 -1.70 39.11 0.73
CA ALA A 1129 -1.12 38.99 2.06
C ALA A 1129 -1.08 37.54 2.58
N ALA A 1130 -2.15 36.78 2.36
CA ALA A 1130 -2.24 35.38 2.75
C ALA A 1130 -1.19 34.51 2.03
N LEU A 1131 -0.99 34.75 0.73
CA LEU A 1131 0.04 34.03 -0.04
C LEU A 1131 1.46 34.40 0.40
N LEU A 1132 1.74 35.69 0.62
CA LEU A 1132 3.07 36.14 1.07
C LEU A 1132 3.44 35.56 2.43
N ALA A 1133 2.48 35.48 3.35
CA ALA A 1133 2.71 34.84 4.65
C ALA A 1133 3.07 33.36 4.50
N ARG A 1134 2.38 32.64 3.60
CA ARG A 1134 2.67 31.23 3.31
C ARG A 1134 4.01 31.04 2.62
N VAL A 1135 4.35 31.88 1.62
CA VAL A 1135 5.64 31.87 0.93
C VAL A 1135 6.79 32.15 1.89
N ALA A 1136 6.58 33.03 2.88
CA ALA A 1136 7.56 33.36 3.89
C ALA A 1136 7.59 32.40 5.10
N GLY A 1137 6.73 31.37 5.15
CA GLY A 1137 6.66 30.46 6.29
C GLY A 1137 6.14 31.10 7.60
N LEU A 1138 5.39 32.20 7.49
CA LEU A 1138 4.89 32.95 8.64
C LEU A 1138 3.46 32.51 9.02
N PRO A 1139 3.20 32.12 10.28
CA PRO A 1139 1.86 31.76 10.71
C PRO A 1139 0.91 32.97 10.65
N LEU A 1140 -0.28 32.78 10.10
CA LEU A 1140 -1.35 33.78 10.09
C LEU A 1140 -2.14 33.69 11.41
N PRO A 1141 -2.32 34.78 12.17
CA PRO A 1141 -3.16 34.75 13.37
C PRO A 1141 -4.63 34.50 13.01
N PRO A 1142 -5.38 33.70 13.79
CA PRO A 1142 -6.80 33.46 13.52
C PRO A 1142 -7.62 34.75 13.71
N GLY A 1143 -8.49 35.07 12.75
CA GLY A 1143 -9.53 36.11 12.88
C GLY A 1143 -9.18 37.54 12.43
N ALA A 1144 -7.99 37.80 11.86
CA ALA A 1144 -7.68 39.08 11.23
C ALA A 1144 -7.05 38.85 9.85
N ALA A 1145 -7.58 39.51 8.81
CA ALA A 1145 -6.98 39.50 7.48
C ALA A 1145 -5.77 40.47 7.49
N PRO A 1146 -4.53 39.98 7.40
CA PRO A 1146 -3.37 40.88 7.44
C PRO A 1146 -3.29 41.73 6.18
N GLU A 1147 -2.81 42.96 6.33
CA GLU A 1147 -2.44 43.80 5.20
C GLU A 1147 -1.07 43.37 4.65
N VAL A 1148 -0.85 43.51 3.35
CA VAL A 1148 0.42 43.14 2.68
C VAL A 1148 1.62 43.78 3.35
N GLU A 1149 1.55 45.06 3.72
CA GLU A 1149 2.66 45.77 4.36
C GLU A 1149 3.00 45.16 5.73
N SER A 1150 2.00 44.74 6.50
CA SER A 1150 2.21 44.04 7.77
C SER A 1150 2.93 42.70 7.59
N VAL A 1151 2.69 41.99 6.48
CA VAL A 1151 3.41 40.75 6.16
C VAL A 1151 4.85 41.05 5.72
N LEU A 1152 5.06 42.08 4.91
CA LEU A 1152 6.39 42.51 4.47
C LEU A 1152 7.28 42.93 5.65
N ASP A 1153 6.73 43.66 6.62
CA ASP A 1153 7.44 44.05 7.84
C ASP A 1153 7.81 42.83 8.70
N ARG A 1154 6.94 41.82 8.76
CA ARG A 1154 7.22 40.57 9.49
C ARG A 1154 8.31 39.74 8.80
N ILE A 1155 8.37 39.74 7.47
CA ILE A 1155 9.46 39.11 6.70
C ILE A 1155 10.79 39.79 7.03
N ASP A 1156 10.81 41.12 7.04
CA ASP A 1156 12.02 41.90 7.36
C ASP A 1156 12.48 41.66 8.80
N ALA A 1157 11.53 41.63 9.75
CA ALA A 1157 11.81 41.33 11.15
C ALA A 1157 12.33 39.89 11.37
N ALA A 1158 11.81 38.91 10.62
CA ALA A 1158 12.29 37.54 10.66
C ALA A 1158 13.73 37.44 10.14
N LEU A 1159 14.00 38.02 8.96
CA LEU A 1159 15.34 38.04 8.35
C LEU A 1159 16.37 38.77 9.20
N ALA A 1160 15.97 39.82 9.93
CA ALA A 1160 16.84 40.53 10.86
C ALA A 1160 17.19 39.71 12.11
N ALA A 1161 16.29 38.82 12.55
CA ALA A 1161 16.50 37.94 13.70
C ALA A 1161 17.31 36.68 13.33
N ASP A 1162 17.05 36.11 12.16
CA ASP A 1162 17.75 34.96 11.59
C ASP A 1162 17.70 35.08 10.05
N PRO A 1163 18.84 35.31 9.37
CA PRO A 1163 18.91 35.41 7.92
C PRO A 1163 18.41 34.17 7.17
N ALA A 1164 18.24 33.02 7.83
CA ALA A 1164 17.71 31.78 7.27
C ALA A 1164 16.20 31.56 7.55
N SER A 1165 15.54 32.44 8.31
CA SER A 1165 14.16 32.26 8.78
C SER A 1165 13.07 32.53 7.73
N SER A 1166 13.39 33.28 6.67
CA SER A 1166 12.48 33.50 5.54
C SER A 1166 13.19 33.11 4.25
N PRO A 1167 12.53 32.31 3.37
CA PRO A 1167 13.09 31.92 2.08
C PRO A 1167 13.08 33.05 1.03
N VAL A 1168 12.46 34.20 1.34
CA VAL A 1168 12.37 35.38 0.45
C VAL A 1168 12.71 36.66 1.21
N THR A 1169 13.37 37.59 0.54
CA THR A 1169 13.64 38.94 1.05
C THR A 1169 12.40 39.83 1.01
N ARG A 1170 12.37 40.92 1.79
CA ARG A 1170 11.29 41.94 1.71
C ARG A 1170 11.13 42.49 0.29
N ALA A 1171 12.23 42.69 -0.44
CA ALA A 1171 12.20 43.20 -1.81
C ALA A 1171 11.59 42.19 -2.80
N GLU A 1172 11.94 40.91 -2.69
CA GLU A 1172 11.36 39.83 -3.52
C GLU A 1172 9.88 39.61 -3.20
N ALA A 1173 9.52 39.62 -1.91
CA ALA A 1173 8.14 39.53 -1.47
C ALA A 1173 7.30 40.71 -2.00
N ALA A 1174 7.84 41.94 -2.00
CA ALA A 1174 7.18 43.10 -2.59
C ALA A 1174 7.00 42.99 -4.11
N ALA A 1175 7.97 42.42 -4.82
CA ALA A 1175 7.88 42.16 -6.26
C ALA A 1175 6.78 41.13 -6.60
N ILE A 1176 6.74 40.02 -5.85
CA ILE A 1176 5.67 38.99 -5.96
C ILE A 1176 4.30 39.63 -5.68
N ALA A 1177 4.21 40.48 -4.65
CA ALA A 1177 2.98 41.20 -4.30
C ALA A 1177 2.49 42.09 -5.45
N ALA A 1178 3.39 42.87 -6.06
CA ALA A 1178 3.06 43.76 -7.16
C ALA A 1178 2.57 42.99 -8.40
N VAL A 1179 3.23 41.89 -8.74
CA VAL A 1179 2.85 41.01 -9.85
C VAL A 1179 1.49 40.36 -9.60
N MET A 1180 1.27 39.82 -8.40
CA MET A 1180 0.01 39.16 -8.05
C MET A 1180 -1.17 40.14 -8.06
N ARG A 1181 -1.00 41.35 -7.49
CA ARG A 1181 -2.01 42.42 -7.58
C ARG A 1181 -2.38 42.73 -9.02
N ASN A 1182 -1.37 42.83 -9.89
CA ASN A 1182 -1.62 43.08 -11.30
C ASN A 1182 -2.38 41.93 -11.98
N ASN A 1183 -1.99 40.68 -11.71
CA ASN A 1183 -2.67 39.50 -12.27
C ASN A 1183 -4.12 39.41 -11.80
N LEU A 1184 -4.40 39.63 -10.50
CA LEU A 1184 -5.76 39.62 -9.97
C LEU A 1184 -6.63 40.76 -10.57
N ARG A 1185 -6.04 41.94 -10.79
CA ARG A 1185 -6.70 43.06 -11.50
C ARG A 1185 -7.05 42.73 -12.95
N ILE A 1186 -6.18 41.96 -13.62
CA ILE A 1186 -6.35 41.59 -15.03
C ILE A 1186 -7.24 40.36 -15.19
N ALA A 1187 -7.35 39.47 -14.18
CA ALA A 1187 -8.10 38.23 -14.26
C ALA A 1187 -9.51 38.37 -14.87
N PRO A 1188 -10.34 39.37 -14.50
CA PRO A 1188 -11.67 39.55 -15.10
C PRO A 1188 -11.67 39.94 -16.59
N GLN A 1189 -10.54 40.34 -17.15
CA GLN A 1189 -10.40 40.80 -18.53
C GLN A 1189 -10.14 39.65 -19.52
N PHE A 1190 -9.82 38.44 -19.04
CA PHE A 1190 -9.73 37.26 -19.89
C PHE A 1190 -11.13 36.82 -20.30
N ALA A 1191 -11.66 37.41 -21.37
CA ALA A 1191 -12.89 36.95 -22.00
C ALA A 1191 -12.61 35.59 -22.67
N PRO A 1192 -13.17 34.48 -22.17
CA PRO A 1192 -12.86 33.16 -22.72
C PRO A 1192 -13.42 33.02 -24.15
N GLY A 1193 -12.52 32.73 -25.10
CA GLY A 1193 -12.88 32.28 -26.44
C GLY A 1193 -13.49 30.88 -26.44
N ARG A 1194 -13.71 30.29 -27.62
CA ARG A 1194 -14.04 28.87 -27.74
C ARG A 1194 -12.84 28.09 -28.24
N PHE A 1195 -12.31 27.21 -27.40
CA PHE A 1195 -11.22 26.32 -27.77
C PHE A 1195 -11.76 25.11 -28.55
N ARG A 1196 -11.20 24.87 -29.74
CA ARG A 1196 -11.57 23.76 -30.62
C ARG A 1196 -10.70 22.54 -30.34
N GLY A 1197 -11.11 21.69 -29.40
CA GLY A 1197 -10.39 20.47 -29.03
C GLY A 1197 -10.81 19.97 -27.65
N ASP A 1198 -10.27 18.82 -27.27
CA ASP A 1198 -10.47 18.26 -25.93
C ASP A 1198 -9.58 18.99 -24.91
N VAL A 1199 -10.04 19.07 -23.66
CA VAL A 1199 -9.32 19.72 -22.55
C VAL A 1199 -9.19 18.74 -21.39
N LEU A 1200 -7.97 18.61 -20.86
CA LEU A 1200 -7.75 17.96 -19.58
C LEU A 1200 -7.96 18.98 -18.47
N PHE A 1201 -9.03 18.84 -17.72
CA PHE A 1201 -9.32 19.67 -16.57
C PHE A 1201 -9.05 18.87 -15.30
N PHE A 1202 -8.33 19.46 -14.34
CA PHE A 1202 -8.08 18.82 -13.04
C PHE A 1202 -8.78 19.62 -11.95
N SER A 1203 -9.70 19.02 -11.20
CA SER A 1203 -10.45 19.69 -10.14
C SER A 1203 -9.97 19.27 -8.76
N ALA A 1204 -9.79 20.24 -7.86
CA ALA A 1204 -9.50 19.97 -6.45
C ALA A 1204 -10.74 19.39 -5.76
N ALA A 1205 -10.63 18.20 -5.17
CA ALA A 1205 -11.76 17.46 -4.59
C ALA A 1205 -11.94 17.64 -3.07
N GLN A 1206 -10.97 18.27 -2.39
CA GLN A 1206 -11.00 18.50 -0.94
C GLN A 1206 -10.85 20.00 -0.64
N GLU A 1207 -11.91 20.77 -0.90
CA GLU A 1207 -11.93 22.20 -0.56
C GLU A 1207 -12.44 22.41 0.87
N PRO A 1208 -11.61 22.90 1.82
CA PRO A 1208 -12.12 23.29 3.13
C PRO A 1208 -13.10 24.46 2.98
N ALA A 1209 -14.19 24.45 3.74
CA ALA A 1209 -15.10 25.59 3.83
C ALA A 1209 -14.31 26.79 4.38
N THR A 1210 -14.00 27.77 3.53
CA THR A 1210 -13.33 28.99 3.98
C THR A 1210 -14.36 29.91 4.65
N GLU A 1211 -14.01 30.54 5.76
CA GLU A 1211 -14.85 31.56 6.43
C GLU A 1211 -14.94 32.87 5.60
N PHE A 1212 -14.30 32.93 4.43
CA PHE A 1212 -14.13 34.15 3.64
C PHE A 1212 -14.97 34.11 2.37
N SER A 1213 -16.10 34.82 2.35
CA SER A 1213 -16.91 34.95 1.14
C SER A 1213 -16.15 35.73 0.06
N GLY A 1214 -15.95 35.14 -1.12
CA GLY A 1214 -15.44 35.86 -2.31
C GLY A 1214 -14.13 35.33 -2.93
N ASP A 1215 -13.52 34.29 -2.38
CA ASP A 1215 -12.31 33.69 -2.96
C ASP A 1215 -12.64 32.80 -4.18
N LEU A 1216 -12.30 33.29 -5.37
CA LEU A 1216 -12.53 32.61 -6.66
C LEU A 1216 -11.75 31.29 -6.79
N ALA A 1217 -10.70 31.10 -5.99
CA ALA A 1217 -9.86 29.91 -6.00
C ALA A 1217 -10.52 28.69 -5.35
N VAL A 1218 -11.61 28.86 -4.59
CA VAL A 1218 -12.25 27.79 -3.78
C VAL A 1218 -13.76 27.69 -4.04
N GLN A 1219 -14.19 28.04 -5.26
CA GLN A 1219 -15.59 27.87 -5.67
C GLN A 1219 -15.82 26.47 -6.27
N PRO A 1220 -16.91 25.78 -5.90
CA PRO A 1220 -17.22 24.46 -6.47
C PRO A 1220 -17.65 24.57 -7.94
N GLY A 1221 -17.61 23.44 -8.68
CA GLY A 1221 -18.16 23.36 -10.04
C GLY A 1221 -17.36 24.08 -11.13
N LYS A 1222 -16.04 24.25 -10.93
CA LYS A 1222 -15.13 24.93 -11.87
C LYS A 1222 -15.15 24.31 -13.27
N ALA A 1223 -15.04 22.98 -13.37
CA ALA A 1223 -15.07 22.26 -14.64
C ALA A 1223 -16.33 22.56 -15.47
N ASP A 1224 -17.50 22.55 -14.83
CA ASP A 1224 -18.79 22.85 -15.48
C ASP A 1224 -18.86 24.30 -15.98
N GLY A 1225 -18.24 25.25 -15.26
CA GLY A 1225 -18.12 26.64 -15.69
C GLY A 1225 -17.31 26.81 -16.98
N TRP A 1226 -16.37 25.91 -17.26
CA TRP A 1226 -15.52 25.94 -18.46
C TRP A 1226 -16.10 25.19 -19.66
N ARG A 1227 -17.01 24.24 -19.47
CA ARG A 1227 -17.64 23.46 -20.56
C ARG A 1227 -18.19 24.30 -21.73
N PRO A 1228 -18.82 25.47 -21.54
CA PRO A 1228 -19.32 26.29 -22.66
C PRO A 1228 -18.25 26.90 -23.57
N TYR A 1229 -16.97 26.84 -23.17
CA TYR A 1229 -15.82 27.46 -23.81
C TYR A 1229 -14.86 26.43 -24.44
N VAL A 1230 -15.30 25.18 -24.53
CA VAL A 1230 -14.60 24.04 -25.13
C VAL A 1230 -15.57 23.37 -26.10
N ASP A 1231 -15.21 23.26 -27.38
CA ASP A 1231 -16.04 22.60 -28.39
C ASP A 1231 -15.87 21.07 -28.40
N GLY A 1232 -14.77 20.55 -27.82
CA GLY A 1232 -14.52 19.11 -27.62
C GLY A 1232 -14.96 18.61 -26.24
N THR A 1233 -14.41 17.47 -25.82
CA THR A 1233 -14.66 16.89 -24.50
C THR A 1233 -13.77 17.53 -23.45
N LEU A 1234 -14.38 18.10 -22.41
CA LEU A 1234 -13.68 18.48 -21.18
C LEU A 1234 -13.63 17.25 -20.26
N HIS A 1235 -12.46 16.63 -20.20
CA HIS A 1235 -12.15 15.49 -19.34
C HIS A 1235 -11.81 16.01 -17.94
N ASP A 1236 -12.73 15.83 -17.00
CA ASP A 1236 -12.56 16.29 -15.63
C ASP A 1236 -11.93 15.19 -14.76
N HIS A 1237 -10.76 15.50 -14.19
CA HIS A 1237 -9.95 14.62 -13.35
C HIS A 1237 -9.95 15.16 -11.92
N GLN A 1238 -10.58 14.44 -11.00
CA GLN A 1238 -10.65 14.83 -9.60
C GLN A 1238 -9.33 14.49 -8.88
N VAL A 1239 -8.73 15.48 -8.21
CA VAL A 1239 -7.48 15.35 -7.46
C VAL A 1239 -7.80 15.52 -5.97
N PRO A 1240 -7.49 14.54 -5.09
CA PRO A 1240 -7.87 14.57 -3.68
C PRO A 1240 -6.99 15.51 -2.85
N CYS A 1241 -7.11 16.81 -3.14
CA CYS A 1241 -6.40 17.88 -2.46
C CYS A 1241 -7.24 19.17 -2.54
N GLY A 1242 -6.83 20.21 -1.82
CA GLY A 1242 -7.38 21.55 -2.00
C GLY A 1242 -6.71 22.30 -3.15
N HIS A 1243 -7.21 23.50 -3.45
CA HIS A 1243 -6.73 24.33 -4.56
C HIS A 1243 -5.22 24.60 -4.49
N TYR A 1244 -4.71 24.89 -3.29
CA TYR A 1244 -3.32 25.30 -3.08
C TYR A 1244 -2.35 24.11 -3.01
N GLU A 1245 -2.88 22.92 -2.75
CA GLU A 1245 -2.12 21.66 -2.67
C GLU A 1245 -1.93 21.00 -4.06
N MET A 1246 -2.60 21.48 -5.11
CA MET A 1246 -2.53 20.95 -6.49
C MET A 1246 -1.11 20.82 -7.07
N THR A 1247 -0.14 21.56 -6.52
CA THR A 1247 1.27 21.53 -6.95
C THR A 1247 2.22 20.92 -5.92
N GLU A 1248 1.70 20.30 -4.86
CA GLU A 1248 2.47 19.53 -3.89
C GLU A 1248 2.81 18.13 -4.44
N PRO A 1249 3.82 17.43 -3.90
CA PRO A 1249 4.42 16.25 -4.53
C PRO A 1249 3.44 15.14 -4.93
N GLU A 1250 2.47 14.80 -4.08
CA GLU A 1250 1.50 13.74 -4.38
C GLU A 1250 0.46 14.19 -5.43
N PRO A 1251 -0.24 15.34 -5.29
CA PRO A 1251 -1.16 15.83 -6.32
C PRO A 1251 -0.50 16.05 -7.68
N ILE A 1252 0.69 16.66 -7.71
CA ILE A 1252 1.39 16.96 -8.97
C ILE A 1252 1.89 15.69 -9.68
N ALA A 1253 2.21 14.62 -8.94
CA ALA A 1253 2.56 13.32 -9.50
C ALA A 1253 1.38 12.71 -10.27
N ARG A 1254 0.18 12.68 -9.66
CA ARG A 1254 -1.05 12.16 -10.29
C ARG A 1254 -1.43 12.96 -11.54
N ILE A 1255 -1.28 14.28 -11.47
CA ILE A 1255 -1.47 15.17 -12.63
C ILE A 1255 -0.44 14.85 -13.71
N GLY A 1256 0.84 14.71 -13.32
CA GLY A 1256 1.95 14.37 -14.21
C GLY A 1256 1.74 13.06 -14.95
N GLU A 1257 1.25 12.01 -14.28
CA GLU A 1257 0.93 10.71 -14.88
C GLU A 1257 -0.19 10.81 -15.94
N THR A 1258 -1.24 11.56 -15.62
CA THR A 1258 -2.37 11.79 -16.53
C THR A 1258 -1.93 12.58 -17.77
N VAL A 1259 -1.15 13.65 -17.56
CA VAL A 1259 -0.57 14.44 -18.65
C VAL A 1259 0.38 13.59 -19.48
N ALA A 1260 1.22 12.76 -18.86
CA ALA A 1260 2.13 11.86 -19.57
C ALA A 1260 1.38 10.84 -20.44
N LYS A 1261 0.27 10.29 -19.95
CA LYS A 1261 -0.61 9.39 -20.72
C LYS A 1261 -1.18 10.09 -21.95
N ALA A 1262 -1.68 11.31 -21.80
CA ALA A 1262 -2.17 12.11 -22.92
C ALA A 1262 -1.07 12.43 -23.94
N LEU A 1263 0.13 12.81 -23.46
CA LEU A 1263 1.28 13.07 -24.32
C LEU A 1263 1.75 11.83 -25.08
N ARG A 1264 1.67 10.63 -24.50
CA ARG A 1264 1.96 9.37 -25.19
C ARG A 1264 0.94 9.07 -26.28
N ALA A 1265 -0.35 9.30 -26.02
CA ALA A 1265 -1.41 9.09 -27.00
C ALA A 1265 -1.26 9.98 -28.25
N LEU A 1266 -0.66 11.17 -28.11
CA LEU A 1266 -0.39 12.10 -29.22
C LEU A 1266 0.82 11.71 -30.10
N ARG A 1267 1.61 10.71 -29.70
CA ARG A 1267 2.78 10.22 -30.48
C ARG A 1267 2.42 9.14 -31.50
N TYR A 1268 1.20 8.62 -31.46
CA TYR A 1268 0.64 7.58 -32.33
C TYR A 1268 -0.53 8.16 -33.13
#